data_AF-A0A4U0VAL3-F1
#
_entry.id   AF-A0A4U0VAL3-F1
#
_cell.length_a   1.000
_cell.length_b   1.000
_cell.length_c   1.000
_cell.angle_alpha   90.00
_cell.angle_beta   90.00
_cell.angle_gamma   90.00
#
_symmetry.space_group_name_H-M   'P 1'
#
loop_
_entity.id
_entity.type
_entity.pdbx_description
1 polymer ?
#
loop_
_entity_poly.entity_id
_entity_poly.type
_entity_poly.pdbx_seq_one_letter_code
_entity_poly.pdbx_strand_id
1 'polypeptide(L)'
;MANTQTSNLVALPGHLQSDTGITSHIASRYHTNQPITTLSSQAYVSVNTYTGSSKGPNGGKEGSCMGAAEELAQRIWSRLGSRQENQAALLLGETGSGKTTIRSHLLSQLLQYSSTPLSKKLSFAAFVFDTLTTTKSVTTPTASKAGLFFELQYETAHSLHPTLIGGKLLDHRLERSRVAAVPPGERNFHVLYYLLAGTSVAEKEHLGLDLGHHHRESIGAGGSRRWRYLGHPSQLKVGVNDSEGFQHFKTALRKLEFPREEIARMCEILAAILHIGQLEFVTAQSTTPAADESGGYGHEGGEEVTGVKNKEVLEVVAAFLGVNGKDLEQSLGYRSKILHRERVTIMLDTKGARDNADELAKTLYSLLVAFIMEKINSRTCAAEEAVANTVSIVDFPGFAQTASTNSTLDQLLNNAATESLYNFCLQSFFERKADLLETEEVQVPATSYFDNGDAVKGLLKPGNGLLSILDDQMRRGKTDLQFLESIRKRFDGKNPAIDISSSTVILPGNNFATENTKASFTVKHFAGEVEYPIEGLVEEDGEVISGDLMNLMNLSGNDFVQELFGQEALQKVTTKDHTAVTQASVASKPSRMPSMARRKTDRQARRGAQRDDDRDSDEGTRSFSRTMRPGATDAQQGAAAQFLSGLDNITKSLTAPNTNAYFVFCLKPNDRRIANQFDSKCVRTQIQTLGIAEISQRLRNADFSLFMPFGEFLGSAEGEVSVVGTEREKAELIFDDKSWPASEARVGSTGVFLSERCWRQVARVGELGEAPIAYSDDAGYAGGESGMLTPAEPNRKGGFGDSRVALLNTPGDGQYHDDKAAGYFGSRDLDTKSDAGMSAIREGDMFRNLETRSQMAEKGNDAKMAEVEAIPTSSERKRWLVIVYALTWWCPDLAIRYMGGIKRKDVRMAWREKLAINLIIWFSCAFVVFFMVGFPRIICPTQHVYSATEMTSFNGKNGASSYVAIRGVVYNLGNYIPHHQPSIVPVAALNKYAGLDATNLFPVQVSAMCQGVNESGIDQAVQLNYRSNNFTGTASIISSTDQNAKYHDFRWATNDYRPAWFLEQQMNLKGGYYKGHVGYSPQLLKTLSGKSQSVAYIGNRVYDFTDYIAGGRVPEYPPGMAKPAVQPDSNFMDPNVVNLFQQRSGQDITQYFAALNLDAGLRDRMQTCMDHLFFVGELDTRDSAQCLFAKYILLAISLLLVSVVGFKFLAALQFGKKNMPENLDKFVICTVPAYTEDEDSLRRAIDSAARLRYDDKRKLLFIICDGMIIGQGNDR
;
A
#
# COMPACT_ATOMS: atom_id res chain seq x y z
N MET A 1 41.43 47.44 -8.71
CA MET A 1 40.77 46.85 -7.53
C MET A 1 39.70 45.84 -7.95
N ALA A 2 40.05 44.89 -8.84
CA ALA A 2 39.14 43.90 -9.39
C ALA A 2 39.85 42.54 -9.36
N ASN A 3 39.42 41.65 -8.47
CA ASN A 3 39.81 40.24 -8.28
C ASN A 3 39.25 39.91 -6.87
N THR A 4 38.15 39.19 -6.66
CA THR A 4 37.74 37.88 -7.15
C THR A 4 36.20 37.77 -7.03
N GLN A 5 35.47 37.49 -8.11
CA GLN A 5 34.02 37.25 -8.02
C GLN A 5 33.79 35.89 -7.34
N THR A 6 33.56 35.89 -6.02
CA THR A 6 33.31 34.68 -5.24
C THR A 6 32.09 33.93 -5.79
N SER A 7 32.20 32.61 -5.92
CA SER A 7 31.07 31.75 -6.33
C SER A 7 30.03 31.58 -5.24
N ASN A 8 30.43 31.78 -3.98
CA ASN A 8 29.57 31.65 -2.81
C ASN A 8 28.86 32.99 -2.50
N LEU A 9 27.52 32.97 -2.49
CA LEU A 9 26.67 34.10 -2.09
C LEU A 9 26.83 34.47 -0.62
N VAL A 10 27.03 33.48 0.26
CA VAL A 10 27.18 33.70 1.70
C VAL A 10 28.46 34.47 2.04
N ALA A 11 29.49 34.32 1.21
CA ALA A 11 30.76 35.03 1.35
C ALA A 11 30.69 36.53 0.96
N LEU A 12 29.56 36.99 0.39
CA LEU A 12 29.40 38.40 0.04
C LEU A 12 29.35 39.28 1.30
N PRO A 13 29.93 40.51 1.23
CA PRO A 13 29.77 41.52 2.27
C PRO A 13 28.29 41.76 2.62
N GLY A 14 27.99 42.02 3.90
CA GLY A 14 26.62 42.13 4.40
C GLY A 14 25.73 43.15 3.65
N HIS A 15 26.29 44.25 3.17
CA HIS A 15 25.54 45.25 2.40
C HIS A 15 25.12 44.76 0.99
N LEU A 16 25.77 43.72 0.45
CA LEU A 16 25.44 43.08 -0.83
C LEU A 16 24.49 41.88 -0.71
N GLN A 17 24.07 41.52 0.52
CA GLN A 17 23.10 40.46 0.81
C GLN A 17 21.63 40.88 0.62
N SER A 18 21.39 42.02 -0.02
CA SER A 18 20.06 42.48 -0.43
C SER A 18 19.69 41.91 -1.79
N ASP A 19 18.40 41.88 -2.14
CA ASP A 19 17.93 41.40 -3.45
C ASP A 19 18.65 42.09 -4.61
N THR A 20 18.87 43.40 -4.50
CA THR A 20 19.57 44.21 -5.50
C THR A 20 21.05 43.84 -5.60
N GLY A 21 21.71 43.67 -4.46
CA GLY A 21 23.11 43.24 -4.37
C GLY A 21 23.32 41.85 -4.98
N ILE A 22 22.53 40.86 -4.56
CA ILE A 22 22.58 39.49 -5.09
C ILE A 22 22.27 39.46 -6.58
N THR A 23 21.24 40.19 -7.03
CA THR A 23 20.92 40.30 -8.46
C THR A 23 22.09 40.84 -9.26
N SER A 24 22.76 41.90 -8.77
CA SER A 24 23.91 42.51 -9.46
C SER A 24 25.10 41.56 -9.54
N HIS A 25 25.34 40.76 -8.49
CA HIS A 25 26.39 39.76 -8.49
C HIS A 25 26.09 38.61 -9.46
N ILE A 26 24.87 38.08 -9.44
CA ILE A 26 24.42 37.05 -10.39
C ILE A 26 24.50 37.58 -11.83
N ALA A 27 24.13 38.83 -12.09
CA ALA A 27 24.25 39.46 -13.41
C ALA A 27 25.72 39.51 -13.87
N SER A 28 26.61 39.94 -12.99
CA SER A 28 28.06 39.97 -13.26
C SER A 28 28.59 38.58 -13.61
N ARG A 29 28.25 37.56 -12.81
CA ARG A 29 28.64 36.17 -13.05
C ARG A 29 28.07 35.63 -14.37
N TYR A 30 26.80 35.91 -14.66
CA TYR A 30 26.14 35.53 -15.91
C TYR A 30 26.88 36.07 -17.13
N HIS A 31 27.27 37.35 -17.12
CA HIS A 31 28.04 37.96 -18.22
C HIS A 31 29.46 37.40 -18.36
N THR A 32 30.04 36.83 -17.30
CA THR A 32 31.32 36.09 -17.35
C THR A 32 31.16 34.61 -17.74
N ASN A 33 29.99 34.20 -18.24
CA ASN A 33 29.65 32.80 -18.55
C ASN A 33 29.76 31.86 -17.34
N GLN A 34 29.49 32.36 -16.14
CA GLN A 34 29.41 31.59 -14.91
C GLN A 34 27.95 31.54 -14.42
N PRO A 35 27.09 30.67 -14.99
CA PRO A 35 25.66 30.63 -14.66
C PRO A 35 25.34 30.08 -13.27
N ILE A 36 26.30 29.42 -12.63
CA ILE A 36 26.11 28.79 -11.32
C ILE A 36 26.70 29.65 -10.21
N THR A 37 25.93 29.78 -9.13
CA THR A 37 26.33 30.43 -7.89
C THR A 37 25.97 29.51 -6.72
N THR A 38 26.86 29.35 -5.76
CA THR A 38 26.65 28.49 -4.59
C THR A 38 26.06 29.30 -3.43
N LEU A 39 25.09 28.74 -2.72
CA LEU A 39 24.58 29.31 -1.46
C LEU A 39 25.27 28.62 -0.28
N SER A 40 25.18 27.30 -0.24
CA SER A 40 25.86 26.46 0.74
C SER A 40 26.25 25.14 0.09
N SER A 41 26.72 24.20 0.90
CA SER A 41 26.94 22.84 0.41
C SER A 41 25.62 22.14 0.00
N GLN A 42 24.49 22.58 0.57
CA GLN A 42 23.17 22.02 0.33
C GLN A 42 22.36 22.75 -0.75
N ALA A 43 22.77 23.95 -1.17
CA ALA A 43 22.00 24.76 -2.12
C ALA A 43 22.81 25.46 -3.22
N TYR A 44 22.25 25.42 -4.43
CA TYR A 44 22.76 26.08 -5.62
C TYR A 44 21.73 27.00 -6.26
N VAL A 45 22.20 28.09 -6.86
CA VAL A 45 21.44 28.95 -7.75
C VAL A 45 21.99 28.77 -9.16
N SER A 46 21.12 28.35 -10.08
CA SER A 46 21.45 28.11 -11.49
C SER A 46 20.65 29.04 -12.38
N VAL A 47 21.33 29.86 -13.18
CA VAL A 47 20.71 30.72 -14.19
C VAL A 47 20.79 30.05 -15.55
N ASN A 48 19.66 29.87 -16.23
CA ASN A 48 19.63 29.29 -17.57
C ASN A 48 20.30 30.22 -18.59
N THR A 49 21.38 29.79 -19.26
CA THR A 49 22.05 30.64 -20.27
C THR A 49 21.35 30.65 -21.63
N TYR A 50 20.43 29.71 -21.89
CA TYR A 50 19.87 29.42 -23.21
C TYR A 50 20.93 29.05 -24.27
N THR A 51 22.14 28.71 -23.84
CA THR A 51 23.24 28.17 -24.66
C THR A 51 23.57 26.75 -24.22
N GLY A 52 24.70 26.19 -24.66
CA GLY A 52 25.16 24.88 -24.19
C GLY A 52 25.32 24.81 -22.67
N SER A 53 24.76 23.77 -22.05
CA SER A 53 24.80 23.54 -20.59
C SER A 53 26.06 22.82 -20.10
N SER A 54 26.88 22.31 -21.03
CA SER A 54 28.06 21.48 -20.77
C SER A 54 29.40 22.23 -20.73
N LYS A 55 29.43 23.48 -21.23
CA LYS A 55 30.66 24.28 -21.35
C LYS A 55 30.60 25.48 -20.41
N GLY A 56 31.65 25.65 -19.62
CA GLY A 56 31.89 26.81 -18.77
C GLY A 56 32.77 27.87 -19.47
N PRO A 57 33.27 28.86 -18.71
CA PRO A 57 34.01 30.01 -19.26
C PRO A 57 35.25 29.63 -20.08
N ASN A 58 35.94 28.55 -19.69
CA ASN A 58 37.17 28.07 -20.32
C ASN A 58 36.92 27.01 -21.41
N GLY A 59 35.66 26.78 -21.80
CA GLY A 59 35.26 25.69 -22.71
C GLY A 59 35.25 24.29 -22.09
N GLY A 60 35.81 24.11 -20.89
CA GLY A 60 35.71 22.91 -20.07
C GLY A 60 34.40 22.81 -19.27
N LYS A 61 34.27 21.78 -18.42
CA LYS A 61 33.05 21.55 -17.62
C LYS A 61 32.92 22.47 -16.40
N GLU A 62 34.04 22.97 -15.87
CA GLU A 62 34.06 23.79 -14.66
C GLU A 62 33.27 25.10 -14.83
N GLY A 63 32.45 25.43 -13.83
CA GLY A 63 31.58 26.61 -13.86
C GLY A 63 30.35 26.48 -14.77
N SER A 64 30.16 25.33 -15.45
CA SER A 64 28.95 25.01 -16.21
C SER A 64 27.87 24.39 -15.33
N CYS A 65 26.65 24.33 -15.87
CA CYS A 65 25.52 23.62 -15.26
C CYS A 65 25.82 22.12 -15.07
N MET A 66 26.48 21.48 -16.04
CA MET A 66 26.89 20.07 -15.95
C MET A 66 27.94 19.85 -14.86
N GLY A 67 28.93 20.75 -14.74
CA GLY A 67 29.95 20.67 -13.69
C GLY A 67 29.35 20.82 -12.28
N ALA A 68 28.36 21.69 -12.10
CA ALA A 68 27.66 21.83 -10.83
C ALA A 68 26.80 20.60 -10.49
N ALA A 69 26.16 19.98 -11.49
CA ALA A 69 25.43 18.73 -11.30
C ALA A 69 26.38 17.56 -10.96
N GLU A 70 27.57 17.50 -11.56
CA GLU A 70 28.65 16.56 -11.22
C GLU A 70 29.09 16.73 -9.76
N GLU A 71 29.34 17.96 -9.33
CA GLU A 71 29.74 18.26 -7.96
C GLU A 71 28.63 17.89 -6.95
N LEU A 72 27.37 18.22 -7.26
CA LEU A 72 26.22 17.84 -6.44
C LEU A 72 26.06 16.30 -6.38
N ALA A 73 26.20 15.60 -7.50
CA ALA A 73 26.15 14.14 -7.55
C ALA A 73 27.25 13.52 -6.69
N GLN A 74 28.48 14.07 -6.75
CA GLN A 74 29.61 13.61 -5.93
C GLN A 74 29.30 13.75 -4.43
N ARG A 75 28.72 14.88 -4.02
CA ARG A 75 28.31 15.12 -2.62
C ARG A 75 27.26 14.10 -2.16
N ILE A 76 26.18 13.96 -2.93
CA ILE A 76 25.13 12.96 -2.71
C ILE A 76 25.73 11.56 -2.56
N TRP A 77 26.59 11.16 -3.50
CA TRP A 77 27.22 9.85 -3.53
C TRP A 77 28.11 9.59 -2.31
N SER A 78 28.97 10.55 -1.98
CA SER A 78 29.88 10.43 -0.84
C SER A 78 29.14 10.31 0.48
N ARG A 79 28.12 11.15 0.70
CA ARG A 79 27.31 11.15 1.91
C ARG A 79 26.45 9.89 2.04
N LEU A 80 25.93 9.39 0.92
CA LEU A 80 25.21 8.12 0.86
C LEU A 80 26.09 6.95 1.34
N GLY A 81 27.34 6.87 0.87
CA GLY A 81 28.27 5.79 1.24
C GLY A 81 28.80 5.90 2.66
N SER A 82 29.23 7.10 3.08
CA SER A 82 29.90 7.28 4.38
C SER A 82 28.95 7.35 5.57
N ARG A 83 27.75 7.93 5.39
CA ARG A 83 26.79 8.13 6.49
C ARG A 83 25.56 7.23 6.39
N GLN A 84 25.37 6.51 5.28
CA GLN A 84 24.18 5.67 5.06
C GLN A 84 22.87 6.44 5.30
N GLU A 85 22.85 7.71 4.90
CA GLU A 85 21.68 8.60 4.95
C GLU A 85 20.98 8.60 3.59
N ASN A 86 19.66 8.68 3.57
CA ASN A 86 18.92 8.91 2.33
C ASN A 86 19.18 10.33 1.83
N GLN A 87 19.22 10.51 0.52
CA GLN A 87 19.47 11.81 -0.10
C GLN A 87 18.26 12.22 -0.95
N ALA A 88 17.96 13.51 -0.98
CA ALA A 88 16.92 14.08 -1.82
C ALA A 88 17.44 15.33 -2.53
N ALA A 89 17.26 15.45 -3.84
CA ALA A 89 17.56 16.64 -4.61
C ALA A 89 16.27 17.25 -5.15
N LEU A 90 15.92 18.44 -4.68
CA LEU A 90 14.72 19.18 -5.06
C LEU A 90 15.07 20.32 -6.00
N LEU A 91 14.41 20.36 -7.16
CA LEU A 91 14.56 21.42 -8.15
C LEU A 91 13.40 22.42 -8.03
N LEU A 92 13.71 23.68 -7.75
CA LEU A 92 12.74 24.76 -7.58
C LEU A 92 12.92 25.82 -8.66
N GLY A 93 11.82 26.39 -9.14
CA GLY A 93 11.84 27.49 -10.10
C GLY A 93 10.70 27.46 -11.10
N GLU A 94 10.58 28.51 -11.88
CA GLU A 94 9.51 28.66 -12.88
C GLU A 94 9.69 27.75 -14.10
N THR A 95 8.66 27.67 -14.93
CA THR A 95 8.72 26.91 -16.19
C THR A 95 9.70 27.58 -17.17
N GLY A 96 10.72 26.82 -17.61
CA GLY A 96 11.75 27.30 -18.54
C GLY A 96 13.02 27.88 -17.89
N SER A 97 13.16 27.77 -16.58
CA SER A 97 14.39 28.15 -15.85
C SER A 97 15.51 27.10 -15.89
N GLY A 98 15.33 25.97 -16.58
CA GLY A 98 16.38 24.94 -16.76
C GLY A 98 16.35 23.76 -15.79
N LYS A 99 15.27 23.60 -15.00
CA LYS A 99 15.10 22.48 -14.04
C LYS A 99 15.38 21.10 -14.66
N THR A 100 14.67 20.77 -15.73
CA THR A 100 14.79 19.49 -16.44
C THR A 100 16.21 19.21 -16.94
N THR A 101 16.94 20.25 -17.37
CA THR A 101 18.33 20.14 -17.84
C THR A 101 19.28 19.77 -16.70
N ILE A 102 19.19 20.46 -15.55
CA ILE A 102 20.02 20.13 -14.38
C ILE A 102 19.69 18.73 -13.87
N ARG A 103 18.41 18.40 -13.79
CA ARG A 103 17.93 17.07 -13.38
C ARG A 103 18.53 15.96 -14.25
N SER A 104 18.56 16.15 -15.57
CA SER A 104 19.13 15.20 -16.52
C SER A 104 20.64 15.00 -16.30
N HIS A 105 21.39 16.10 -16.11
CA HIS A 105 22.82 16.03 -15.78
C HIS A 105 23.05 15.33 -14.44
N LEU A 106 22.31 15.68 -13.41
CA LEU A 106 22.42 15.09 -12.06
C LEU A 106 22.15 13.58 -12.10
N LEU A 107 21.07 13.16 -12.76
CA LEU A 107 20.73 11.75 -12.93
C LEU A 107 21.85 11.00 -13.67
N SER A 108 22.33 11.55 -14.80
CA SER A 108 23.37 10.92 -15.60
C SER A 108 24.64 10.64 -14.78
N GLN A 109 25.02 11.59 -13.92
CA GLN A 109 26.20 11.47 -13.07
C GLN A 109 26.01 10.44 -11.95
N LEU A 110 24.86 10.44 -11.27
CA LEU A 110 24.54 9.43 -10.26
C LEU A 110 24.55 8.01 -10.85
N LEU A 111 24.00 7.84 -12.05
CA LEU A 111 23.98 6.57 -12.76
C LEU A 111 25.39 6.14 -13.23
N GLN A 112 26.26 7.09 -13.56
CA GLN A 112 27.65 6.85 -13.92
C GLN A 112 28.48 6.31 -12.76
N TYR A 113 28.30 6.80 -11.53
CA TYR A 113 28.99 6.26 -10.34
C TYR A 113 28.70 4.76 -10.11
N SER A 114 27.49 4.32 -10.46
CA SER A 114 27.11 2.91 -10.33
C SER A 114 27.56 2.06 -11.52
N SER A 115 27.56 2.61 -12.74
CA SER A 115 28.01 1.97 -13.99
C SER A 115 27.45 0.54 -14.27
N THR A 116 26.25 0.23 -13.79
CA THR A 116 25.61 -1.09 -14.01
C THR A 116 24.76 -1.12 -15.29
N PRO A 117 24.42 -2.31 -15.83
CA PRO A 117 23.42 -2.41 -16.91
C PRO A 117 22.06 -1.79 -16.53
N LEU A 118 21.70 -1.88 -15.24
CA LEU A 118 20.52 -1.23 -14.68
C LEU A 118 20.61 0.31 -14.79
N SER A 119 21.79 0.90 -14.59
CA SER A 119 21.98 2.35 -14.80
C SER A 119 21.53 2.80 -16.19
N LYS A 120 21.87 2.03 -17.24
CA LYS A 120 21.42 2.33 -18.61
C LYS A 120 19.91 2.20 -18.76
N LYS A 121 19.29 1.18 -18.17
CA LYS A 121 17.82 1.02 -18.16
C LYS A 121 17.13 2.20 -17.50
N LEU A 122 17.62 2.67 -16.35
CA LEU A 122 17.06 3.83 -15.65
C LEU A 122 17.20 5.13 -16.46
N SER A 123 18.30 5.30 -17.20
CA SER A 123 18.46 6.43 -18.13
C SER A 123 17.43 6.39 -19.27
N PHE A 124 17.17 5.21 -19.85
CA PHE A 124 16.13 5.06 -20.86
C PHE A 124 14.72 5.30 -20.31
N ALA A 125 14.46 4.87 -19.07
CA ALA A 125 13.19 5.13 -18.38
C ALA A 125 12.92 6.63 -18.22
N ALA A 126 13.94 7.40 -17.83
CA ALA A 126 13.85 8.86 -17.73
C ALA A 126 13.49 9.51 -19.07
N PHE A 127 14.15 9.07 -20.15
CA PHE A 127 13.90 9.58 -21.50
C PHE A 127 12.47 9.27 -21.99
N VAL A 128 11.97 8.06 -21.71
CA VAL A 128 10.59 7.66 -22.04
C VAL A 128 9.59 8.52 -21.26
N PHE A 129 9.81 8.74 -19.96
CA PHE A 129 8.98 9.62 -19.16
C PHE A 129 8.95 11.05 -19.71
N ASP A 130 10.11 11.62 -20.05
CA ASP A 130 10.18 12.97 -20.61
C ASP A 130 9.42 13.07 -21.93
N THR A 131 9.58 12.07 -22.81
CA THR A 131 8.88 12.04 -24.11
C THR A 131 7.36 12.04 -23.97
N LEU A 132 6.83 11.39 -22.93
CA LEU A 132 5.41 11.25 -22.66
C LEU A 132 4.81 12.40 -21.83
N THR A 133 5.62 13.14 -21.07
CA THR A 133 5.10 14.11 -20.08
C THR A 133 5.60 15.53 -20.28
N THR A 134 6.53 15.75 -21.21
CA THR A 134 7.04 17.09 -21.52
C THR A 134 6.43 17.64 -22.82
N THR A 135 6.41 18.97 -22.91
CA THR A 135 5.97 19.72 -24.09
C THR A 135 6.89 20.90 -24.37
N LYS A 136 6.80 21.45 -25.58
CA LYS A 136 7.29 22.79 -25.89
C LYS A 136 6.28 23.84 -25.37
N SER A 137 6.67 24.63 -24.38
CA SER A 137 5.91 25.81 -23.95
C SER A 137 6.31 27.07 -24.76
N VAL A 138 5.76 28.24 -24.42
CA VAL A 138 6.06 29.52 -25.11
C VAL A 138 7.54 29.92 -24.98
N THR A 139 8.00 30.16 -23.76
CA THR A 139 8.45 29.10 -22.85
C THR A 139 9.41 28.05 -23.46
N THR A 140 9.95 27.15 -22.67
CA THR A 140 11.05 26.24 -23.06
C THR A 140 10.67 25.21 -24.14
N PRO A 141 11.62 24.72 -24.97
CA PRO A 141 11.37 23.58 -25.85
C PRO A 141 10.99 22.30 -25.09
N THR A 142 11.42 22.17 -23.83
CA THR A 142 11.10 21.05 -22.93
C THR A 142 10.60 21.59 -21.60
N ALA A 143 9.30 21.45 -21.34
CA ALA A 143 8.61 21.81 -20.11
C ALA A 143 7.90 20.57 -19.54
N SER A 144 8.23 20.18 -18.31
CA SER A 144 7.53 19.13 -17.57
C SER A 144 6.08 19.54 -17.28
N LYS A 145 5.12 18.67 -17.61
CA LYS A 145 3.67 18.82 -17.33
C LYS A 145 3.11 17.69 -16.45
N ALA A 146 4.00 16.94 -15.82
CA ALA A 146 3.74 16.01 -14.74
C ALA A 146 4.84 16.20 -13.68
N GLY A 147 4.51 15.99 -12.42
CA GLY A 147 5.49 15.91 -11.34
C GLY A 147 6.26 14.60 -11.42
N LEU A 148 7.58 14.67 -11.30
CA LEU A 148 8.46 13.52 -11.27
C LEU A 148 9.04 13.37 -9.87
N PHE A 149 8.83 12.19 -9.28
CA PHE A 149 9.60 11.70 -8.14
C PHE A 149 10.38 10.47 -8.60
N PHE A 150 11.67 10.67 -8.88
CA PHE A 150 12.57 9.60 -9.33
C PHE A 150 13.42 9.12 -8.16
N GLU A 151 13.14 7.91 -7.69
CA GLU A 151 13.87 7.27 -6.60
C GLU A 151 14.88 6.25 -7.15
N LEU A 152 16.15 6.43 -6.85
CA LEU A 152 17.22 5.45 -7.05
C LEU A 152 17.40 4.65 -5.76
N GLN A 153 17.41 3.32 -5.87
CA GLN A 153 17.44 2.41 -4.73
C GLN A 153 18.82 1.78 -4.59
N TYR A 154 19.43 1.92 -3.41
CA TYR A 154 20.78 1.47 -3.12
C TYR A 154 20.82 0.49 -1.96
N GLU A 155 21.73 -0.47 -2.08
CA GLU A 155 22.20 -1.30 -0.97
C GLU A 155 23.53 -0.74 -0.46
N THR A 156 23.56 -0.39 0.83
CA THR A 156 24.67 0.28 1.52
C THR A 156 25.10 -0.47 2.79
N ALA A 157 24.39 -1.55 3.16
CA ALA A 157 24.58 -2.26 4.43
C ALA A 157 25.87 -3.09 4.50
N HIS A 158 26.36 -3.57 3.35
CA HIS A 158 27.48 -4.53 3.29
C HIS A 158 28.76 -3.94 2.68
N SER A 159 28.71 -2.73 2.13
CA SER A 159 29.83 -2.06 1.48
C SER A 159 29.79 -0.55 1.68
N LEU A 160 30.97 0.07 1.85
CA LEU A 160 31.14 1.52 1.84
C LEU A 160 30.84 2.15 0.47
N HIS A 161 30.88 1.35 -0.59
CA HIS A 161 30.45 1.74 -1.93
C HIS A 161 28.96 1.40 -2.10
N PRO A 162 28.07 2.39 -2.29
CA PRO A 162 26.66 2.14 -2.56
C PRO A 162 26.50 1.35 -3.86
N THR A 163 25.70 0.29 -3.83
CA THR A 163 25.39 -0.50 -5.05
C THR A 163 23.96 -0.23 -5.50
N LEU A 164 23.80 0.13 -6.77
CA LEU A 164 22.48 0.42 -7.35
C LEU A 164 21.75 -0.90 -7.64
N ILE A 165 20.67 -1.15 -6.89
CA ILE A 165 19.88 -2.38 -6.98
C ILE A 165 18.55 -2.18 -7.73
N GLY A 166 18.04 -0.95 -7.78
CA GLY A 166 16.73 -0.66 -8.38
C GLY A 166 16.47 0.82 -8.60
N GLY A 167 15.33 1.12 -9.24
CA GLY A 167 14.82 2.48 -9.34
C GLY A 167 13.32 2.51 -9.59
N LYS A 168 12.66 3.52 -9.02
CA LYS A 168 11.23 3.82 -9.15
C LYS A 168 11.03 5.17 -9.80
N LEU A 169 10.14 5.20 -10.79
CA LEU A 169 9.69 6.41 -11.44
C LEU A 169 8.22 6.62 -11.08
N LEU A 170 7.93 7.65 -10.29
CA LEU A 170 6.58 7.98 -9.85
C LEU A 170 6.11 9.26 -10.53
N ASP A 171 5.06 9.15 -11.33
CA ASP A 171 4.40 10.25 -12.01
C ASP A 171 3.26 10.83 -11.15
N HIS A 172 3.36 12.11 -10.83
CA HIS A 172 2.38 12.83 -10.03
C HIS A 172 1.61 13.80 -10.92
N ARG A 173 0.31 13.54 -11.08
CA ARG A 173 -0.67 14.39 -11.80
C ARG A 173 -0.22 14.89 -13.18
N LEU A 174 -0.40 14.05 -14.19
CA LEU A 174 -0.30 14.44 -15.59
C LEU A 174 -1.36 15.51 -15.96
N GLU A 175 -0.97 16.57 -16.65
CA GLU A 175 -1.89 17.61 -17.21
C GLU A 175 -2.69 17.03 -18.41
N ARG A 176 -3.63 16.12 -18.13
CA ARG A 176 -4.38 15.38 -19.16
C ARG A 176 -5.22 16.28 -20.08
N SER A 177 -5.68 17.44 -19.59
CA SER A 177 -6.44 18.43 -20.37
C SER A 177 -5.69 18.89 -21.64
N ARG A 178 -4.36 18.90 -21.61
CA ARG A 178 -3.49 19.26 -22.75
C ARG A 178 -3.66 18.36 -23.97
N VAL A 179 -4.06 17.10 -23.78
CA VAL A 179 -4.27 16.15 -24.88
C VAL A 179 -5.33 16.69 -25.85
N ALA A 180 -6.43 17.23 -25.30
CA ALA A 180 -7.55 17.72 -26.08
C ALA A 180 -7.47 19.22 -26.42
N ALA A 181 -6.83 20.02 -25.56
CA ALA A 181 -6.71 21.47 -25.70
C ALA A 181 -5.24 21.89 -25.81
N VAL A 182 -4.83 22.38 -26.98
CA VAL A 182 -3.46 22.89 -27.21
C VAL A 182 -3.45 24.41 -27.05
N PRO A 183 -2.69 24.97 -26.09
CA PRO A 183 -2.61 26.42 -25.90
C PRO A 183 -1.94 27.12 -27.11
N PRO A 184 -2.34 28.36 -27.44
CA PRO A 184 -1.71 29.12 -28.52
C PRO A 184 -0.20 29.29 -28.29
N GLY A 185 0.62 28.91 -29.28
CA GLY A 185 2.09 29.04 -29.21
C GLY A 185 2.82 27.93 -28.45
N GLU A 186 2.11 27.02 -27.79
CA GLU A 186 2.67 25.80 -27.16
C GLU A 186 2.49 24.56 -28.04
N ARG A 187 3.08 23.42 -27.69
CA ARG A 187 2.78 22.12 -28.32
C ARG A 187 1.93 21.25 -27.38
N ASN A 188 1.38 20.19 -27.94
CA ASN A 188 0.98 19.03 -27.16
C ASN A 188 2.22 18.21 -26.73
N PHE A 189 2.04 17.06 -26.09
CA PHE A 189 3.15 16.17 -25.70
C PHE A 189 4.00 15.74 -26.91
N HIS A 190 5.33 15.68 -26.72
CA HIS A 190 6.28 15.40 -27.80
C HIS A 190 5.99 14.08 -28.54
N VAL A 191 5.57 13.03 -27.81
CA VAL A 191 5.26 11.71 -28.39
C VAL A 191 4.26 11.77 -29.55
N LEU A 192 3.27 12.68 -29.51
CA LEU A 192 2.27 12.82 -30.56
C LEU A 192 2.86 13.39 -31.86
N TYR A 193 3.85 14.28 -31.75
CA TYR A 193 4.61 14.80 -32.88
C TYR A 193 5.62 13.78 -33.40
N TYR A 194 6.26 13.04 -32.49
CA TYR A 194 7.21 11.97 -32.83
C TYR A 194 6.53 10.89 -33.67
N LEU A 195 5.32 10.46 -33.29
CA LEU A 195 4.55 9.48 -34.06
C LEU A 195 4.28 9.97 -35.50
N LEU A 196 3.84 11.22 -35.68
CA LEU A 196 3.51 11.75 -37.00
C LEU A 196 4.75 11.94 -37.90
N ALA A 197 5.86 12.40 -37.33
CA ALA A 197 7.08 12.71 -38.08
C ALA A 197 7.97 11.49 -38.32
N GLY A 198 8.13 10.61 -37.32
CA GLY A 198 9.14 9.56 -37.31
C GLY A 198 8.69 8.18 -37.77
N THR A 199 7.40 7.98 -38.05
CA THR A 199 6.88 6.73 -38.62
C THR A 199 7.33 6.55 -40.06
N SER A 200 7.70 5.31 -40.40
CA SER A 200 8.01 4.94 -41.79
C SER A 200 6.76 4.97 -42.67
N VAL A 201 6.91 4.96 -43.99
CA VAL A 201 5.76 5.01 -44.92
C VAL A 201 4.79 3.83 -44.69
N ALA A 202 5.31 2.62 -44.50
CA ALA A 202 4.47 1.44 -44.19
C ALA A 202 3.76 1.57 -42.82
N GLU A 203 4.47 2.07 -41.80
CA GLU A 203 3.88 2.33 -40.48
C GLU A 203 2.78 3.42 -40.57
N LYS A 204 2.97 4.47 -41.39
CA LYS A 204 1.98 5.52 -41.61
C LYS A 204 0.73 5.03 -42.32
N GLU A 205 0.90 4.16 -43.30
CA GLU A 205 -0.22 3.53 -44.03
C GLU A 205 -1.07 2.69 -43.07
N HIS A 206 -0.44 1.83 -42.25
CA HIS A 206 -1.14 1.02 -41.24
C HIS A 206 -1.85 1.88 -40.19
N LEU A 207 -1.18 2.90 -39.67
CA LEU A 207 -1.74 3.81 -38.65
C LEU A 207 -2.78 4.80 -39.23
N GLY A 208 -3.01 4.78 -40.55
CA GLY A 208 -3.93 5.69 -41.22
C GLY A 208 -3.50 7.16 -41.17
N LEU A 209 -2.21 7.43 -40.94
CA LEU A 209 -1.67 8.80 -40.84
C LEU A 209 -1.43 9.44 -42.23
N ASP A 210 -1.43 8.63 -43.29
CA ASP A 210 -1.26 9.04 -44.70
C ASP A 210 -2.53 9.59 -45.37
N LEU A 211 -3.67 9.63 -44.68
CA LEU A 211 -4.93 10.21 -45.17
C LEU A 211 -4.84 11.70 -45.57
N GLY A 212 -3.66 12.32 -45.44
CA GLY A 212 -3.33 13.64 -45.97
C GLY A 212 -2.83 13.70 -47.42
N HIS A 213 -2.49 12.59 -48.09
CA HIS A 213 -1.94 12.65 -49.47
C HIS A 213 -2.91 12.27 -50.60
N HIS A 214 -3.86 11.38 -50.37
CA HIS A 214 -4.76 10.89 -51.45
C HIS A 214 -5.94 11.82 -51.79
N HIS A 215 -6.19 12.87 -51.00
CA HIS A 215 -7.24 13.85 -51.29
C HIS A 215 -6.69 15.18 -51.85
N ARG A 216 -5.51 15.15 -52.48
CA ARG A 216 -4.88 16.35 -53.07
C ARG A 216 -5.55 16.81 -54.38
N GLU A 217 -6.44 16.01 -54.97
CA GLU A 217 -7.11 16.32 -56.23
C GLU A 217 -8.48 17.00 -56.11
N SER A 218 -9.07 17.11 -54.90
CA SER A 218 -10.48 17.54 -54.76
C SER A 218 -10.69 18.92 -54.13
N ILE A 219 -9.67 19.58 -53.57
CA ILE A 219 -9.82 20.93 -53.02
C ILE A 219 -8.67 21.81 -53.48
N GLY A 220 -8.98 22.79 -54.33
CA GLY A 220 -8.04 23.82 -54.78
C GLY A 220 -7.38 24.56 -53.61
N ALA A 221 -6.10 24.86 -53.78
CA ALA A 221 -5.27 25.76 -52.97
C ALA A 221 -5.09 25.43 -51.47
N GLY A 222 -4.02 24.70 -51.15
CA GLY A 222 -3.11 25.05 -50.04
C GLY A 222 -3.42 24.58 -48.60
N GLY A 223 -4.48 23.82 -48.34
CA GLY A 223 -4.82 23.39 -46.96
C GLY A 223 -4.31 22.00 -46.61
N SER A 224 -3.19 21.89 -45.88
CA SER A 224 -2.90 20.65 -45.12
C SER A 224 -4.04 20.44 -44.10
N ARG A 225 -4.72 19.28 -44.10
CA ARG A 225 -5.70 18.95 -43.05
C ARG A 225 -5.04 19.11 -41.68
N ARG A 226 -5.71 19.84 -40.78
CA ARG A 226 -5.18 20.25 -39.47
C ARG A 226 -5.53 19.21 -38.41
N TRP A 227 -4.52 18.57 -37.83
CA TRP A 227 -4.69 17.75 -36.63
C TRP A 227 -5.06 18.62 -35.43
N ARG A 228 -6.31 18.55 -34.95
CA ARG A 228 -6.82 19.40 -33.86
C ARG A 228 -5.94 19.33 -32.62
N TYR A 229 -5.58 18.11 -32.20
CA TYR A 229 -4.73 17.86 -31.04
C TYR A 229 -3.25 18.19 -31.23
N LEU A 230 -2.79 18.47 -32.45
CA LEU A 230 -1.43 18.97 -32.68
C LEU A 230 -1.38 20.50 -32.81
N GLY A 231 -2.54 21.15 -32.77
CA GLY A 231 -2.71 22.59 -32.82
C GLY A 231 -2.56 23.19 -34.22
N HIS A 232 -1.99 24.39 -34.33
CA HIS A 232 -1.78 25.10 -35.59
C HIS A 232 -0.57 24.53 -36.36
N PRO A 233 -0.58 24.47 -37.72
CA PRO A 233 0.53 23.90 -38.50
C PRO A 233 1.91 24.55 -38.25
N SER A 234 1.97 25.79 -37.79
CA SER A 234 3.24 26.43 -37.38
C SER A 234 3.89 25.75 -36.16
N GLN A 235 3.10 25.08 -35.31
CA GLN A 235 3.61 24.30 -34.18
C GLN A 235 4.30 23.02 -34.64
N LEU A 236 4.12 22.54 -35.88
CA LEU A 236 4.87 21.41 -36.44
C LEU A 236 6.29 21.80 -36.87
N LYS A 237 6.55 23.09 -37.13
CA LYS A 237 7.84 23.62 -37.63
C LYS A 237 8.70 24.26 -36.52
N VAL A 238 8.73 23.66 -35.34
CA VAL A 238 9.63 24.08 -34.25
C VAL A 238 10.91 23.27 -34.41
N GLY A 239 12.09 23.88 -34.25
CA GLY A 239 13.41 23.27 -34.51
C GLY A 239 13.81 22.11 -33.59
N VAL A 240 12.90 21.18 -33.35
CA VAL A 240 13.07 19.89 -32.67
C VAL A 240 12.98 18.81 -33.75
N ASN A 241 13.96 17.92 -33.83
CA ASN A 241 13.91 16.81 -34.78
C ASN A 241 12.99 15.68 -34.28
N ASP A 242 11.69 15.84 -34.55
CA ASP A 242 10.65 14.89 -34.13
C ASP A 242 10.85 13.48 -34.73
N SER A 243 11.49 13.38 -35.91
CA SER A 243 11.74 12.08 -36.57
C SER A 243 12.78 11.23 -35.82
N GLU A 244 13.85 11.87 -35.38
CA GLU A 244 14.91 11.24 -34.58
C GLU A 244 14.41 10.92 -33.17
N GLY A 245 13.62 11.83 -32.57
CA GLY A 245 12.96 11.62 -31.29
C GLY A 245 12.15 10.33 -31.24
N PHE A 246 11.42 9.99 -32.32
CA PHE A 246 10.67 8.74 -32.41
C PHE A 246 11.57 7.51 -32.48
N GLN A 247 12.68 7.56 -33.22
CA GLN A 247 13.62 6.43 -33.30
C GLN A 247 14.29 6.16 -31.96
N HIS A 248 14.67 7.22 -31.24
CA HIS A 248 15.17 7.12 -29.87
C HIS A 248 14.11 6.55 -28.92
N PHE A 249 12.86 6.99 -29.04
CA PHE A 249 11.74 6.45 -28.26
C PHE A 249 11.52 4.95 -28.48
N LYS A 250 11.44 4.50 -29.74
CA LYS A 250 11.36 3.06 -30.08
C LYS A 250 12.56 2.27 -29.57
N THR A 251 13.75 2.86 -29.62
CA THR A 251 14.98 2.21 -29.14
C THR A 251 15.01 2.12 -27.63
N ALA A 252 14.60 3.15 -26.91
CA ALA A 252 14.50 3.15 -25.45
C ALA A 252 13.51 2.08 -24.97
N LEU A 253 12.31 1.99 -25.56
CA LEU A 253 11.33 0.94 -25.23
C LEU A 253 11.90 -0.48 -25.47
N ARG A 254 12.59 -0.71 -26.60
CA ARG A 254 13.25 -2.00 -26.85
C ARG A 254 14.34 -2.32 -25.81
N LYS A 255 15.11 -1.32 -25.37
CA LYS A 255 16.16 -1.48 -24.33
C LYS A 255 15.58 -1.67 -22.93
N LEU A 256 14.35 -1.22 -22.70
CA LEU A 256 13.54 -1.48 -21.51
C LEU A 256 12.77 -2.81 -21.59
N GLU A 257 13.07 -3.66 -22.58
CA GLU A 257 12.52 -5.01 -22.74
C GLU A 257 11.02 -5.05 -23.07
N PHE A 258 10.49 -4.00 -23.70
CA PHE A 258 9.15 -4.05 -24.28
C PHE A 258 9.16 -4.91 -25.55
N PRO A 259 8.22 -5.87 -25.68
CA PRO A 259 8.11 -6.67 -26.89
C PRO A 259 7.62 -5.78 -28.04
N ARG A 260 8.05 -6.12 -29.26
CA ARG A 260 7.75 -5.34 -30.47
C ARG A 260 6.24 -5.18 -30.73
N GLU A 261 5.47 -6.22 -30.41
CA GLU A 261 4.01 -6.22 -30.54
C GLU A 261 3.36 -5.21 -29.59
N GLU A 262 3.78 -5.15 -28.32
CA GLU A 262 3.29 -4.12 -27.38
C GLU A 262 3.66 -2.71 -27.88
N ILE A 263 4.87 -2.49 -28.39
CA ILE A 263 5.28 -1.18 -28.94
C ILE A 263 4.38 -0.77 -30.12
N ALA A 264 4.04 -1.73 -30.99
CA ALA A 264 3.11 -1.49 -32.11
C ALA A 264 1.70 -1.13 -31.61
N ARG A 265 1.16 -1.87 -30.62
CA ARG A 265 -0.13 -1.56 -29.99
C ARG A 265 -0.15 -0.19 -29.31
N MET A 266 0.95 0.23 -28.65
CA MET A 266 1.08 1.58 -28.11
C MET A 266 0.97 2.65 -29.20
N CYS A 267 1.60 2.42 -30.36
CA CYS A 267 1.51 3.33 -31.50
C CYS A 267 0.08 3.37 -32.08
N GLU A 268 -0.65 2.25 -32.10
CA GLU A 268 -2.06 2.19 -32.51
C GLU A 268 -2.96 3.04 -31.59
N ILE A 269 -2.76 2.98 -30.25
CA ILE A 269 -3.52 3.84 -29.31
C ILE A 269 -3.17 5.32 -29.48
N LEU A 270 -1.89 5.67 -29.65
CA LEU A 270 -1.49 7.06 -29.92
C LEU A 270 -2.08 7.57 -31.25
N ALA A 271 -2.15 6.73 -32.28
CA ALA A 271 -2.81 7.06 -33.54
C ALA A 271 -4.33 7.21 -33.36
N ALA A 272 -4.98 6.32 -32.59
CA ALA A 272 -6.39 6.43 -32.27
C ALA A 272 -6.72 7.77 -31.59
N ILE A 273 -5.88 8.23 -30.66
CA ILE A 273 -6.02 9.56 -30.02
C ILE A 273 -5.97 10.68 -31.07
N LEU A 274 -5.01 10.66 -32.00
CA LEU A 274 -4.95 11.67 -33.06
C LEU A 274 -6.20 11.64 -33.97
N HIS A 275 -6.71 10.45 -34.30
CA HIS A 275 -7.92 10.28 -35.10
C HIS A 275 -9.20 10.71 -34.38
N ILE A 276 -9.32 10.49 -33.06
CA ILE A 276 -10.42 11.05 -32.25
C ILE A 276 -10.44 12.59 -32.36
N GLY A 277 -9.26 13.22 -32.41
CA GLY A 277 -9.09 14.64 -32.68
C GLY A 277 -9.65 15.13 -34.03
N GLN A 278 -9.90 14.23 -34.98
CA GLN A 278 -10.45 14.54 -36.30
C GLN A 278 -11.95 14.29 -36.43
N LEU A 279 -12.61 13.68 -35.44
CA LEU A 279 -14.06 13.44 -35.48
C LEU A 279 -14.84 14.76 -35.47
N GLU A 280 -15.72 14.93 -36.47
CA GLU A 280 -16.66 16.03 -36.60
C GLU A 280 -18.08 15.52 -36.32
N PHE A 281 -18.80 16.21 -35.43
CA PHE A 281 -20.16 15.86 -35.02
C PHE A 281 -21.18 16.79 -35.68
N VAL A 282 -22.30 16.21 -36.11
CA VAL A 282 -23.43 16.93 -36.73
C VAL A 282 -24.74 16.46 -36.11
N THR A 283 -25.70 17.36 -35.97
CA THR A 283 -27.07 16.99 -35.60
C THR A 283 -27.73 16.29 -36.79
N ALA A 284 -28.16 15.05 -36.61
CA ALA A 284 -28.93 14.28 -37.57
C ALA A 284 -30.37 14.10 -37.06
N GLN A 285 -31.33 14.08 -37.98
CA GLN A 285 -32.71 13.73 -37.66
C GLN A 285 -32.90 12.24 -37.94
N SER A 286 -33.16 11.44 -36.90
CA SER A 286 -33.53 10.05 -37.10
C SER A 286 -35.03 9.97 -37.41
N THR A 287 -35.39 9.58 -38.64
CA THR A 287 -36.79 9.38 -39.05
C THR A 287 -37.28 7.93 -38.86
N THR A 288 -36.60 7.12 -38.04
CA THR A 288 -37.07 5.76 -37.75
C THR A 288 -38.03 5.80 -36.57
N PRO A 289 -39.35 5.56 -36.77
CA PRO A 289 -40.27 5.43 -35.65
C PRO A 289 -39.88 4.19 -34.84
N ALA A 290 -39.91 4.31 -33.51
CA ALA A 290 -39.83 3.17 -32.63
C ALA A 290 -41.05 2.24 -32.88
N ALA A 291 -40.85 0.92 -32.77
CA ALA A 291 -41.85 -0.08 -33.18
C ALA A 291 -43.12 -0.12 -32.30
N ASP A 292 -43.20 0.74 -31.30
CA ASP A 292 -44.28 0.96 -30.34
C ASP A 292 -45.14 2.20 -30.65
N GLU A 293 -44.71 3.10 -31.54
CA GLU A 293 -45.46 4.29 -31.94
C GLU A 293 -46.12 4.15 -33.32
N SER A 294 -47.04 3.19 -33.43
CA SER A 294 -47.99 3.15 -34.54
C SER A 294 -49.32 3.77 -34.12
N GLY A 295 -49.41 5.11 -34.20
CA GLY A 295 -50.69 5.79 -34.11
C GLY A 295 -50.61 7.29 -33.91
N GLY A 296 -50.81 8.06 -34.99
CA GLY A 296 -51.21 9.46 -34.92
C GLY A 296 -50.19 10.42 -35.51
N TYR A 297 -50.64 11.16 -36.53
CA TYR A 297 -49.97 12.32 -37.09
C TYR A 297 -49.75 13.39 -36.00
N GLY A 298 -48.57 13.40 -35.36
CA GLY A 298 -48.05 14.51 -34.58
C GLY A 298 -46.96 15.22 -35.39
N HIS A 299 -47.13 16.50 -35.67
CA HIS A 299 -46.21 17.31 -36.47
C HIS A 299 -44.97 17.81 -35.70
N GLU A 300 -44.64 17.25 -34.54
CA GLU A 300 -43.50 17.68 -33.71
C GLU A 300 -42.78 16.46 -33.13
N GLY A 301 -41.47 16.33 -33.40
CA GLY A 301 -40.59 15.45 -32.65
C GLY A 301 -39.82 14.41 -33.46
N GLY A 302 -39.10 14.80 -34.52
CA GLY A 302 -37.95 14.00 -34.91
C GLY A 302 -36.91 14.09 -33.79
N GLU A 303 -36.49 12.96 -33.21
CA GLU A 303 -35.41 12.98 -32.22
C GLU A 303 -34.13 13.50 -32.90
N GLU A 304 -33.64 14.65 -32.44
CA GLU A 304 -32.33 15.17 -32.85
C GLU A 304 -31.24 14.31 -32.20
N VAL A 305 -30.55 13.51 -33.01
CA VAL A 305 -29.46 12.64 -32.57
C VAL A 305 -28.15 13.19 -33.12
N THR A 306 -27.15 13.34 -32.26
CA THR A 306 -25.81 13.72 -32.71
C THR A 306 -25.11 12.53 -33.35
N GLY A 307 -24.75 12.66 -34.63
CA GLY A 307 -24.02 11.64 -35.39
C GLY A 307 -22.64 12.12 -35.83
N VAL A 308 -21.80 11.18 -36.29
CA VAL A 308 -20.44 11.48 -36.78
C VAL A 308 -20.48 11.73 -38.29
N LYS A 309 -19.96 12.88 -38.72
CA LYS A 309 -19.91 13.28 -40.13
C LYS A 309 -18.89 12.47 -40.93
N ASN A 310 -17.70 12.27 -40.38
CA ASN A 310 -16.58 11.59 -41.03
C ASN A 310 -16.46 10.12 -40.58
N LYS A 311 -17.35 9.27 -41.10
CA LYS A 311 -17.42 7.84 -40.75
C LYS A 311 -16.14 7.06 -41.05
N GLU A 312 -15.39 7.43 -42.08
CA GLU A 312 -14.10 6.79 -42.38
C GLU A 312 -13.10 6.88 -41.22
N VAL A 313 -13.04 8.04 -40.55
CA VAL A 313 -12.15 8.25 -39.39
C VAL A 313 -12.66 7.47 -38.18
N LEU A 314 -13.98 7.42 -37.99
CA LEU A 314 -14.61 6.63 -36.94
C LEU A 314 -14.27 5.13 -37.07
N GLU A 315 -14.29 4.58 -38.28
CA GLU A 315 -13.91 3.18 -38.53
C GLU A 315 -12.44 2.91 -38.21
N VAL A 316 -11.53 3.89 -38.45
CA VAL A 316 -10.12 3.76 -38.03
C VAL A 316 -10.02 3.68 -36.49
N VAL A 317 -10.73 4.57 -35.80
CA VAL A 317 -10.74 4.59 -34.32
C VAL A 317 -11.34 3.28 -33.79
N ALA A 318 -12.45 2.83 -34.34
CA ALA A 318 -13.12 1.59 -33.97
C ALA A 318 -12.22 0.36 -34.17
N ALA A 319 -11.49 0.29 -35.28
CA ALA A 319 -10.55 -0.80 -35.58
C ALA A 319 -9.40 -0.88 -34.56
N PHE A 320 -8.75 0.24 -34.22
CA PHE A 320 -7.66 0.23 -33.22
C PHE A 320 -8.16 -0.05 -31.81
N LEU A 321 -9.37 0.43 -31.47
CA LEU A 321 -10.01 0.15 -30.20
C LEU A 321 -10.61 -1.26 -30.15
N GLY A 322 -10.72 -1.99 -31.26
CA GLY A 322 -11.31 -3.32 -31.34
C GLY A 322 -12.83 -3.34 -31.06
N VAL A 323 -13.55 -2.27 -31.37
CA VAL A 323 -14.99 -2.13 -31.10
C VAL A 323 -15.77 -1.93 -32.41
N ASN A 324 -17.09 -2.12 -32.37
CA ASN A 324 -17.95 -1.85 -33.52
C ASN A 324 -18.09 -0.34 -33.77
N GLY A 325 -17.94 0.11 -35.02
CA GLY A 325 -18.06 1.52 -35.39
C GLY A 325 -19.41 2.15 -35.03
N LYS A 326 -20.51 1.40 -35.15
CA LYS A 326 -21.86 1.90 -34.81
C LYS A 326 -22.06 2.07 -33.30
N ASP A 327 -21.57 1.11 -32.52
CA ASP A 327 -21.69 1.16 -31.06
C ASP A 327 -20.81 2.29 -30.49
N LEU A 328 -19.65 2.54 -31.12
CA LEU A 328 -18.81 3.70 -30.82
C LEU A 328 -19.48 5.03 -31.17
N GLU A 329 -20.12 5.14 -32.34
CA GLU A 329 -20.89 6.33 -32.73
C GLU A 329 -21.99 6.63 -31.70
N GLN A 330 -22.74 5.61 -31.32
CA GLN A 330 -23.83 5.74 -30.35
C GLN A 330 -23.29 6.19 -28.98
N SER A 331 -22.25 5.52 -28.45
CA SER A 331 -21.65 5.84 -27.14
C SER A 331 -21.03 7.24 -27.07
N LEU A 332 -20.62 7.81 -28.21
CA LEU A 332 -20.16 9.20 -28.29
C LEU A 332 -21.33 10.20 -28.28
N GLY A 333 -22.49 9.83 -28.83
CA GLY A 333 -23.68 10.68 -28.98
C GLY A 333 -24.61 10.73 -27.75
N TYR A 334 -24.46 9.83 -26.77
CA TYR A 334 -25.24 9.85 -25.53
C TYR A 334 -24.41 9.60 -24.27
N ARG A 335 -24.93 9.98 -23.11
CA ARG A 335 -24.33 9.68 -21.80
C ARG A 335 -25.40 9.25 -20.80
N SER A 336 -25.29 8.02 -20.27
CA SER A 336 -26.13 7.56 -19.17
C SER A 336 -25.71 8.22 -17.85
N LYS A 337 -26.64 8.89 -17.17
CA LYS A 337 -26.49 9.38 -15.79
C LYS A 337 -27.57 8.78 -14.90
N ILE A 338 -27.30 8.67 -13.60
CA ILE A 338 -28.31 8.30 -12.62
C ILE A 338 -28.91 9.60 -12.08
N LEU A 339 -30.19 9.83 -12.35
CA LEU A 339 -30.93 10.97 -11.82
C LEU A 339 -31.99 10.43 -10.86
N HIS A 340 -31.98 10.89 -9.60
CA HIS A 340 -32.95 10.43 -8.58
C HIS A 340 -33.07 8.90 -8.44
N ARG A 341 -31.96 8.16 -8.57
CA ARG A 341 -31.88 6.67 -8.52
C ARG A 341 -32.47 5.95 -9.74
N GLU A 342 -32.77 6.65 -10.82
CA GLU A 342 -33.17 6.07 -12.11
C GLU A 342 -32.07 6.32 -13.15
N ARG A 343 -31.84 5.34 -14.03
CA ARG A 343 -30.89 5.49 -15.14
C ARG A 343 -31.58 6.26 -16.26
N VAL A 344 -31.04 7.45 -16.55
CA VAL A 344 -31.50 8.31 -17.63
C VAL A 344 -30.37 8.46 -18.65
N THR A 345 -30.67 8.19 -19.92
CA THR A 345 -29.75 8.44 -21.02
C THR A 345 -29.96 9.86 -21.52
N ILE A 346 -28.92 10.69 -21.43
CA ILE A 346 -28.94 12.06 -21.92
C ILE A 346 -28.32 12.05 -23.32
N MET A 347 -29.11 12.44 -24.32
CA MET A 347 -28.59 12.69 -25.67
C MET A 347 -27.72 13.94 -25.63
N LEU A 348 -26.48 13.84 -26.13
CA LEU A 348 -25.53 14.93 -26.13
C LEU A 348 -25.73 15.77 -27.39
N ASP A 349 -25.58 17.08 -27.26
CA ASP A 349 -25.48 18.00 -28.39
C ASP A 349 -24.10 17.85 -29.08
N THR A 350 -23.90 18.53 -30.20
CA THR A 350 -22.62 18.46 -30.95
C THR A 350 -21.42 18.86 -30.10
N LYS A 351 -21.59 19.83 -29.17
CA LYS A 351 -20.55 20.22 -28.23
C LYS A 351 -20.32 19.14 -27.17
N GLY A 352 -21.37 18.63 -26.54
CA GLY A 352 -21.29 17.56 -25.55
C GLY A 352 -20.68 16.27 -26.09
N ALA A 353 -21.03 15.87 -27.33
CA ALA A 353 -20.44 14.70 -28.00
C ALA A 353 -18.95 14.91 -28.27
N ARG A 354 -18.54 16.14 -28.63
CA ARG A 354 -17.13 16.50 -28.77
C ARG A 354 -16.38 16.43 -27.44
N ASP A 355 -16.97 16.95 -26.36
CA ASP A 355 -16.38 16.91 -25.03
C ASP A 355 -16.26 15.46 -24.52
N ASN A 356 -17.22 14.60 -24.84
CA ASN A 356 -17.19 13.16 -24.54
C ASN A 356 -16.08 12.42 -25.32
N ALA A 357 -15.88 12.77 -26.60
CA ALA A 357 -14.76 12.27 -27.41
C ALA A 357 -13.40 12.78 -26.88
N ASP A 358 -13.33 14.04 -26.46
CA ASP A 358 -12.15 14.61 -25.83
C ASP A 358 -11.83 13.90 -24.51
N GLU A 359 -12.84 13.54 -23.72
CA GLU A 359 -12.63 12.76 -22.49
C GLU A 359 -12.13 11.34 -22.76
N LEU A 360 -12.62 10.68 -23.83
CA LEU A 360 -12.09 9.40 -24.27
C LEU A 360 -10.59 9.52 -24.63
N ALA A 361 -10.20 10.55 -25.40
CA ALA A 361 -8.81 10.78 -25.77
C ALA A 361 -7.89 11.04 -24.56
N LYS A 362 -8.33 11.88 -23.62
CA LYS A 362 -7.59 12.13 -22.36
C LYS A 362 -7.43 10.87 -21.53
N THR A 363 -8.48 10.04 -21.45
CA THR A 363 -8.49 8.79 -20.69
C THR A 363 -7.53 7.78 -21.30
N LEU A 364 -7.60 7.54 -22.62
CA LEU A 364 -6.68 6.65 -23.34
C LEU A 364 -5.23 7.06 -23.15
N TYR A 365 -4.92 8.36 -23.27
CA TYR A 365 -3.56 8.86 -23.07
C TYR A 365 -3.07 8.65 -21.63
N SER A 366 -3.90 8.99 -20.65
CA SER A 366 -3.54 8.88 -19.22
C SER A 366 -3.31 7.42 -18.82
N LEU A 367 -4.19 6.50 -19.25
CA LEU A 367 -4.02 5.07 -19.00
C LEU A 367 -2.79 4.52 -19.73
N LEU A 368 -2.48 5.00 -20.95
CA LEU A 368 -1.29 4.56 -21.69
C LEU A 368 0.00 4.99 -20.99
N VAL A 369 0.05 6.22 -20.48
CA VAL A 369 1.21 6.68 -19.69
C VAL A 369 1.35 5.86 -18.42
N ALA A 370 0.26 5.65 -17.67
CA ALA A 370 0.25 4.84 -16.45
C ALA A 370 0.72 3.39 -16.73
N PHE A 371 0.26 2.79 -17.82
CA PHE A 371 0.70 1.46 -18.28
C PHE A 371 2.22 1.41 -18.47
N ILE A 372 2.75 2.35 -19.25
CA ILE A 372 4.17 2.39 -19.60
C ILE A 372 5.00 2.58 -18.33
N MET A 373 4.60 3.47 -17.42
CA MET A 373 5.31 3.71 -16.16
C MET A 373 5.29 2.48 -15.24
N GLU A 374 4.13 1.82 -15.09
CA GLU A 374 4.04 0.61 -14.26
C GLU A 374 4.85 -0.55 -14.86
N LYS A 375 4.82 -0.73 -16.18
CA LYS A 375 5.61 -1.76 -16.87
C LYS A 375 7.11 -1.50 -16.71
N ILE A 376 7.58 -0.25 -16.82
CA ILE A 376 8.97 0.13 -16.53
C ILE A 376 9.32 -0.20 -15.08
N ASN A 377 8.50 0.26 -14.12
CA ASN A 377 8.74 0.03 -12.70
C ASN A 377 8.77 -1.47 -12.35
N SER A 378 7.93 -2.29 -12.97
CA SER A 378 7.93 -3.75 -12.75
C SER A 378 9.25 -4.43 -13.13
N ARG A 379 10.04 -3.80 -14.03
CA ARG A 379 11.34 -4.31 -14.50
C ARG A 379 12.54 -3.66 -13.80
N THR A 380 12.39 -2.46 -13.26
CA THR A 380 13.50 -1.69 -12.67
C THR A 380 13.50 -1.64 -11.15
N CYS A 381 12.37 -1.89 -10.49
CA CYS A 381 12.28 -1.81 -9.02
C CYS A 381 12.92 -3.02 -8.34
N ALA A 382 13.67 -2.76 -7.26
CA ALA A 382 14.11 -3.80 -6.34
C ALA A 382 13.00 -4.19 -5.34
N ALA A 383 13.15 -5.35 -4.71
CA ALA A 383 12.32 -5.74 -3.57
C ALA A 383 12.53 -4.77 -2.40
N GLU A 384 11.44 -4.35 -1.74
CA GLU A 384 11.48 -3.31 -0.70
C GLU A 384 12.40 -3.66 0.48
N GLU A 385 12.54 -4.95 0.79
CA GLU A 385 13.40 -5.44 1.88
C GLU A 385 14.90 -5.30 1.59
N ALA A 386 15.29 -5.29 0.31
CA ALA A 386 16.69 -5.17 -0.11
C ALA A 386 17.17 -3.70 -0.15
N VAL A 387 16.24 -2.74 -0.20
CA VAL A 387 16.57 -1.31 -0.27
C VAL A 387 17.05 -0.83 1.08
N ALA A 388 18.34 -0.48 1.20
CA ALA A 388 18.90 0.08 2.42
C ALA A 388 18.68 1.59 2.48
N ASN A 389 19.13 2.29 1.43
CA ASN A 389 19.04 3.74 1.28
C ASN A 389 18.54 4.15 -0.11
N THR A 390 18.06 5.39 -0.22
CA THR A 390 17.51 5.94 -1.46
C THR A 390 18.09 7.30 -1.81
N VAL A 391 18.25 7.58 -3.11
CA VAL A 391 18.47 8.92 -3.65
C VAL A 391 17.26 9.34 -4.45
N SER A 392 16.55 10.38 -4.01
CA SER A 392 15.34 10.88 -4.65
C SER A 392 15.60 12.18 -5.41
N ILE A 393 15.20 12.25 -6.67
CA ILE A 393 15.26 13.47 -7.50
C ILE A 393 13.82 13.93 -7.75
N VAL A 394 13.50 15.14 -7.30
CA VAL A 394 12.13 15.68 -7.33
C VAL A 394 12.06 16.89 -8.25
N ASP A 395 11.27 16.78 -9.32
CA ASP A 395 11.06 17.82 -10.33
C ASP A 395 9.56 17.97 -10.63
N PHE A 396 8.96 19.04 -10.14
CA PHE A 396 7.57 19.38 -10.40
C PHE A 396 7.47 20.54 -11.41
N PRO A 397 6.34 20.66 -12.14
CA PRO A 397 6.10 21.83 -12.98
C PRO A 397 6.23 23.13 -12.15
N GLY A 398 6.69 24.20 -12.78
CA GLY A 398 6.84 25.48 -12.09
C GLY A 398 5.49 26.11 -11.76
N PHE A 399 5.50 27.08 -10.84
CA PHE A 399 4.33 27.87 -10.48
C PHE A 399 3.66 28.49 -11.72
N ALA A 400 2.32 28.48 -11.76
CA ALA A 400 1.53 28.96 -12.88
C ALA A 400 0.53 30.04 -12.44
N GLN A 401 0.76 31.27 -12.90
CA GLN A 401 -0.15 32.42 -12.67
C GLN A 401 -1.47 32.29 -13.43
N THR A 402 -1.47 31.65 -14.60
CA THR A 402 -2.66 31.44 -15.43
C THR A 402 -2.77 29.98 -15.87
N ALA A 403 -4.00 29.47 -15.98
CA ALA A 403 -4.27 28.15 -16.51
C ALA A 403 -3.91 28.10 -18.00
N SER A 404 -3.13 27.09 -18.41
CA SER A 404 -2.70 26.98 -19.81
C SER A 404 -3.74 26.31 -20.70
N THR A 405 -4.50 25.36 -20.17
CA THR A 405 -5.49 24.52 -20.88
C THR A 405 -6.93 24.79 -20.45
N ASN A 406 -7.18 25.95 -19.82
CA ASN A 406 -8.45 26.35 -19.20
C ASN A 406 -8.95 25.43 -18.06
N SER A 407 -8.22 24.39 -17.64
CA SER A 407 -8.57 23.62 -16.44
C SER A 407 -8.06 24.32 -15.18
N THR A 408 -9.00 24.70 -14.33
CA THR A 408 -8.70 25.32 -13.04
C THR A 408 -8.12 24.31 -12.07
N LEU A 409 -8.60 23.05 -12.10
CA LEU A 409 -8.11 21.99 -11.23
C LEU A 409 -6.61 21.71 -11.46
N ASP A 410 -6.19 21.58 -12.73
CA ASP A 410 -4.77 21.35 -13.08
C ASP A 410 -3.86 22.44 -12.52
N GLN A 411 -4.28 23.71 -12.66
CA GLN A 411 -3.53 24.87 -12.14
C GLN A 411 -3.45 24.85 -10.61
N LEU A 412 -4.59 24.63 -9.94
CA LEU A 412 -4.69 24.62 -8.48
C LEU A 412 -3.82 23.52 -7.86
N LEU A 413 -3.87 22.29 -8.40
CA LEU A 413 -3.08 21.17 -7.90
C LEU A 413 -1.57 21.38 -8.13
N ASN A 414 -1.19 21.90 -9.29
CA ASN A 414 0.22 22.23 -9.56
C ASN A 414 0.74 23.29 -8.57
N ASN A 415 0.01 24.39 -8.39
CA ASN A 415 0.41 25.45 -7.47
C ASN A 415 0.45 24.95 -6.02
N ALA A 416 -0.51 24.10 -5.60
CA ALA A 416 -0.50 23.49 -4.28
C ALA A 416 0.72 22.58 -4.04
N ALA A 417 1.19 21.84 -5.05
CA ALA A 417 2.43 21.08 -4.97
C ALA A 417 3.66 21.99 -4.84
N THR A 418 3.73 23.07 -5.62
CA THR A 418 4.84 24.02 -5.51
C THR A 418 4.88 24.68 -4.12
N GLU A 419 3.72 24.99 -3.55
CA GLU A 419 3.59 25.53 -2.18
C GLU A 419 4.12 24.54 -1.14
N SER A 420 3.75 23.25 -1.27
CA SER A 420 4.21 22.18 -0.38
C SER A 420 5.73 21.98 -0.44
N LEU A 421 6.29 21.93 -1.65
CA LEU A 421 7.72 21.70 -1.87
C LEU A 421 8.55 22.91 -1.43
N TYR A 422 8.05 24.13 -1.63
CA TYR A 422 8.68 25.34 -1.15
C TYR A 422 8.63 25.44 0.38
N ASN A 423 7.51 25.05 1.01
CA ASN A 423 7.41 24.98 2.46
C ASN A 423 8.43 24.01 3.06
N PHE A 424 8.60 22.82 2.45
CA PHE A 424 9.65 21.88 2.86
C PHE A 424 11.06 22.49 2.76
N CYS A 425 11.32 23.30 1.73
CA CYS A 425 12.58 24.03 1.58
C CYS A 425 12.79 25.03 2.74
N LEU A 426 11.79 25.86 3.04
CA LEU A 426 11.85 26.83 4.14
C LEU A 426 12.06 26.13 5.49
N GLN A 427 11.27 25.10 5.78
CA GLN A 427 11.41 24.31 7.02
C GLN A 427 12.82 23.71 7.15
N SER A 428 13.42 23.26 6.04
CA SER A 428 14.77 22.68 6.06
C SER A 428 15.87 23.69 6.41
N PHE A 429 15.74 24.95 5.99
CA PHE A 429 16.72 26.00 6.28
C PHE A 429 16.49 26.70 7.62
N PHE A 430 15.23 26.92 8.01
CA PHE A 430 14.89 27.79 9.14
C PHE A 430 14.45 27.03 10.39
N GLU A 431 13.67 25.94 10.27
CA GLU A 431 12.96 25.32 11.41
C GLU A 431 13.56 24.00 11.88
N ARG A 432 13.88 23.06 10.98
CA ARG A 432 14.16 21.65 11.32
C ARG A 432 15.39 21.45 12.22
N LYS A 433 16.26 22.44 12.32
CA LYS A 433 17.48 22.41 13.15
C LYS A 433 17.40 23.35 14.35
N ALA A 434 16.33 24.13 14.50
CA ALA A 434 16.19 25.10 15.57
C ALA A 434 16.16 24.40 16.94
N ASP A 435 15.31 23.39 17.09
CA ASP A 435 15.19 22.62 18.34
C ASP A 435 16.53 21.99 18.75
N LEU A 436 17.25 21.40 17.78
CA LEU A 436 18.55 20.77 18.05
C LEU A 436 19.61 21.79 18.48
N LEU A 437 19.61 22.98 17.86
CA LEU A 437 20.51 24.07 18.24
C LEU A 437 20.19 24.58 19.65
N GLU A 438 18.91 24.66 20.01
CA GLU A 438 18.48 25.06 21.35
C GLU A 438 18.88 24.03 22.42
N THR A 439 18.65 22.74 22.17
CA THR A 439 19.04 21.65 23.10
C THR A 439 20.55 21.55 23.30
N GLU A 440 21.34 21.92 22.28
CA GLU A 440 22.80 21.94 22.34
C GLU A 440 23.37 23.27 22.84
N GLU A 441 22.51 24.19 23.31
CA GLU A 441 22.85 25.52 23.82
C GLU A 441 23.60 26.41 22.80
N VAL A 442 23.34 26.20 21.51
CA VAL A 442 23.94 26.94 20.40
C VAL A 442 23.04 28.09 19.95
N GLN A 443 23.44 29.32 20.29
CA GLN A 443 22.70 30.53 19.93
C GLN A 443 22.96 30.98 18.49
N VAL A 444 21.93 31.01 17.64
CA VAL A 444 21.98 31.53 16.27
C VAL A 444 21.11 32.78 16.15
N PRO A 445 21.59 33.87 15.53
CA PRO A 445 20.77 35.06 15.29
C PRO A 445 19.51 34.73 14.49
N ALA A 446 18.35 35.14 14.99
CA ALA A 446 17.08 34.96 14.29
C ALA A 446 17.05 35.78 12.99
N THR A 447 16.59 35.15 11.90
CA THR A 447 16.39 35.79 10.60
C THR A 447 14.91 35.75 10.25
N SER A 448 14.32 36.91 9.96
CA SER A 448 12.95 36.98 9.44
C SER A 448 12.88 36.42 8.02
N TYR A 449 11.92 35.55 7.74
CA TYR A 449 11.62 35.02 6.41
C TYR A 449 10.12 35.01 6.17
N PHE A 450 9.71 34.87 4.92
CA PHE A 450 8.31 34.68 4.55
C PHE A 450 7.85 33.26 4.87
N ASP A 451 6.94 33.11 5.83
CA ASP A 451 6.33 31.82 6.14
C ASP A 451 5.08 31.61 5.27
N ASN A 452 5.09 30.55 4.46
CA ASN A 452 3.97 30.16 3.62
C ASN A 452 3.06 29.10 4.28
N GLY A 453 3.26 28.83 5.57
CA GLY A 453 2.52 27.83 6.34
C GLY A 453 1.00 28.04 6.33
N ASP A 454 0.51 29.28 6.26
CA ASP A 454 -0.94 29.58 6.21
C ASP A 454 -1.58 29.13 4.89
N ALA A 455 -0.89 29.31 3.75
CA ALA A 455 -1.32 28.83 2.45
C ALA A 455 -1.31 27.29 2.40
N VAL A 456 -0.23 26.66 2.91
CA VAL A 456 -0.11 25.20 3.00
C VAL A 456 -1.19 24.59 3.89
N LYS A 457 -1.41 25.11 5.10
CA LYS A 457 -2.48 24.67 6.02
C LYS A 457 -3.86 24.96 5.42
N GLY A 458 -3.99 26.03 4.65
CA GLY A 458 -5.21 26.40 3.94
C GLY A 458 -5.59 25.36 2.88
N LEU A 459 -4.63 25.02 2.01
CA LEU A 459 -4.82 24.14 0.85
C LEU A 459 -4.78 22.65 1.20
N LEU A 460 -3.76 22.22 1.94
CA LEU A 460 -3.34 20.81 2.04
C LEU A 460 -3.73 20.12 3.36
N LYS A 461 -4.24 20.84 4.37
CA LYS A 461 -4.57 20.25 5.68
C LYS A 461 -5.54 19.06 5.51
N PRO A 462 -5.20 17.85 5.98
CA PRO A 462 -6.09 16.70 5.82
C PRO A 462 -7.46 16.92 6.47
N GLY A 463 -8.52 16.58 5.76
CA GLY A 463 -9.91 16.60 6.23
C GLY A 463 -10.54 17.99 6.33
N ASN A 464 -9.74 19.05 6.52
CA ASN A 464 -10.25 20.40 6.66
C ASN A 464 -9.77 21.34 5.53
N GLY A 465 -8.61 21.12 4.91
CA GLY A 465 -8.04 21.97 3.84
C GLY A 465 -8.93 22.11 2.60
N LEU A 466 -8.66 23.11 1.77
CA LEU A 466 -9.46 23.45 0.59
C LEU A 466 -9.63 22.25 -0.35
N LEU A 467 -8.54 21.52 -0.63
CA LEU A 467 -8.59 20.32 -1.49
C LEU A 467 -9.41 19.18 -0.86
N SER A 468 -9.36 19.03 0.48
CA SER A 468 -10.19 18.05 1.18
C SER A 468 -11.67 18.43 1.17
N ILE A 469 -11.98 19.73 1.23
CA ILE A 469 -13.36 20.22 1.11
C ILE A 469 -13.88 20.01 -0.29
N LEU A 470 -13.08 20.32 -1.32
CA LEU A 470 -13.45 20.12 -2.73
C LEU A 470 -13.90 18.68 -2.97
N ASP A 471 -13.08 17.72 -2.55
CA ASP A 471 -13.37 16.29 -2.64
C ASP A 471 -14.59 15.86 -1.80
N ASP A 472 -14.79 16.43 -0.60
CA ASP A 472 -15.99 16.19 0.21
C ASP A 472 -17.28 16.74 -0.45
N GLN A 473 -17.22 17.90 -1.11
CA GLN A 473 -18.36 18.45 -1.85
C GLN A 473 -18.67 17.65 -3.11
N MET A 474 -17.64 17.21 -3.83
CA MET A 474 -17.76 16.33 -5.00
C MET A 474 -18.44 15.02 -4.62
N ARG A 475 -17.94 14.32 -3.58
CA ARG A 475 -18.56 13.09 -3.05
C ARG A 475 -20.03 13.24 -2.67
N ARG A 476 -20.42 14.43 -2.19
CA ARG A 476 -21.79 14.73 -1.77
C ARG A 476 -22.69 15.17 -2.93
N GLY A 477 -22.17 15.24 -4.16
CA GLY A 477 -22.89 15.71 -5.34
C GLY A 477 -23.38 17.16 -5.20
N LYS A 478 -22.59 18.02 -4.57
CA LYS A 478 -22.91 19.43 -4.33
C LYS A 478 -22.52 20.29 -5.53
N THR A 479 -23.15 21.44 -5.69
CA THR A 479 -22.86 22.37 -6.80
C THR A 479 -21.63 23.25 -6.47
N ASP A 480 -21.02 23.83 -7.51
CA ASP A 480 -19.85 24.73 -7.34
C ASP A 480 -20.15 25.90 -6.38
N LEU A 481 -21.35 26.48 -6.44
CA LEU A 481 -21.78 27.56 -5.53
C LEU A 481 -21.86 27.09 -4.07
N GLN A 482 -22.32 25.85 -3.83
CA GLN A 482 -22.35 25.26 -2.49
C GLN A 482 -20.94 24.98 -1.97
N PHE A 483 -20.01 24.62 -2.86
CA PHE A 483 -18.59 24.54 -2.54
C PHE A 483 -18.04 25.91 -2.14
N LEU A 484 -18.33 26.98 -2.91
CA LEU A 484 -17.90 28.34 -2.58
C LEU A 484 -18.41 28.82 -1.22
N GLU A 485 -19.67 28.54 -0.89
CA GLU A 485 -20.23 28.90 0.42
C GLU A 485 -19.58 28.09 1.57
N SER A 486 -19.19 26.85 1.30
CA SER A 486 -18.50 25.99 2.27
C SER A 486 -17.08 26.48 2.55
N ILE A 487 -16.33 26.88 1.52
CA ILE A 487 -15.02 27.52 1.71
C ILE A 487 -15.17 28.89 2.38
N ARG A 488 -16.22 29.68 2.08
CA ARG A 488 -16.46 30.98 2.74
C ARG A 488 -16.58 30.81 4.24
N LYS A 489 -17.46 29.93 4.70
CA LYS A 489 -17.64 29.65 6.14
C LYS A 489 -16.36 29.22 6.85
N ARG A 490 -15.44 28.57 6.12
CA ARG A 490 -14.21 28.05 6.68
C ARG A 490 -13.07 29.07 6.69
N PHE A 491 -12.86 29.82 5.63
CA PHE A 491 -11.66 30.64 5.44
C PHE A 491 -11.89 32.13 5.64
N ASP A 492 -13.10 32.63 5.38
CA ASP A 492 -13.40 34.06 5.47
C ASP A 492 -13.17 34.60 6.89
N GLY A 493 -12.29 35.61 6.99
CA GLY A 493 -11.82 36.19 8.26
C GLY A 493 -11.01 35.25 9.17
N LYS A 494 -10.68 34.03 8.74
CA LYS A 494 -10.01 32.99 9.57
C LYS A 494 -8.64 32.58 9.04
N ASN A 495 -8.42 32.58 7.73
CA ASN A 495 -7.12 32.29 7.12
C ASN A 495 -6.70 33.48 6.24
N PRO A 496 -5.55 34.13 6.50
CA PRO A 496 -5.13 35.33 5.76
C PRO A 496 -4.74 35.05 4.29
N ALA A 497 -4.47 33.79 3.95
CA ALA A 497 -3.99 33.37 2.64
C ALA A 497 -5.11 33.02 1.64
N ILE A 498 -6.38 32.93 2.07
CA ILE A 498 -7.49 32.55 1.18
C ILE A 498 -8.62 33.58 1.30
N ASP A 499 -8.84 34.33 0.23
CA ASP A 499 -9.90 35.33 0.10
C ASP A 499 -10.97 34.83 -0.87
N ILE A 500 -12.25 35.13 -0.61
CA ILE A 500 -13.36 34.51 -1.33
C ILE A 500 -14.31 35.59 -1.87
N SER A 501 -14.58 35.54 -3.18
CA SER A 501 -15.49 36.49 -3.85
C SER A 501 -16.94 36.29 -3.43
N SER A 502 -17.81 37.29 -3.67
CA SER A 502 -19.24 37.19 -3.36
C SER A 502 -19.95 36.15 -4.25
N SER A 503 -20.87 35.36 -3.67
CA SER A 503 -21.65 34.34 -4.40
C SER A 503 -22.80 34.97 -5.21
N THR A 504 -23.13 36.23 -4.88
CA THR A 504 -24.14 37.02 -5.56
C THR A 504 -23.56 38.37 -5.99
N VAL A 505 -24.05 38.89 -7.11
CA VAL A 505 -23.73 40.21 -7.64
C VAL A 505 -25.05 40.94 -7.92
N ILE A 506 -25.11 42.22 -7.56
CA ILE A 506 -26.21 43.12 -7.94
C ILE A 506 -25.80 43.78 -9.25
N LEU A 507 -26.44 43.37 -10.35
CA LEU A 507 -26.19 43.95 -11.68
C LEU A 507 -26.70 45.40 -11.73
N PRO A 508 -25.98 46.32 -12.40
CA PRO A 508 -26.45 47.69 -12.57
C PRO A 508 -27.78 47.69 -13.34
N GLY A 509 -28.84 48.20 -12.71
CA GLY A 509 -30.21 48.23 -13.27
C GLY A 509 -31.17 47.17 -12.70
N ASN A 510 -30.71 46.28 -11.81
CA ASN A 510 -31.58 45.30 -11.15
C ASN A 510 -31.32 45.28 -9.63
N ASN A 511 -32.37 45.42 -8.81
CA ASN A 511 -32.25 45.44 -7.33
C ASN A 511 -32.22 44.04 -6.69
N PHE A 512 -32.29 42.99 -7.51
CA PHE A 512 -32.25 41.60 -7.05
C PHE A 512 -30.82 41.06 -7.13
N ALA A 513 -30.39 40.40 -6.06
CA ALA A 513 -29.12 39.68 -6.04
C ALA A 513 -29.19 38.48 -7.00
N THR A 514 -28.43 38.54 -8.09
CA THR A 514 -28.30 37.44 -9.06
C THR A 514 -27.07 36.60 -8.75
N GLU A 515 -27.09 35.33 -9.14
CA GLU A 515 -25.94 34.43 -8.99
C GLU A 515 -24.72 34.99 -9.73
N ASN A 516 -23.57 34.98 -9.06
CA ASN A 516 -22.32 35.45 -9.65
C ASN A 516 -21.76 34.36 -10.58
N THR A 517 -21.92 34.53 -11.89
CA THR A 517 -21.34 33.63 -12.90
C THR A 517 -19.81 33.69 -12.98
N LYS A 518 -19.19 34.72 -12.37
CA LYS A 518 -17.73 34.87 -12.24
C LYS A 518 -17.26 34.61 -10.81
N ALA A 519 -17.96 33.76 -10.08
CA ALA A 519 -17.56 33.42 -8.73
C ALA A 519 -16.18 32.74 -8.74
N SER A 520 -15.31 33.18 -7.85
CA SER A 520 -13.92 32.75 -7.73
C SER A 520 -13.44 32.76 -6.28
N PHE A 521 -12.34 32.08 -6.00
CA PHE A 521 -11.59 32.26 -4.75
C PHE A 521 -10.14 32.60 -5.09
N THR A 522 -9.52 33.43 -4.26
CA THR A 522 -8.15 33.88 -4.42
C THR A 522 -7.28 33.23 -3.36
N VAL A 523 -6.14 32.71 -3.78
CA VAL A 523 -5.12 32.17 -2.86
C VAL A 523 -3.86 33.02 -2.97
N LYS A 524 -3.37 33.50 -1.83
CA LYS A 524 -2.11 34.22 -1.70
C LYS A 524 -0.98 33.20 -1.57
N HIS A 525 -0.35 32.87 -2.69
CA HIS A 525 0.80 31.97 -2.75
C HIS A 525 2.10 32.71 -2.47
N PHE A 526 3.19 31.96 -2.22
CA PHE A 526 4.54 32.57 -2.11
C PHE A 526 4.96 33.36 -3.36
N ALA A 527 4.42 33.01 -4.53
CA ALA A 527 4.70 33.66 -5.81
C ALA A 527 3.69 34.76 -6.22
N GLY A 528 2.73 35.09 -5.34
CA GLY A 528 1.71 36.10 -5.58
C GLY A 528 0.28 35.56 -5.48
N GLU A 529 -0.69 36.45 -5.66
CA GLU A 529 -2.11 36.13 -5.57
C GLU A 529 -2.63 35.53 -6.88
N VAL A 530 -3.34 34.41 -6.80
CA VAL A 530 -3.96 33.75 -7.95
C VAL A 530 -5.46 33.60 -7.71
N GLU A 531 -6.25 34.06 -8.67
CA GLU A 531 -7.70 33.92 -8.68
C GLU A 531 -8.11 32.65 -9.45
N TYR A 532 -8.84 31.76 -8.77
CA TYR A 532 -9.34 30.49 -9.32
C TYR A 532 -10.86 30.56 -9.52
N PRO A 533 -11.37 30.42 -10.77
CA PRO A 533 -12.81 30.37 -11.02
C PRO A 533 -13.40 29.03 -10.56
N ILE A 534 -14.61 29.06 -9.99
CA ILE A 534 -15.26 27.82 -9.48
C ILE A 534 -16.04 27.04 -10.53
N GLU A 535 -16.32 27.63 -11.70
CA GLU A 535 -17.18 27.04 -12.72
C GLU A 535 -16.64 25.67 -13.16
N GLY A 536 -17.42 24.61 -12.95
CA GLY A 536 -17.07 23.24 -13.34
C GLY A 536 -16.02 22.56 -12.44
N LEU A 537 -15.52 23.23 -11.39
CA LEU A 537 -14.43 22.71 -10.57
C LEU A 537 -14.79 21.42 -9.81
N VAL A 538 -16.02 21.31 -9.30
CA VAL A 538 -16.48 20.11 -8.59
C VAL A 538 -16.66 18.92 -9.55
N GLU A 539 -17.12 19.15 -10.78
CA GLU A 539 -17.22 18.09 -11.80
C GLU A 539 -15.83 17.69 -12.31
N GLU A 540 -14.91 18.64 -12.51
CA GLU A 540 -13.51 18.37 -12.85
C GLU A 540 -12.84 17.48 -11.80
N ASP A 541 -13.08 17.71 -10.49
CA ASP A 541 -12.50 16.90 -9.42
C ASP A 541 -12.98 15.43 -9.43
N GLY A 542 -14.20 15.20 -9.91
CA GLY A 542 -14.77 13.85 -10.02
C GLY A 542 -14.14 13.00 -11.13
N GLU A 543 -13.56 13.64 -12.17
CA GLU A 543 -12.94 13.00 -13.34
C GLU A 543 -13.73 11.78 -13.88
N VAL A 544 -15.06 11.91 -13.93
CA VAL A 544 -15.97 10.78 -14.18
C VAL A 544 -16.01 10.41 -15.67
N ILE A 545 -15.47 9.23 -15.98
CA ILE A 545 -15.59 8.58 -17.28
C ILE A 545 -17.00 8.03 -17.46
N SER A 546 -17.56 8.16 -18.67
CA SER A 546 -18.86 7.60 -19.01
C SER A 546 -18.88 6.08 -18.81
N GLY A 547 -19.86 5.57 -18.06
CA GLY A 547 -20.04 4.12 -17.88
C GLY A 547 -20.36 3.39 -19.19
N ASP A 548 -20.92 4.09 -20.17
CA ASP A 548 -21.20 3.54 -21.49
C ASP A 548 -19.90 3.32 -22.30
N LEU A 549 -18.96 4.27 -22.22
CA LEU A 549 -17.61 4.11 -22.79
C LEU A 549 -16.85 2.96 -22.09
N MET A 550 -16.96 2.87 -20.77
CA MET A 550 -16.35 1.79 -19.99
C MET A 550 -16.86 0.40 -20.41
N ASN A 551 -18.18 0.25 -20.58
CA ASN A 551 -18.77 -1.01 -21.02
C ASN A 551 -18.33 -1.35 -22.45
N LEU A 552 -18.29 -0.36 -23.34
CA LEU A 552 -17.82 -0.55 -24.71
C LEU A 552 -16.36 -1.03 -24.75
N MET A 553 -15.48 -0.46 -23.93
CA MET A 553 -14.07 -0.84 -23.88
C MET A 553 -13.86 -2.23 -23.25
N ASN A 554 -14.68 -2.62 -22.26
CA ASN A 554 -14.64 -3.97 -21.70
C ASN A 554 -15.08 -5.06 -22.71
N LEU A 555 -15.87 -4.68 -23.72
CA LEU A 555 -16.31 -5.56 -24.81
C LEU A 555 -15.39 -5.49 -26.04
N SER A 556 -14.31 -4.71 -25.99
CA SER A 556 -13.33 -4.63 -27.06
C SER A 556 -12.74 -6.00 -27.38
N GLY A 557 -12.60 -6.33 -28.67
CA GLY A 557 -11.86 -7.50 -29.15
C GLY A 557 -10.33 -7.32 -29.12
N ASN A 558 -9.81 -6.17 -28.67
CA ASN A 558 -8.39 -5.90 -28.55
C ASN A 558 -7.92 -6.12 -27.10
N ASP A 559 -7.17 -7.20 -26.86
CA ASP A 559 -6.65 -7.56 -25.54
C ASP A 559 -5.84 -6.44 -24.87
N PHE A 560 -5.11 -5.63 -25.66
CA PHE A 560 -4.32 -4.51 -25.13
C PHE A 560 -5.22 -3.39 -24.59
N VAL A 561 -6.36 -3.14 -25.23
CA VAL A 561 -7.36 -2.17 -24.75
C VAL A 561 -8.02 -2.70 -23.49
N GLN A 562 -8.38 -3.98 -23.44
CA GLN A 562 -8.91 -4.59 -22.21
C GLN A 562 -7.91 -4.52 -21.05
N GLU A 563 -6.62 -4.77 -21.31
CA GLU A 563 -5.55 -4.61 -20.32
C GLU A 563 -5.43 -3.15 -19.86
N LEU A 564 -5.50 -2.18 -20.78
CA LEU A 564 -5.44 -0.74 -20.49
C LEU A 564 -6.56 -0.30 -19.54
N PHE A 565 -7.80 -0.75 -19.79
CA PHE A 565 -8.97 -0.45 -18.95
C PHE A 565 -9.14 -1.42 -17.75
N GLY A 566 -8.26 -2.41 -17.61
CA GLY A 566 -8.21 -3.36 -16.50
C GLY A 566 -7.25 -2.96 -15.37
N GLN A 567 -6.51 -1.87 -15.52
CA GLN A 567 -5.48 -1.44 -14.58
C GLN A 567 -6.03 -0.93 -13.24
N GLU A 568 -5.22 -1.04 -12.18
CA GLU A 568 -5.49 -0.41 -10.88
C GLU A 568 -5.54 1.12 -10.95
N ALA A 569 -4.94 1.71 -11.99
CA ALA A 569 -5.05 3.14 -12.29
C ALA A 569 -6.49 3.57 -12.62
N LEU A 570 -7.38 2.64 -12.96
CA LEU A 570 -8.78 2.91 -13.25
C LEU A 570 -9.68 2.49 -12.08
N GLN A 571 -10.15 3.45 -11.29
CA GLN A 571 -10.99 3.17 -10.14
C GLN A 571 -12.45 3.03 -10.57
N LYS A 572 -12.96 1.79 -10.57
CA LYS A 572 -14.37 1.51 -10.84
C LYS A 572 -15.22 1.87 -9.62
N VAL A 573 -16.13 2.82 -9.79
CA VAL A 573 -17.12 3.22 -8.79
C VAL A 573 -18.30 2.25 -8.88
N THR A 574 -18.23 1.18 -8.08
CA THR A 574 -19.36 0.28 -7.83
C THR A 574 -20.21 0.88 -6.72
N THR A 575 -21.35 1.48 -7.06
CA THR A 575 -22.33 1.81 -6.03
C THR A 575 -23.01 0.53 -5.53
N LYS A 576 -23.50 0.52 -4.28
CA LYS A 576 -24.14 -0.67 -3.66
C LYS A 576 -25.44 -1.12 -4.35
N ASP A 577 -25.97 -0.32 -5.27
CA ASP A 577 -27.18 -0.64 -6.02
C ASP A 577 -26.81 -1.37 -7.33
N HIS A 578 -27.29 -2.61 -7.49
CA HIS A 578 -27.03 -3.45 -8.69
C HIS A 578 -27.57 -2.86 -10.01
N THR A 579 -28.38 -1.80 -9.95
CA THR A 579 -28.91 -1.05 -11.10
C THR A 579 -28.07 0.16 -11.49
N ALA A 580 -27.01 0.46 -10.73
CA ALA A 580 -26.22 1.66 -10.95
C ALA A 580 -25.19 1.48 -12.08
N VAL A 581 -25.12 2.49 -12.94
CA VAL A 581 -24.06 2.63 -13.95
C VAL A 581 -22.71 2.65 -13.24
N THR A 582 -21.85 1.68 -13.55
CA THR A 582 -20.45 1.69 -13.13
C THR A 582 -19.77 2.90 -13.76
N GLN A 583 -19.53 3.91 -12.94
CA GLN A 583 -18.69 5.05 -13.29
C GLN A 583 -17.23 4.70 -13.02
N ALA A 584 -16.29 5.33 -13.69
CA ALA A 584 -14.86 5.15 -13.42
C ALA A 584 -14.15 6.49 -13.41
N SER A 585 -13.04 6.59 -12.68
CA SER A 585 -12.12 7.72 -12.75
C SER A 585 -10.68 7.24 -12.86
N VAL A 586 -9.82 8.03 -13.51
CA VAL A 586 -8.39 7.73 -13.60
C VAL A 586 -7.71 8.20 -12.32
N ALA A 587 -6.82 7.37 -11.77
CA ALA A 587 -6.06 7.70 -10.59
C ALA A 587 -5.06 8.83 -10.88
N SER A 588 -5.10 9.88 -10.07
CA SER A 588 -4.16 11.01 -10.11
C SER A 588 -2.92 10.81 -9.23
N LYS A 589 -2.89 9.71 -8.46
CA LYS A 589 -1.74 9.26 -7.67
C LYS A 589 -1.01 8.12 -8.39
N PRO A 590 0.33 8.00 -8.23
CA PRO A 590 1.06 6.87 -8.76
C PRO A 590 0.57 5.54 -8.18
N SER A 591 0.67 4.46 -8.97
CA SER A 591 0.35 3.07 -8.55
C SER A 591 1.20 2.60 -7.38
N ARG A 592 2.47 3.02 -7.35
CA ARG A 592 3.48 2.64 -6.36
C ARG A 592 3.77 3.79 -5.39
N MET A 593 4.16 3.45 -4.17
CA MET A 593 4.59 4.42 -3.15
C MET A 593 6.11 4.52 -3.08
N PRO A 594 6.66 5.69 -2.65
CA PRO A 594 8.07 5.83 -2.30
C PRO A 594 8.48 4.79 -1.25
N SER A 595 9.67 4.18 -1.39
CA SER A 595 10.07 3.06 -0.51
C SER A 595 10.15 3.47 0.97
N MET A 596 10.54 4.71 1.24
CA MET A 596 10.66 5.23 2.61
C MET A 596 9.31 5.62 3.24
N ALA A 597 8.27 5.89 2.45
CA ALA A 597 6.94 6.23 2.96
C ALA A 597 6.21 5.03 3.59
N ARG A 598 6.65 3.79 3.28
CA ARG A 598 6.01 2.54 3.73
C ARG A 598 6.67 1.90 4.94
N ARG A 599 7.92 2.28 5.27
CA ARG A 599 8.58 1.81 6.50
C ARG A 599 7.79 2.36 7.69
N LYS A 600 7.06 1.49 8.39
CA LYS A 600 6.46 1.78 9.70
C LYS A 600 7.57 2.32 10.59
N THR A 601 7.62 3.63 10.73
CA THR A 601 8.41 4.28 11.76
C THR A 601 7.93 3.73 13.10
N ASP A 602 8.87 3.04 13.75
CA ASP A 602 8.95 2.83 15.18
C ASP A 602 8.36 1.54 15.79
N ARG A 603 9.22 0.51 15.84
CA ARG A 603 9.11 -0.60 16.79
C ARG A 603 10.36 -0.74 17.68
N GLN A 604 11.26 0.24 17.67
CA GLN A 604 12.56 0.13 18.35
C GLN A 604 12.94 1.32 19.25
N ALA A 605 12.21 2.44 19.29
CA ALA A 605 12.50 3.54 20.21
C ALA A 605 11.64 3.57 21.50
N ARG A 606 10.81 2.54 21.78
CA ARG A 606 10.09 2.40 23.07
C ARG A 606 10.76 1.41 24.02
N ARG A 607 12.00 1.67 24.38
CA ARG A 607 12.62 1.18 25.62
C ARG A 607 13.66 2.19 26.11
N GLY A 608 13.19 3.22 26.81
CA GLY A 608 14.06 4.09 27.60
C GLY A 608 13.66 5.56 27.56
N ALA A 609 12.55 5.92 28.23
CA ALA A 609 12.32 7.22 28.87
C ALA A 609 10.88 7.24 29.39
N GLN A 610 10.72 6.84 30.64
CA GLN A 610 9.50 7.07 31.42
C GLN A 610 9.93 7.88 32.63
N ARG A 611 9.60 9.18 32.65
CA ARG A 611 9.44 10.02 33.83
C ARG A 611 8.92 11.41 33.43
N ASP A 612 7.71 11.67 33.91
CA ASP A 612 7.17 12.92 34.45
C ASP A 612 7.49 14.24 33.73
N ASP A 613 6.47 14.82 33.10
CA ASP A 613 5.98 16.15 33.50
C ASP A 613 4.58 16.42 32.91
N ASP A 614 3.57 16.32 33.78
CA ASP A 614 2.26 16.96 33.61
C ASP A 614 2.37 18.40 34.16
N ARG A 615 2.08 19.43 33.34
CA ARG A 615 1.40 20.68 33.76
C ARG A 615 1.09 21.63 32.58
N ASP A 616 -0.21 21.89 32.44
CA ASP A 616 -0.90 23.09 31.97
C ASP A 616 -0.57 23.72 30.60
N SER A 617 -1.48 23.49 29.64
CA SER A 617 -2.18 24.58 28.95
C SER A 617 -3.52 24.08 28.40
N ASP A 618 -4.59 24.47 29.09
CA ASP A 618 -5.98 24.21 28.76
C ASP A 618 -6.43 25.17 27.65
N GLU A 619 -6.52 24.70 26.40
CA GLU A 619 -7.37 25.32 25.39
C GLU A 619 -8.04 24.25 24.51
N GLY A 620 -9.38 24.24 24.56
CA GLY A 620 -10.22 23.19 24.04
C GLY A 620 -10.06 22.93 22.54
N THR A 621 -9.40 21.85 22.19
CA THR A 621 -9.56 21.17 20.90
C THR A 621 -10.01 19.74 21.15
N ARG A 622 -11.33 19.52 21.18
CA ARG A 622 -11.90 18.18 21.01
C ARG A 622 -11.68 17.73 19.55
N SER A 623 -10.47 17.27 19.25
CA SER A 623 -10.15 16.59 18.01
C SER A 623 -10.86 15.24 18.01
N PHE A 624 -11.95 15.13 17.23
CA PHE A 624 -12.49 13.85 16.80
C PHE A 624 -11.49 13.16 15.86
N SER A 625 -10.41 12.60 16.40
CA SER A 625 -9.64 11.59 15.67
C SER A 625 -10.39 10.27 15.80
N ARG A 626 -11.27 9.99 14.84
CA ARG A 626 -11.70 8.61 14.61
C ARG A 626 -10.48 7.88 14.06
N THR A 627 -9.93 7.00 14.88
CA THR A 627 -9.08 5.90 14.42
C THR A 627 -9.75 5.24 13.22
N MET A 628 -9.15 5.41 12.04
CA MET A 628 -9.60 4.73 10.83
C MET A 628 -9.52 3.22 11.07
N ARG A 629 -10.68 2.56 11.04
CA ARG A 629 -10.75 1.11 10.92
C ARG A 629 -10.16 0.69 9.56
N PRO A 630 -9.40 -0.41 9.48
CA PRO A 630 -8.83 -0.94 8.23
C PRO A 630 -9.92 -1.63 7.37
N GLY A 631 -10.93 -0.87 6.95
CA GLY A 631 -12.06 -1.34 6.14
C GLY A 631 -12.86 -0.23 5.47
N ALA A 632 -12.31 0.98 5.34
CA ALA A 632 -12.97 2.14 4.72
C ALA A 632 -12.23 2.62 3.45
N THR A 633 -11.61 1.71 2.70
CA THR A 633 -10.91 1.99 1.44
C THR A 633 -11.83 2.07 0.22
N ASP A 634 -13.15 2.01 0.41
CA ASP A 634 -14.15 1.88 -0.67
C ASP A 634 -15.01 3.14 -0.87
N ALA A 635 -14.59 4.28 -0.34
CA ALA A 635 -15.25 5.56 -0.58
C ALA A 635 -14.54 6.32 -1.72
N GLN A 636 -15.29 6.60 -2.79
CA GLN A 636 -14.95 7.45 -3.94
C GLN A 636 -14.03 8.63 -3.54
N GLN A 637 -12.77 8.60 -3.98
CA GLN A 637 -11.83 9.73 -3.83
C GLN A 637 -11.70 10.44 -5.17
N GLY A 638 -11.95 11.75 -5.19
CA GLY A 638 -11.69 12.65 -6.32
C GLY A 638 -10.21 12.88 -6.56
N ALA A 639 -9.91 13.56 -7.67
CA ALA A 639 -8.54 13.85 -8.09
C ALA A 639 -7.77 14.66 -7.02
N ALA A 640 -8.40 15.64 -6.37
CA ALA A 640 -7.78 16.46 -5.33
C ALA A 640 -7.34 15.65 -4.10
N ALA A 641 -8.17 14.71 -3.63
CA ALA A 641 -7.82 13.87 -2.48
C ALA A 641 -6.75 12.83 -2.80
N GLN A 642 -6.82 12.23 -3.99
CA GLN A 642 -5.78 11.30 -4.45
C GLN A 642 -4.44 12.02 -4.61
N PHE A 643 -4.43 13.21 -5.20
CA PHE A 643 -3.24 14.05 -5.33
C PHE A 643 -2.69 14.47 -3.96
N LEU A 644 -3.55 14.89 -3.02
CA LEU A 644 -3.16 15.22 -1.65
C LEU A 644 -2.51 14.02 -0.95
N SER A 645 -3.05 12.82 -1.13
CA SER A 645 -2.43 11.60 -0.62
C SER A 645 -1.07 11.32 -1.28
N GLY A 646 -0.91 11.58 -2.58
CA GLY A 646 0.35 11.45 -3.28
C GLY A 646 1.41 12.43 -2.78
N LEU A 647 1.04 13.70 -2.57
CA LEU A 647 1.92 14.72 -2.01
C LEU A 647 2.30 14.41 -0.56
N ASP A 648 1.36 13.95 0.27
CA ASP A 648 1.65 13.54 1.65
C ASP A 648 2.71 12.42 1.71
N ASN A 649 2.66 11.46 0.77
CA ASN A 649 3.68 10.42 0.66
C ASN A 649 5.06 10.98 0.28
N ILE A 650 5.12 11.96 -0.64
CA ILE A 650 6.37 12.66 -0.99
C ILE A 650 6.90 13.39 0.25
N THR A 651 6.07 14.21 0.89
CA THR A 651 6.46 15.00 2.06
C THR A 651 6.97 14.10 3.17
N LYS A 652 6.31 12.98 3.47
CA LYS A 652 6.79 11.98 4.45
C LYS A 652 8.13 11.37 4.08
N SER A 653 8.37 11.10 2.79
CA SER A 653 9.65 10.58 2.33
C SER A 653 10.77 11.61 2.46
N LEU A 654 10.48 12.88 2.19
CA LEU A 654 11.44 13.99 2.27
C LEU A 654 11.74 14.40 3.72
N THR A 655 10.75 14.34 4.62
CA THR A 655 10.88 14.72 6.04
C THR A 655 11.35 13.58 6.95
N ALA A 656 11.55 12.37 6.41
CA ALA A 656 12.03 11.24 7.19
C ALA A 656 13.35 11.60 7.92
N PRO A 657 13.55 11.14 9.17
CA PRO A 657 14.64 11.60 10.03
C PRO A 657 16.04 11.30 9.48
N ASN A 658 16.17 10.24 8.67
CA ASN A 658 17.43 9.84 8.02
C ASN A 658 17.54 10.34 6.56
N THR A 659 16.84 11.41 6.19
CA THR A 659 16.89 12.01 4.84
C THR A 659 17.54 13.39 4.88
N ASN A 660 18.56 13.58 4.04
CA ASN A 660 19.23 14.85 3.78
C ASN A 660 18.76 15.42 2.43
N ALA A 661 18.47 16.73 2.40
CA ALA A 661 17.94 17.41 1.23
C ALA A 661 18.94 18.42 0.65
N TYR A 662 19.00 18.46 -0.69
CA TYR A 662 19.71 19.44 -1.50
C TYR A 662 18.71 20.22 -2.34
N PHE A 663 18.95 21.52 -2.52
CA PHE A 663 18.05 22.43 -3.19
C PHE A 663 18.75 23.10 -4.38
N VAL A 664 18.10 23.09 -5.55
CA VAL A 664 18.59 23.81 -6.74
C VAL A 664 17.56 24.83 -7.18
N PHE A 665 17.86 26.11 -6.96
CA PHE A 665 17.06 27.24 -7.40
C PHE A 665 17.40 27.59 -8.85
N CYS A 666 16.46 27.34 -9.75
CA CYS A 666 16.62 27.55 -11.18
C CYS A 666 15.96 28.87 -11.58
N LEU A 667 16.74 29.80 -12.14
CA LEU A 667 16.30 31.14 -12.56
C LEU A 667 16.35 31.31 -14.08
N LYS A 668 15.34 31.98 -14.65
CA LYS A 668 15.42 32.50 -16.03
C LYS A 668 16.13 33.86 -16.04
N PRO A 669 17.07 34.14 -16.96
CA PRO A 669 17.75 35.42 -17.04
C PRO A 669 16.88 36.51 -17.69
N ASN A 670 15.91 36.14 -18.53
CA ASN A 670 14.98 37.05 -19.20
C ASN A 670 13.76 36.29 -19.73
N ASP A 671 12.62 36.98 -19.89
CA ASP A 671 11.37 36.39 -20.40
C ASP A 671 11.37 36.14 -21.92
N ARG A 672 12.32 36.73 -22.67
CA ARG A 672 12.41 36.64 -24.14
C ARG A 672 13.22 35.44 -24.63
N ARG A 673 13.96 34.78 -23.73
CA ARG A 673 14.89 33.67 -23.95
C ARG A 673 15.95 33.94 -25.01
N ILE A 674 16.46 35.15 -24.97
CA ILE A 674 17.61 35.55 -25.76
C ILE A 674 18.85 35.19 -24.93
N ALA A 675 19.72 34.36 -25.49
CA ALA A 675 21.01 34.05 -24.90
C ALA A 675 21.83 35.34 -24.71
N ASN A 676 22.67 35.38 -23.68
CA ASN A 676 23.50 36.54 -23.31
C ASN A 676 22.74 37.81 -22.92
N GLN A 677 21.40 37.78 -22.83
CA GLN A 677 20.60 38.87 -22.30
C GLN A 677 20.24 38.61 -20.83
N PHE A 678 20.41 39.62 -19.98
CA PHE A 678 20.05 39.56 -18.58
C PHE A 678 19.08 40.69 -18.23
N ASP A 679 17.88 40.35 -17.79
CA ASP A 679 16.89 41.29 -17.27
C ASP A 679 16.94 41.28 -15.74
N SER A 680 17.56 42.32 -15.16
CA SER A 680 17.69 42.45 -13.71
C SER A 680 16.35 42.55 -12.99
N LYS A 681 15.28 43.04 -13.63
CA LYS A 681 13.96 43.09 -12.99
C LYS A 681 13.38 41.69 -12.89
N CYS A 682 13.41 40.95 -14.00
CA CYS A 682 12.94 39.56 -14.08
C CYS A 682 13.65 38.65 -13.08
N VAL A 683 14.98 38.75 -12.98
CA VAL A 683 15.78 37.93 -12.05
C VAL A 683 15.56 38.36 -10.59
N ARG A 684 15.49 39.67 -10.31
CA ARG A 684 15.23 40.17 -8.95
C ARG A 684 13.88 39.71 -8.41
N THR A 685 12.83 39.75 -9.24
CA THR A 685 11.51 39.25 -8.84
C THR A 685 11.57 37.78 -8.46
N GLN A 686 12.28 36.93 -9.22
CA GLN A 686 12.45 35.52 -8.87
C GLN A 686 13.27 35.32 -7.59
N ILE A 687 14.32 36.11 -7.38
CA ILE A 687 15.14 36.08 -6.13
C ILE A 687 14.27 36.40 -4.92
N GLN A 688 13.42 37.42 -5.03
CA GLN A 688 12.46 37.82 -4.00
C GLN A 688 11.41 36.74 -3.74
N THR A 689 10.80 36.21 -4.80
CA THR A 689 9.78 35.16 -4.70
C THR A 689 10.32 33.88 -4.05
N LEU A 690 11.55 33.47 -4.39
CA LEU A 690 12.16 32.25 -3.84
C LEU A 690 12.89 32.47 -2.50
N GLY A 691 12.87 33.68 -1.95
CA GLY A 691 13.51 33.98 -0.65
C GLY A 691 15.02 33.75 -0.63
N ILE A 692 15.71 33.90 -1.78
CA ILE A 692 17.14 33.55 -1.90
C ILE A 692 18.01 34.46 -1.01
N ALA A 693 17.62 35.73 -0.82
CA ALA A 693 18.35 36.67 0.02
C ALA A 693 18.26 36.29 1.50
N GLU A 694 17.06 35.96 1.98
CA GLU A 694 16.80 35.53 3.35
C GLU A 694 17.52 34.21 3.66
N ILE A 695 17.49 33.24 2.74
CA ILE A 695 18.22 31.98 2.86
C ILE A 695 19.74 32.24 2.91
N SER A 696 20.26 33.11 2.05
CA SER A 696 21.68 33.50 2.07
C SER A 696 22.09 34.14 3.40
N GLN A 697 21.25 35.02 3.95
CA GLN A 697 21.48 35.63 5.27
C GLN A 697 21.44 34.59 6.40
N ARG A 698 20.50 33.65 6.36
CA ARG A 698 20.41 32.55 7.34
C ARG A 698 21.63 31.65 7.33
N LEU A 699 22.12 31.30 6.14
CA LEU A 699 23.31 30.46 5.95
C LEU A 699 24.60 31.21 6.34
N ARG A 700 24.65 32.53 6.17
CA ARG A 700 25.76 33.36 6.67
C ARG A 700 25.91 33.33 8.18
N ASN A 701 24.80 33.26 8.90
CA ASN A 701 24.81 33.20 10.36
C ASN A 701 25.10 31.79 10.87
N ALA A 702 24.54 30.76 10.23
CA ALA A 702 24.79 29.36 10.56
C ALA A 702 24.46 28.41 9.39
N ASP A 703 25.49 27.88 8.73
CA ASP A 703 25.44 26.82 7.72
C ASP A 703 25.79 25.47 8.36
N PHE A 704 24.98 25.06 9.33
CA PHE A 704 25.13 23.76 9.98
C PHE A 704 24.35 22.72 9.19
N SER A 705 25.05 21.88 8.43
CA SER A 705 24.43 20.86 7.59
C SER A 705 24.18 19.54 8.34
N LEU A 706 25.06 19.22 9.31
CA LEU A 706 25.02 18.01 10.13
C LEU A 706 25.40 18.31 11.58
N PHE A 707 24.94 17.43 12.47
CA PHE A 707 25.35 17.35 13.86
C PHE A 707 26.01 15.99 14.06
N MET A 708 27.12 15.95 14.78
CA MET A 708 27.91 14.75 15.03
C MET A 708 28.25 14.68 16.52
N PRO A 709 27.84 13.62 17.24
CA PRO A 709 28.25 13.40 18.62
C PRO A 709 29.76 13.35 18.75
N PHE A 710 30.31 13.75 19.90
CA PHE A 710 31.77 13.85 20.06
C PHE A 710 32.51 12.56 19.72
N GLY A 711 32.02 11.40 20.15
CA GLY A 711 32.64 10.11 19.81
C GLY A 711 32.71 9.82 18.31
N GLU A 712 31.68 10.18 17.54
CA GLU A 712 31.66 10.00 16.07
C GLU A 712 32.59 11.01 15.38
N PHE A 713 32.66 12.25 15.88
CA PHE A 713 33.53 13.29 15.36
C PHE A 713 35.00 12.99 15.57
N LEU A 714 35.36 12.61 16.80
CA LEU A 714 36.72 12.24 17.14
C LEU A 714 37.14 10.99 16.37
N GLY A 715 36.28 9.97 16.27
CA GLY A 715 36.55 8.78 15.47
C GLY A 715 36.76 9.08 13.98
N SER A 716 36.05 10.07 13.43
CA SER A 716 36.25 10.52 12.04
C SER A 716 37.52 11.36 11.86
N ALA A 717 37.99 12.02 12.92
CA ALA A 717 39.20 12.84 12.94
C ALA A 717 40.45 12.07 13.39
N GLU A 718 40.34 10.77 13.71
CA GLU A 718 41.39 9.92 14.28
C GLU A 718 42.63 9.84 13.35
N GLY A 719 43.59 10.70 13.67
CA GLY A 719 44.82 10.93 12.93
C GLY A 719 45.50 12.22 13.38
N GLU A 720 44.75 13.13 14.00
CA GLU A 720 45.24 14.41 14.52
C GLU A 720 44.87 14.50 16.01
N VAL A 721 45.87 14.74 16.87
CA VAL A 721 45.78 15.00 18.33
C VAL A 721 45.84 13.76 19.26
N SER A 722 47.06 13.43 19.72
CA SER A 722 47.33 12.59 20.90
C SER A 722 47.34 13.47 22.16
N VAL A 723 46.18 13.80 22.71
CA VAL A 723 46.06 14.59 23.94
C VAL A 723 45.06 13.95 24.91
N VAL A 724 45.38 13.99 26.20
CA VAL A 724 44.53 13.53 27.32
C VAL A 724 43.61 14.68 27.73
N GLY A 725 42.30 14.49 27.65
CA GLY A 725 41.26 15.50 27.96
C GLY A 725 39.85 14.94 27.74
N THR A 726 38.83 15.71 28.09
CA THR A 726 37.42 15.37 27.80
C THR A 726 37.16 15.37 26.29
N GLU A 727 36.15 14.64 25.83
CA GLU A 727 35.85 14.56 24.38
C GLU A 727 35.54 15.93 23.76
N ARG A 728 34.92 16.82 24.53
CA ARG A 728 34.66 18.21 24.15
C ARG A 728 35.93 19.03 23.97
N GLU A 729 36.85 18.98 24.94
CA GLU A 729 38.14 19.71 24.85
C GLU A 729 38.95 19.26 23.63
N LYS A 730 38.92 17.95 23.33
CA LYS A 730 39.57 17.42 22.11
C LYS A 730 38.93 17.97 20.84
N ALA A 731 37.61 18.09 20.80
CA ALA A 731 36.91 18.66 19.66
C ALA A 731 37.22 20.16 19.49
N GLU A 732 37.27 20.92 20.59
CA GLU A 732 37.63 22.35 20.58
C GLU A 732 39.06 22.57 20.04
N LEU A 733 40.02 21.72 20.41
CA LEU A 733 41.40 21.78 19.87
C LEU A 733 41.45 21.54 18.35
N ILE A 734 40.65 20.61 17.82
CA ILE A 734 40.58 20.36 16.37
C ILE A 734 39.99 21.58 15.66
N PHE A 735 39.00 22.25 16.28
CA PHE A 735 38.41 23.45 15.72
C PHE A 735 39.41 24.62 15.64
N ASP A 736 40.22 24.78 16.69
CA ASP A 736 41.29 25.78 16.72
C ASP A 736 42.36 25.48 15.66
N ASP A 737 42.77 24.21 15.50
CA ASP A 737 43.74 23.78 14.47
C ASP A 737 43.20 24.04 13.04
N LYS A 738 41.95 23.67 12.77
CA LYS A 738 41.34 23.81 11.44
C LYS A 738 40.92 25.24 11.09
N SER A 739 40.80 26.13 12.09
CA SER A 739 40.45 27.54 11.91
C SER A 739 39.16 27.74 11.08
N TRP A 740 38.14 26.90 11.29
CA TRP A 740 36.87 27.02 10.57
C TRP A 740 36.06 28.24 11.03
N PRO A 741 35.29 28.87 10.13
CA PRO A 741 34.37 29.95 10.53
C PRO A 741 33.32 29.45 11.53
N ALA A 742 33.02 30.25 12.55
CA ALA A 742 31.99 29.94 13.54
C ALA A 742 30.56 29.78 12.96
N SER A 743 30.34 30.22 11.72
CA SER A 743 29.11 30.01 10.95
C SER A 743 29.07 28.64 10.26
N GLU A 744 30.22 28.02 9.98
CA GLU A 744 30.32 26.71 9.32
C GLU A 744 30.58 25.58 10.33
N ALA A 745 31.16 25.87 11.50
CA ALA A 745 31.42 24.88 12.52
C ALA A 745 31.20 25.47 13.92
N ARG A 746 30.50 24.75 14.80
CA ARG A 746 30.37 25.13 16.21
C ARG A 746 30.29 23.93 17.15
N VAL A 747 30.88 24.04 18.33
CA VAL A 747 30.82 23.04 19.39
C VAL A 747 29.54 23.23 20.22
N GLY A 748 28.78 22.15 20.41
CA GLY A 748 27.59 22.08 21.25
C GLY A 748 27.87 21.48 22.62
N SER A 749 26.82 21.04 23.31
CA SER A 749 26.90 20.43 24.65
C SER A 749 27.22 18.94 24.60
N THR A 750 26.70 18.20 23.61
CA THR A 750 26.88 16.74 23.43
C THR A 750 27.58 16.35 22.13
N GLY A 751 27.80 17.30 21.22
CA GLY A 751 28.52 17.06 19.97
C GLY A 751 28.95 18.34 19.27
N VAL A 752 29.22 18.23 17.96
CA VAL A 752 29.65 19.33 17.11
C VAL A 752 28.69 19.52 15.92
N PHE A 753 28.41 20.77 15.59
CA PHE A 753 27.73 21.17 14.37
C PHE A 753 28.75 21.47 13.28
N LEU A 754 28.55 20.89 12.10
CA LEU A 754 29.46 21.06 10.97
C LEU A 754 28.68 21.35 9.67
N SER A 755 29.23 22.24 8.86
CA SER A 755 28.90 22.36 7.46
C SER A 755 29.40 21.11 6.72
N GLU A 756 28.79 20.80 5.59
CA GLU A 756 29.13 19.58 4.84
C GLU A 756 30.56 19.68 4.30
N ARG A 757 30.99 20.91 3.99
CA ARG A 757 32.37 21.24 3.64
C ARG A 757 33.35 20.87 4.76
N CYS A 758 33.09 21.32 6.00
CA CYS A 758 33.94 21.01 7.15
C CYS A 758 33.96 19.50 7.42
N TRP A 759 32.80 18.86 7.39
CA TRP A 759 32.71 17.41 7.57
C TRP A 759 33.48 16.62 6.50
N ARG A 760 33.37 16.98 5.21
CA ARG A 760 34.13 16.31 4.14
C ARG A 760 35.65 16.42 4.31
N GLN A 761 36.12 17.53 4.90
CA GLN A 761 37.54 17.72 5.22
C GLN A 761 37.99 16.78 6.35
N VAL A 762 37.15 16.58 7.36
CA VAL A 762 37.43 15.68 8.50
C VAL A 762 37.37 14.22 8.09
N ALA A 763 36.29 13.82 7.44
CA ALA A 763 36.05 12.43 7.04
C ALA A 763 36.95 11.94 5.89
N ARG A 764 37.97 12.73 5.49
CA ARG A 764 38.91 12.46 4.38
C ARG A 764 38.24 11.93 3.12
N VAL A 765 37.03 12.43 2.84
CA VAL A 765 36.20 11.97 1.72
C VAL A 765 36.87 12.22 0.36
N GLY A 766 37.84 13.14 0.30
CA GLY A 766 38.69 13.35 -0.87
C GLY A 766 39.60 12.18 -1.24
N GLU A 767 39.98 11.32 -0.29
CA GLU A 767 40.87 10.16 -0.53
C GLU A 767 40.09 8.88 -0.90
N LEU A 768 38.81 8.80 -0.52
CA LEU A 768 37.92 7.66 -0.81
C LEU A 768 37.24 7.74 -2.19
N GLY A 769 37.56 8.78 -2.99
CA GLY A 769 36.79 9.21 -4.16
C GLY A 769 37.53 9.24 -5.50
N GLU A 770 38.78 8.77 -5.60
CA GLU A 770 39.31 8.33 -6.90
C GLU A 770 38.91 6.88 -7.13
N ALA A 771 37.67 6.67 -7.59
CA ALA A 771 37.37 5.42 -8.29
C ALA A 771 38.34 5.32 -9.48
N PRO A 772 38.94 4.15 -9.74
CA PRO A 772 39.85 3.99 -10.86
C PRO A 772 39.09 4.37 -12.12
N ILE A 773 39.53 5.44 -12.78
CA ILE A 773 39.21 5.66 -14.19
C ILE A 773 39.64 4.36 -14.86
N ALA A 774 38.69 3.61 -15.40
CA ALA A 774 39.00 2.51 -16.29
C ALA A 774 39.71 3.13 -17.49
N TYR A 775 41.03 3.19 -17.42
CA TYR A 775 41.89 3.40 -18.55
C TYR A 775 41.54 2.29 -19.54
N SER A 776 40.91 2.69 -20.65
CA SER A 776 41.00 1.91 -21.87
C SER A 776 42.48 1.74 -22.16
N ASP A 777 42.89 0.48 -22.20
CA ASP A 777 44.22 0.02 -22.57
C ASP A 777 44.63 0.67 -23.90
N ASP A 778 45.53 1.64 -23.84
CA ASP A 778 46.44 1.99 -24.93
C ASP A 778 47.76 2.45 -24.31
N ALA A 779 48.55 1.45 -23.88
CA ALA A 779 49.94 1.65 -23.51
C ALA A 779 50.82 1.37 -24.74
N GLY A 780 51.47 2.41 -25.27
CA GLY A 780 52.43 2.27 -26.36
C GLY A 780 53.29 3.52 -26.62
N TYR A 781 54.35 3.68 -25.80
CA TYR A 781 55.63 4.35 -26.06
C TYR A 781 55.84 5.88 -25.87
N ALA A 782 56.87 6.14 -25.05
CA ALA A 782 57.80 7.30 -24.95
C ALA A 782 57.23 8.60 -24.33
N GLY A 783 57.80 9.25 -23.29
CA GLY A 783 59.17 9.28 -22.77
C GLY A 783 59.90 10.55 -23.25
N GLY A 784 59.97 11.61 -22.42
CA GLY A 784 60.91 12.74 -22.64
C GLY A 784 60.46 14.16 -22.21
N GLU A 785 61.17 14.68 -21.20
CA GLU A 785 61.47 16.04 -20.73
C GLU A 785 61.02 17.36 -21.45
N SER A 786 60.62 18.32 -20.60
CA SER A 786 61.01 19.76 -20.54
C SER A 786 60.44 20.82 -21.51
N GLY A 787 60.05 21.98 -20.92
CA GLY A 787 60.46 23.31 -21.41
C GLY A 787 59.50 24.22 -22.21
N MET A 788 58.96 25.25 -21.54
CA MET A 788 59.07 26.68 -21.93
C MET A 788 58.19 27.32 -23.05
N LEU A 789 57.41 28.34 -22.62
CA LEU A 789 57.03 29.65 -23.22
C LEU A 789 56.19 29.82 -24.53
N THR A 790 55.40 30.90 -24.49
CA THR A 790 54.42 31.56 -25.38
C THR A 790 54.96 32.15 -26.71
N PRO A 791 54.21 32.93 -27.55
CA PRO A 791 52.80 32.89 -28.05
C PRO A 791 52.66 33.11 -29.60
N ALA A 792 51.51 32.75 -30.24
CA ALA A 792 50.91 33.47 -31.41
C ALA A 792 49.66 32.78 -32.01
N GLU A 793 48.58 33.54 -32.22
CA GLU A 793 47.42 33.25 -33.10
C GLU A 793 47.73 33.52 -34.59
N PRO A 794 46.82 33.27 -35.59
CA PRO A 794 45.53 32.56 -35.59
C PRO A 794 45.40 31.52 -36.73
N ASN A 795 44.25 30.83 -36.75
CA ASN A 795 43.58 30.25 -37.94
C ASN A 795 43.82 28.76 -38.24
N ARG A 796 42.99 27.89 -37.67
CA ARG A 796 42.39 26.71 -38.36
C ARG A 796 41.19 26.18 -37.58
N LYS A 797 40.06 26.13 -38.28
CA LYS A 797 38.75 25.65 -37.80
C LYS A 797 38.76 24.14 -37.55
N GLY A 798 38.23 23.76 -36.39
CA GLY A 798 37.24 22.69 -36.22
C GLY A 798 37.75 21.26 -36.32
N GLY A 799 38.05 20.65 -35.16
CA GLY A 799 38.29 19.21 -35.04
C GLY A 799 38.02 18.71 -33.62
N PHE A 800 36.90 18.00 -33.49
CA PHE A 800 36.63 16.85 -32.61
C PHE A 800 37.01 16.89 -31.12
N GLY A 801 35.97 16.99 -30.30
CA GLY A 801 35.94 16.66 -28.88
C GLY A 801 34.52 16.32 -28.48
N ASP A 802 33.99 15.22 -29.03
CA ASP A 802 32.64 14.74 -28.80
C ASP A 802 32.59 13.95 -27.48
N SER A 803 32.05 14.57 -26.45
CA SER A 803 31.97 14.02 -25.10
C SER A 803 30.80 13.04 -24.98
N ARG A 804 31.10 11.84 -24.46
CA ARG A 804 30.24 10.68 -24.15
C ARG A 804 29.00 10.98 -23.28
N VAL A 805 28.07 11.78 -23.77
CA VAL A 805 26.69 11.89 -23.27
C VAL A 805 25.80 11.13 -24.25
N ALA A 806 25.94 9.80 -24.26
CA ALA A 806 25.05 8.97 -25.06
C ALA A 806 23.67 8.93 -24.38
N LEU A 807 22.69 9.54 -25.06
CA LEU A 807 21.23 9.37 -24.95
C LEU A 807 20.40 10.36 -24.12
N LEU A 808 20.93 11.54 -23.75
CA LEU A 808 20.12 12.58 -23.08
C LEU A 808 20.32 14.00 -23.65
N ASN A 809 20.31 14.17 -24.97
CA ASN A 809 20.10 15.48 -25.57
C ASN A 809 19.16 15.42 -26.78
N THR A 810 18.11 16.25 -26.77
CA THR A 810 17.19 16.50 -27.89
C THR A 810 17.83 17.43 -28.93
N PRO A 811 17.30 17.49 -30.17
CA PRO A 811 18.11 17.65 -31.37
C PRO A 811 18.27 19.11 -31.78
N GLY A 812 19.48 19.50 -32.16
CA GLY A 812 19.75 20.79 -32.79
C GLY A 812 21.24 21.03 -33.00
N ASP A 813 21.82 20.45 -34.03
CA ASP A 813 22.49 21.19 -35.13
C ASP A 813 22.91 20.18 -36.22
N GLY A 814 22.80 20.57 -37.49
CA GLY A 814 22.95 19.65 -38.62
C GLY A 814 24.38 19.54 -39.14
N GLN A 815 24.81 18.33 -39.49
CA GLN A 815 25.55 18.07 -40.74
C GLN A 815 25.69 16.57 -41.02
N TYR A 816 25.47 16.22 -42.29
CA TYR A 816 25.55 14.89 -42.88
C TYR A 816 26.94 14.26 -42.70
N HIS A 817 27.01 12.99 -42.31
CA HIS A 817 28.01 12.06 -42.81
C HIS A 817 27.50 10.61 -42.76
N ASP A 818 27.58 9.98 -43.92
CA ASP A 818 27.33 8.57 -44.25
C ASP A 818 28.49 7.72 -43.72
N ASP A 819 28.23 6.52 -43.18
CA ASP A 819 29.28 5.49 -43.09
C ASP A 819 28.76 4.05 -43.00
N LYS A 820 29.17 3.27 -44.01
CA LYS A 820 29.22 1.82 -44.08
C LYS A 820 30.58 1.33 -43.53
N ALA A 821 30.58 0.40 -42.57
CA ALA A 821 31.56 -0.70 -42.39
C ALA A 821 31.37 -1.29 -40.97
N ALA A 822 31.00 -2.58 -40.82
CA ALA A 822 31.90 -3.73 -40.64
C ALA A 822 32.85 -3.56 -39.43
N GLY A 823 32.93 -4.43 -38.43
CA GLY A 823 32.64 -5.85 -38.23
C GLY A 823 33.73 -6.41 -37.31
N TYR A 824 33.47 -7.54 -36.64
CA TYR A 824 34.42 -8.46 -35.97
C TYR A 824 34.57 -8.40 -34.43
N PHE A 825 34.63 -9.61 -33.85
CA PHE A 825 34.59 -10.05 -32.43
C PHE A 825 33.20 -10.17 -31.80
N GLY A 826 32.75 -11.30 -31.27
CA GLY A 826 33.40 -12.58 -31.01
C GLY A 826 32.54 -13.34 -29.99
N SER A 827 31.99 -14.47 -30.44
CA SER A 827 31.10 -15.38 -29.71
C SER A 827 31.57 -15.79 -28.32
N ARG A 828 30.71 -15.64 -27.31
CA ARG A 828 30.45 -16.63 -26.26
C ARG A 828 29.29 -16.17 -25.38
N ASP A 829 28.11 -16.70 -25.67
CA ASP A 829 27.06 -17.07 -24.70
C ASP A 829 25.94 -17.76 -25.49
N LEU A 830 26.16 -19.05 -25.71
CA LEU A 830 25.16 -20.01 -26.15
C LEU A 830 24.59 -20.63 -24.88
N ASP A 831 23.39 -20.20 -24.48
CA ASP A 831 22.32 -21.07 -23.99
C ASP A 831 21.05 -20.26 -23.70
N THR A 832 20.27 -20.01 -24.76
CA THR A 832 18.79 -19.86 -24.73
C THR A 832 18.25 -19.89 -26.18
N LYS A 833 18.19 -21.11 -26.76
CA LYS A 833 17.24 -21.42 -27.86
C LYS A 833 15.86 -21.59 -27.19
N SER A 834 14.73 -21.04 -27.64
CA SER A 834 14.20 -20.71 -28.97
C SER A 834 13.07 -19.68 -28.75
N ASP A 835 12.90 -18.59 -29.49
CA ASP A 835 12.17 -18.55 -30.79
C ASP A 835 12.48 -17.26 -31.59
N ALA A 836 13.51 -16.50 -31.21
CA ALA A 836 13.78 -15.16 -31.74
C ALA A 836 14.78 -15.12 -32.93
N GLY A 837 14.79 -16.17 -33.76
CA GLY A 837 15.90 -16.47 -34.67
C GLY A 837 15.90 -15.79 -36.05
N MET A 838 14.88 -15.03 -36.47
CA MET A 838 14.81 -14.55 -37.87
C MET A 838 14.48 -13.06 -38.08
N SER A 839 14.44 -12.23 -37.03
CA SER A 839 14.02 -10.82 -37.17
C SER A 839 15.07 -9.77 -36.78
N ALA A 840 16.27 -10.18 -36.37
CA ALA A 840 17.21 -9.28 -35.69
C ALA A 840 18.16 -8.46 -36.59
N ILE A 841 18.12 -8.60 -37.93
CA ILE A 841 19.14 -7.97 -38.82
C ILE A 841 18.54 -7.11 -39.95
N ARG A 842 17.23 -6.82 -39.96
CA ARG A 842 16.69 -5.77 -40.85
C ARG A 842 15.80 -4.81 -40.10
N GLU A 843 16.07 -3.51 -40.24
CA GLU A 843 15.08 -2.44 -40.15
C GLU A 843 13.81 -2.88 -40.90
N GLY A 844 12.85 -3.43 -40.17
CA GLY A 844 11.61 -3.93 -40.71
C GLY A 844 10.44 -3.21 -40.07
N ASP A 845 9.39 -3.01 -40.86
CA ASP A 845 8.08 -2.54 -40.43
C ASP A 845 7.55 -3.34 -39.23
N MET A 846 7.22 -2.65 -38.13
CA MET A 846 6.73 -3.25 -36.87
C MET A 846 5.38 -3.94 -37.02
N PHE A 847 4.62 -3.62 -38.08
CA PHE A 847 3.27 -4.11 -38.31
C PHE A 847 3.18 -5.32 -39.24
N ARG A 848 4.31 -5.84 -39.74
CA ARG A 848 4.36 -6.89 -40.78
C ARG A 848 3.65 -8.22 -40.41
N ASN A 849 3.45 -8.50 -39.13
CA ASN A 849 2.74 -9.70 -38.64
C ASN A 849 1.45 -9.36 -37.87
N LEU A 850 1.04 -8.09 -37.86
CA LEU A 850 -0.19 -7.64 -37.22
C LEU A 850 -1.35 -7.62 -38.24
N GLU A 851 -2.57 -7.79 -37.74
CA GLU A 851 -3.79 -7.75 -38.56
C GLU A 851 -3.88 -6.38 -39.26
N THR A 852 -4.25 -6.37 -40.54
CA THR A 852 -4.48 -5.10 -41.27
C THR A 852 -5.71 -4.37 -40.72
N ARG A 853 -5.79 -3.05 -40.90
CA ARG A 853 -6.94 -2.24 -40.46
C ARG A 853 -8.30 -2.80 -40.91
N SER A 854 -8.39 -3.28 -42.16
CA SER A 854 -9.62 -3.87 -42.69
C SER A 854 -9.99 -5.18 -41.99
N GLN A 855 -9.00 -6.03 -41.67
CA GLN A 855 -9.22 -7.26 -40.92
C GLN A 855 -9.62 -6.98 -39.47
N MET A 856 -9.03 -5.97 -38.83
CA MET A 856 -9.41 -5.55 -37.47
C MET A 856 -10.85 -5.00 -37.44
N ALA A 857 -11.24 -4.20 -38.44
CA ALA A 857 -12.61 -3.68 -38.56
C ALA A 857 -13.64 -4.79 -38.84
N GLU A 858 -13.29 -5.78 -39.67
CA GLU A 858 -14.14 -6.95 -39.95
C GLU A 858 -14.36 -7.80 -38.70
N LYS A 859 -13.29 -8.09 -37.94
CA LYS A 859 -13.35 -8.82 -36.66
C LYS A 859 -14.17 -8.09 -35.59
N GLY A 860 -14.06 -6.76 -35.52
CA GLY A 860 -14.90 -5.93 -34.65
C GLY A 860 -16.39 -5.95 -35.03
N ASN A 861 -16.70 -6.20 -36.30
CA ASN A 861 -18.07 -6.37 -36.80
C ASN A 861 -18.57 -7.83 -36.65
N ASP A 862 -17.70 -8.82 -36.80
CA ASP A 862 -18.00 -10.26 -36.69
C ASP A 862 -18.28 -10.73 -35.26
N ALA A 863 -17.93 -9.93 -34.25
CA ALA A 863 -18.34 -10.17 -32.86
C ALA A 863 -19.87 -10.33 -32.70
N LYS A 864 -20.67 -9.82 -33.63
CA LYS A 864 -22.13 -10.04 -33.70
C LYS A 864 -22.57 -11.31 -34.43
N MET A 865 -21.73 -11.89 -35.30
CA MET A 865 -22.08 -13.12 -36.07
C MET A 865 -21.64 -14.42 -35.36
N ALA A 866 -20.71 -14.34 -34.41
CA ALA A 866 -20.25 -15.48 -33.62
C ALA A 866 -21.13 -15.78 -32.38
N GLU A 867 -22.15 -14.97 -32.07
CA GLU A 867 -23.16 -15.28 -31.06
C GLU A 867 -24.23 -16.24 -31.59
N VAL A 868 -23.79 -17.44 -32.00
CA VAL A 868 -24.60 -18.66 -31.84
C VAL A 868 -23.81 -19.56 -30.88
N GLU A 869 -24.14 -19.41 -29.59
CA GLU A 869 -23.75 -20.19 -28.42
C GLU A 869 -22.73 -21.32 -28.64
N ALA A 870 -21.45 -20.97 -28.51
CA ALA A 870 -20.53 -21.80 -27.76
C ALA A 870 -20.08 -20.98 -26.55
N ILE A 871 -20.85 -21.03 -25.46
CA ILE A 871 -20.45 -20.44 -24.18
C ILE A 871 -19.02 -20.93 -23.90
N PRO A 872 -17.99 -20.05 -23.91
CA PRO A 872 -16.66 -20.46 -23.52
C PRO A 872 -16.80 -20.98 -22.09
N THR A 873 -16.53 -22.27 -21.90
CA THR A 873 -16.62 -22.86 -20.56
C THR A 873 -15.67 -22.07 -19.67
N SER A 874 -16.25 -21.28 -18.76
CA SER A 874 -15.52 -20.50 -17.75
C SER A 874 -14.41 -21.36 -17.15
N SER A 875 -13.27 -20.77 -16.84
CA SER A 875 -12.19 -21.46 -16.10
C SER A 875 -12.72 -22.14 -14.84
N GLU A 876 -13.75 -21.56 -14.21
CA GLU A 876 -14.46 -22.14 -13.07
C GLU A 876 -15.23 -23.40 -13.46
N ARG A 877 -15.93 -23.37 -14.61
CA ARG A 877 -16.61 -24.55 -15.15
C ARG A 877 -15.62 -25.65 -15.53
N LYS A 878 -14.47 -25.31 -16.11
CA LYS A 878 -13.42 -26.30 -16.42
C LYS A 878 -12.86 -26.94 -15.15
N ARG A 879 -12.54 -26.14 -14.13
CA ARG A 879 -12.08 -26.63 -12.82
C ARG A 879 -13.15 -27.46 -12.10
N TRP A 880 -14.40 -27.02 -12.16
CA TRP A 880 -15.53 -27.76 -11.60
C TRP A 880 -15.71 -29.11 -12.30
N LEU A 881 -15.65 -29.15 -13.63
CA LEU A 881 -15.73 -30.40 -14.37
C LEU A 881 -14.59 -31.36 -14.00
N VAL A 882 -13.37 -30.86 -13.78
CA VAL A 882 -12.26 -31.68 -13.25
C VAL A 882 -12.60 -32.28 -11.88
N ILE A 883 -13.17 -31.49 -10.96
CA ILE A 883 -13.61 -31.95 -9.63
C ILE A 883 -14.73 -32.99 -9.75
N VAL A 884 -15.72 -32.75 -10.61
CA VAL A 884 -16.84 -33.67 -10.84
C VAL A 884 -16.33 -35.01 -11.36
N TYR A 885 -15.41 -35.01 -12.32
CA TYR A 885 -14.79 -36.23 -12.82
C TYR A 885 -13.90 -36.91 -11.78
N ALA A 886 -13.18 -36.16 -10.94
CA ALA A 886 -12.38 -36.70 -9.85
C ALA A 886 -13.24 -37.35 -8.75
N LEU A 887 -14.41 -36.81 -8.41
CA LEU A 887 -15.32 -37.38 -7.40
C LEU A 887 -16.15 -38.55 -7.93
N THR A 888 -16.43 -38.57 -9.24
CA THR A 888 -17.22 -39.61 -9.91
C THR A 888 -16.38 -40.60 -10.73
N TRP A 889 -15.07 -40.66 -10.45
CA TRP A 889 -14.09 -41.46 -11.21
C TRP A 889 -14.39 -42.97 -11.22
N TRP A 890 -14.95 -43.49 -10.13
CA TRP A 890 -15.34 -44.89 -9.94
C TRP A 890 -16.61 -45.27 -10.74
N CYS A 891 -17.30 -44.32 -11.35
CA CYS A 891 -18.47 -44.55 -12.21
C CYS A 891 -18.13 -44.19 -13.67
N PRO A 892 -17.69 -45.14 -14.51
CA PRO A 892 -17.31 -44.85 -15.90
C PRO A 892 -18.53 -44.59 -16.80
N ASP A 893 -18.31 -43.85 -17.88
CA ASP A 893 -19.36 -43.42 -18.82
C ASP A 893 -20.12 -44.59 -19.48
N LEU A 894 -19.47 -45.77 -19.59
CA LEU A 894 -20.07 -47.00 -20.09
C LEU A 894 -21.15 -47.54 -19.14
N ALA A 895 -20.89 -47.50 -17.83
CA ALA A 895 -21.81 -47.95 -16.79
C ALA A 895 -23.08 -47.07 -16.75
N ILE A 896 -22.91 -45.75 -16.82
CA ILE A 896 -24.03 -44.79 -16.84
C ILE A 896 -24.89 -44.97 -18.10
N ARG A 897 -24.26 -45.27 -19.24
CA ARG A 897 -24.95 -45.46 -20.52
C ARG A 897 -25.74 -46.77 -20.59
N TYR A 898 -25.18 -47.86 -20.07
CA TYR A 898 -25.77 -49.20 -20.20
C TYR A 898 -26.64 -49.62 -19.01
N MET A 899 -26.21 -49.35 -17.78
CA MET A 899 -26.99 -49.69 -16.57
C MET A 899 -27.92 -48.54 -16.15
N GLY A 900 -27.57 -47.28 -16.43
CA GLY A 900 -28.39 -46.11 -16.09
C GLY A 900 -29.37 -45.67 -17.18
N GLY A 901 -29.30 -46.24 -18.39
CA GLY A 901 -30.21 -45.91 -19.51
C GLY A 901 -30.06 -44.50 -20.10
N ILE A 902 -29.12 -43.67 -19.63
CA ILE A 902 -28.96 -42.28 -20.06
C ILE A 902 -28.08 -42.22 -21.32
N LYS A 903 -28.71 -42.18 -22.50
CA LYS A 903 -28.00 -42.18 -23.79
C LYS A 903 -27.37 -40.84 -24.18
N ARG A 904 -27.92 -39.70 -23.72
CA ARG A 904 -27.43 -38.37 -24.10
C ARG A 904 -26.25 -37.88 -23.25
N LYS A 905 -25.27 -37.22 -23.86
CA LYS A 905 -24.03 -36.78 -23.19
C LYS A 905 -24.23 -35.63 -22.20
N ASP A 906 -25.10 -34.68 -22.51
CA ASP A 906 -25.50 -33.55 -21.66
C ASP A 906 -26.16 -34.01 -20.35
N VAL A 907 -27.07 -34.98 -20.43
CA VAL A 907 -27.78 -35.52 -19.26
C VAL A 907 -26.85 -36.34 -18.37
N ARG A 908 -25.89 -37.07 -18.96
CA ARG A 908 -24.86 -37.79 -18.19
C ARG A 908 -23.96 -36.83 -17.40
N MET A 909 -23.59 -35.69 -18.00
CA MET A 909 -22.82 -34.65 -17.31
C MET A 909 -23.62 -34.03 -16.15
N ALA A 910 -24.87 -33.66 -16.39
CA ALA A 910 -25.74 -33.13 -15.34
C ALA A 910 -25.96 -34.12 -14.19
N TRP A 911 -26.04 -35.43 -14.49
CA TRP A 911 -26.12 -36.47 -13.46
C TRP A 911 -24.83 -36.56 -12.62
N ARG A 912 -23.65 -36.54 -13.26
CA ARG A 912 -22.35 -36.55 -12.57
C ARG A 912 -22.19 -35.32 -11.66
N GLU A 913 -22.58 -34.13 -12.14
CA GLU A 913 -22.54 -32.90 -11.36
C GLU A 913 -23.42 -32.98 -10.12
N LYS A 914 -24.65 -33.50 -10.24
CA LYS A 914 -25.56 -33.70 -9.10
C LYS A 914 -25.02 -34.70 -8.09
N LEU A 915 -24.42 -35.80 -8.54
CA LEU A 915 -23.80 -36.79 -7.66
C LEU A 915 -22.58 -36.21 -6.94
N ALA A 916 -21.73 -35.45 -7.63
CA ALA A 916 -20.58 -34.78 -7.03
C ALA A 916 -21.00 -33.77 -5.95
N ILE A 917 -22.05 -32.99 -6.19
CA ILE A 917 -22.62 -32.07 -5.19
C ILE A 917 -23.13 -32.86 -3.97
N ASN A 918 -23.82 -33.98 -4.18
CA ASN A 918 -24.32 -34.81 -3.09
C ASN A 918 -23.17 -35.37 -2.23
N LEU A 919 -22.09 -35.84 -2.86
CA LEU A 919 -20.90 -36.31 -2.15
C LEU A 919 -20.22 -35.19 -1.34
N ILE A 920 -20.07 -34.00 -1.92
CA ILE A 920 -19.49 -32.84 -1.22
C ILE A 920 -20.33 -32.48 0.02
N ILE A 921 -21.65 -32.52 -0.09
CA ILE A 921 -22.55 -32.26 1.05
C ILE A 921 -22.32 -33.30 2.16
N TRP A 922 -22.26 -34.59 1.82
CA TRP A 922 -21.99 -35.65 2.79
C TRP A 922 -20.63 -35.48 3.48
N PHE A 923 -19.57 -35.18 2.72
CA PHE A 923 -18.24 -34.91 3.29
C PHE A 923 -18.23 -33.67 4.19
N SER A 924 -18.90 -32.60 3.78
CA SER A 924 -19.02 -31.38 4.59
C SER A 924 -19.77 -31.64 5.89
N CYS A 925 -20.86 -32.41 5.85
CA CYS A 925 -21.61 -32.79 7.05
C CYS A 925 -20.76 -33.67 7.98
N ALA A 926 -20.05 -34.66 7.44
CA ALA A 926 -19.16 -35.52 8.23
C ALA A 926 -18.02 -34.71 8.86
N PHE A 927 -17.44 -33.76 8.13
CA PHE A 927 -16.41 -32.86 8.64
C PHE A 927 -16.93 -32.00 9.79
N VAL A 928 -18.12 -31.42 9.68
CA VAL A 928 -18.74 -30.63 10.75
C VAL A 928 -18.98 -31.48 12.00
N VAL A 929 -19.47 -32.71 11.83
CA VAL A 929 -19.66 -33.65 12.97
C VAL A 929 -18.33 -33.99 13.63
N PHE A 930 -17.29 -34.30 12.85
CA PHE A 930 -15.95 -34.54 13.38
C PHE A 930 -15.40 -33.31 14.12
N PHE A 931 -15.59 -32.12 13.57
CA PHE A 931 -15.10 -30.88 14.17
C PHE A 931 -15.85 -30.51 15.45
N MET A 932 -17.15 -30.79 15.55
CA MET A 932 -17.94 -30.50 16.75
C MET A 932 -17.74 -31.53 17.87
N VAL A 933 -17.57 -32.81 17.54
CA VAL A 933 -17.58 -33.90 18.53
C VAL A 933 -16.20 -34.56 18.70
N GLY A 934 -15.45 -34.71 17.61
CA GLY A 934 -14.15 -35.38 17.59
C GLY A 934 -13.01 -34.45 17.98
N PHE A 935 -12.90 -33.29 17.32
CA PHE A 935 -11.80 -32.34 17.51
C PHE A 935 -11.63 -31.84 18.96
N PRO A 936 -12.71 -31.52 19.71
CA PRO A 936 -12.56 -31.05 21.10
C PRO A 936 -12.06 -32.15 22.05
N ARG A 937 -12.46 -33.42 21.81
CA ARG A 937 -12.00 -34.56 22.60
C ARG A 937 -10.53 -34.89 22.37
N ILE A 938 -9.98 -34.55 21.20
CA ILE A 938 -8.57 -34.71 20.89
C ILE A 938 -7.72 -33.64 21.60
N ILE A 939 -8.19 -32.39 21.63
CA ILE A 939 -7.44 -31.27 22.22
C ILE A 939 -7.52 -31.24 23.75
N CYS A 940 -8.70 -31.51 24.31
CA CYS A 940 -8.93 -31.49 25.75
C CYS A 940 -9.50 -32.85 26.19
N PRO A 941 -8.65 -33.82 26.58
CA PRO A 941 -9.12 -35.12 27.05
C PRO A 941 -9.88 -34.98 28.36
N THR A 942 -10.84 -35.86 28.60
CA THR A 942 -11.64 -35.85 29.83
C THR A 942 -10.78 -36.22 31.04
N GLN A 943 -10.71 -35.32 32.03
CA GLN A 943 -10.01 -35.55 33.30
C GLN A 943 -11.01 -35.87 34.43
N HIS A 944 -10.72 -36.89 35.23
CA HIS A 944 -11.54 -37.31 36.38
C HIS A 944 -11.06 -36.63 37.67
N VAL A 945 -11.14 -35.30 37.68
CA VAL A 945 -10.65 -34.44 38.75
C VAL A 945 -11.80 -33.59 39.29
N TYR A 946 -11.92 -33.50 40.61
CA TYR A 946 -12.98 -32.79 41.31
C TYR A 946 -12.40 -31.61 42.06
N SER A 947 -12.77 -30.40 41.66
CA SER A 947 -12.39 -29.18 42.36
C SER A 947 -13.02 -29.17 43.76
N ALA A 948 -12.40 -28.40 44.64
CA ALA A 948 -12.81 -28.31 46.02
C ALA A 948 -14.24 -27.72 46.18
N THR A 949 -14.67 -26.86 45.24
CA THR A 949 -16.06 -26.37 45.15
C THR A 949 -17.04 -27.41 44.59
N GLU A 950 -16.63 -28.22 43.61
CA GLU A 950 -17.47 -29.31 43.10
C GLU A 950 -17.70 -30.36 44.20
N MET A 951 -16.67 -30.65 45.01
CA MET A 951 -16.78 -31.59 46.13
C MET A 951 -17.92 -31.24 47.10
N THR A 952 -18.10 -29.97 47.47
CA THR A 952 -19.17 -29.57 48.38
C THR A 952 -20.57 -29.71 47.79
N SER A 953 -20.69 -29.71 46.46
CA SER A 953 -21.96 -29.97 45.76
C SER A 953 -22.37 -31.45 45.83
N PHE A 954 -21.42 -32.36 46.00
CA PHE A 954 -21.66 -33.81 46.12
C PHE A 954 -21.97 -34.24 47.57
N ASN A 955 -22.90 -33.54 48.20
CA ASN A 955 -23.28 -33.73 49.60
C ASN A 955 -24.48 -34.68 49.82
N GLY A 956 -24.97 -35.33 48.76
CA GLY A 956 -26.11 -36.25 48.83
C GLY A 956 -27.49 -35.61 49.02
N LYS A 957 -27.60 -34.28 49.07
CA LYS A 957 -28.86 -33.55 49.24
C LYS A 957 -29.44 -33.14 47.88
N ASN A 958 -30.76 -32.98 47.80
CA ASN A 958 -31.48 -32.55 46.58
C ASN A 958 -31.20 -33.41 45.32
N GLY A 959 -30.98 -34.72 45.50
CA GLY A 959 -30.69 -35.64 44.40
C GLY A 959 -29.25 -35.61 43.87
N ALA A 960 -28.35 -34.84 44.50
CA ALA A 960 -26.93 -34.88 44.20
C ALA A 960 -26.28 -36.20 44.64
N SER A 961 -25.20 -36.63 43.97
CA SER A 961 -24.43 -37.81 44.38
C SER A 961 -23.67 -37.56 45.68
N SER A 962 -23.43 -38.59 46.50
CA SER A 962 -22.67 -38.49 47.76
C SER A 962 -21.22 -38.93 47.58
N TYR A 963 -20.28 -37.99 47.49
CA TYR A 963 -18.84 -38.28 47.36
C TYR A 963 -18.07 -37.86 48.60
N VAL A 964 -16.92 -38.49 48.87
CA VAL A 964 -16.02 -38.13 49.97
C VAL A 964 -14.58 -38.16 49.49
N ALA A 965 -13.76 -37.21 49.93
CA ALA A 965 -12.32 -37.20 49.65
C ALA A 965 -11.54 -37.77 50.84
N ILE A 966 -10.57 -38.65 50.57
CA ILE A 966 -9.62 -39.15 51.58
C ILE A 966 -8.23 -39.16 50.93
N ARG A 967 -7.30 -38.38 51.49
CA ARG A 967 -5.90 -38.19 51.04
C ARG A 967 -5.81 -37.93 49.53
N GLY A 968 -6.56 -36.94 49.04
CA GLY A 968 -6.55 -36.53 47.64
C GLY A 968 -7.26 -37.47 46.65
N VAL A 969 -7.88 -38.55 47.12
CA VAL A 969 -8.65 -39.50 46.30
C VAL A 969 -10.15 -39.38 46.63
N VAL A 970 -10.99 -39.32 45.59
CA VAL A 970 -12.44 -39.17 45.70
C VAL A 970 -13.13 -40.52 45.53
N TYR A 971 -13.97 -40.87 46.51
CA TYR A 971 -14.74 -42.10 46.54
C TYR A 971 -16.24 -41.83 46.52
N ASN A 972 -17.00 -42.76 45.95
CA ASN A 972 -18.46 -42.72 45.98
C ASN A 972 -18.98 -43.26 47.33
N LEU A 973 -19.19 -42.35 48.28
CA LEU A 973 -19.70 -42.67 49.61
C LEU A 973 -21.13 -43.24 49.54
N GLY A 974 -21.97 -42.76 48.63
CA GLY A 974 -23.35 -43.26 48.48
C GLY A 974 -23.42 -44.75 48.17
N ASN A 975 -22.53 -45.24 47.31
CA ASN A 975 -22.44 -46.67 46.99
C ASN A 975 -21.73 -47.49 48.07
N TYR A 976 -20.84 -46.85 48.85
CA TYR A 976 -20.09 -47.50 49.92
C TYR A 976 -20.91 -47.70 51.20
N ILE A 977 -21.78 -46.76 51.56
CA ILE A 977 -22.59 -46.79 52.80
C ILE A 977 -23.31 -48.14 53.02
N PRO A 978 -23.99 -48.75 52.03
CA PRO A 978 -24.64 -50.05 52.22
C PRO A 978 -23.69 -51.21 52.51
N HIS A 979 -22.42 -51.07 52.14
CA HIS A 979 -21.36 -52.08 52.28
C HIS A 979 -20.39 -51.75 53.43
N HIS A 980 -20.64 -50.68 54.21
CA HIS A 980 -19.79 -50.27 55.32
C HIS A 980 -19.84 -51.29 56.46
N GLN A 981 -18.66 -51.75 56.91
CA GLN A 981 -18.54 -52.78 57.94
C GLN A 981 -17.74 -52.26 59.15
N PRO A 982 -18.20 -52.49 60.39
CA PRO A 982 -19.45 -53.15 60.77
C PRO A 982 -20.69 -52.27 60.53
N SER A 983 -21.84 -52.89 60.22
CA SER A 983 -23.11 -52.22 59.92
C SER A 983 -23.80 -51.57 61.13
N ILE A 984 -23.05 -51.34 62.22
CA ILE A 984 -23.51 -50.81 63.51
C ILE A 984 -23.59 -49.27 63.46
N VAL A 985 -22.91 -48.64 62.51
CA VAL A 985 -22.88 -47.17 62.34
C VAL A 985 -24.14 -46.71 61.57
N PRO A 986 -24.93 -45.75 62.10
CA PRO A 986 -26.11 -45.24 61.40
C PRO A 986 -25.78 -44.61 60.04
N VAL A 987 -26.55 -44.92 59.01
CA VAL A 987 -26.41 -44.35 57.65
C VAL A 987 -26.46 -42.81 57.66
N ALA A 988 -27.30 -42.23 58.52
CA ALA A 988 -27.38 -40.78 58.70
C ALA A 988 -26.08 -40.15 59.25
N ALA A 989 -25.28 -40.90 60.01
CA ALA A 989 -23.98 -40.44 60.49
C ALA A 989 -22.94 -40.44 59.37
N LEU A 990 -22.92 -41.49 58.53
CA LEU A 990 -22.02 -41.58 57.38
C LEU A 990 -22.32 -40.51 56.32
N ASN A 991 -23.59 -40.21 56.05
CA ASN A 991 -23.99 -39.15 55.12
C ASN A 991 -23.52 -37.74 55.53
N LYS A 992 -23.17 -37.51 56.80
CA LYS A 992 -22.60 -36.20 57.23
C LYS A 992 -21.23 -35.93 56.63
N TYR A 993 -20.53 -36.98 56.20
CA TYR A 993 -19.21 -36.89 55.57
C TYR A 993 -19.28 -36.70 54.05
N ALA A 994 -20.49 -36.75 53.45
CA ALA A 994 -20.66 -36.47 52.03
C ALA A 994 -20.31 -35.00 51.72
N GLY A 995 -19.51 -34.80 50.68
CA GLY A 995 -19.00 -33.52 50.22
C GLY A 995 -17.86 -32.93 51.06
N LEU A 996 -17.33 -33.68 52.02
CA LEU A 996 -16.22 -33.25 52.89
C LEU A 996 -14.92 -34.02 52.56
N ASP A 997 -13.79 -33.43 52.98
CA ASP A 997 -12.51 -34.15 53.06
C ASP A 997 -12.39 -34.84 54.43
N ALA A 998 -12.37 -36.17 54.38
CA ALA A 998 -12.32 -37.05 55.53
C ALA A 998 -10.92 -37.55 55.88
N THR A 999 -9.87 -36.94 55.32
CA THR A 999 -8.47 -37.32 55.60
C THR A 999 -8.14 -37.34 57.09
N ASN A 1000 -8.65 -36.37 57.86
CA ASN A 1000 -8.42 -36.27 59.31
C ASN A 1000 -9.01 -37.43 60.13
N LEU A 1001 -9.91 -38.21 59.54
CA LEU A 1001 -10.51 -39.37 60.18
C LEU A 1001 -9.56 -40.59 60.17
N PHE A 1002 -8.57 -40.63 59.27
CA PHE A 1002 -7.71 -41.78 59.03
C PHE A 1002 -6.23 -41.49 59.33
N PRO A 1003 -5.81 -41.59 60.61
CA PRO A 1003 -4.41 -41.64 60.98
C PRO A 1003 -3.65 -42.77 60.30
N VAL A 1004 -2.45 -42.49 59.82
CA VAL A 1004 -1.58 -43.47 59.16
C VAL A 1004 -0.25 -43.61 59.88
N GLN A 1005 0.29 -44.83 59.91
CA GLN A 1005 1.61 -45.10 60.47
C GLN A 1005 2.69 -44.77 59.42
N VAL A 1006 3.61 -43.85 59.74
CA VAL A 1006 4.65 -43.38 58.79
C VAL A 1006 5.54 -44.52 58.31
N SER A 1007 5.99 -45.38 59.22
CA SER A 1007 6.85 -46.53 58.89
C SER A 1007 6.18 -47.59 58.01
N ALA A 1008 4.86 -47.56 57.84
CA ALA A 1008 4.13 -48.44 56.93
C ALA A 1008 3.93 -47.83 55.53
N MET A 1009 3.96 -46.50 55.43
CA MET A 1009 3.71 -45.75 54.20
C MET A 1009 5.00 -45.32 53.49
N CYS A 1010 6.12 -45.31 54.23
CA CYS A 1010 7.38 -44.75 53.78
C CYS A 1010 8.54 -45.59 54.31
N GLN A 1011 9.53 -45.82 53.45
CA GLN A 1011 10.73 -46.58 53.80
C GLN A 1011 11.86 -45.70 54.37
N GLY A 1012 11.82 -44.39 54.09
CA GLY A 1012 12.81 -43.42 54.56
C GLY A 1012 14.07 -43.32 53.68
N VAL A 1013 15.04 -42.53 54.13
CA VAL A 1013 16.33 -42.31 53.42
C VAL A 1013 17.20 -43.58 53.45
N ASN A 1014 17.23 -44.26 54.60
CA ASN A 1014 18.05 -45.45 54.83
C ASN A 1014 17.25 -46.73 54.53
N GLU A 1015 17.93 -47.78 54.05
CA GLU A 1015 17.31 -49.09 53.80
C GLU A 1015 16.87 -49.82 55.08
N SER A 1016 17.34 -49.35 56.24
CA SER A 1016 16.99 -49.88 57.57
C SER A 1016 15.55 -49.58 58.01
N GLY A 1017 14.78 -48.82 57.22
CA GLY A 1017 13.42 -48.42 57.55
C GLY A 1017 13.34 -47.25 58.53
N ILE A 1018 12.11 -46.81 58.82
CA ILE A 1018 11.80 -45.73 59.76
C ILE A 1018 11.40 -46.34 61.11
N ASP A 1019 11.87 -45.76 62.22
CA ASP A 1019 11.47 -46.15 63.56
C ASP A 1019 9.94 -46.01 63.74
N GLN A 1020 9.32 -47.00 64.38
CA GLN A 1020 7.86 -47.04 64.57
C GLN A 1020 7.34 -45.86 65.41
N ALA A 1021 8.20 -45.22 66.22
CA ALA A 1021 7.84 -44.06 67.04
C ALA A 1021 7.54 -42.85 66.17
N VAL A 1022 8.19 -42.75 65.02
CA VAL A 1022 8.12 -41.55 64.18
C VAL A 1022 6.71 -41.41 63.63
N GLN A 1023 6.05 -40.33 64.05
CA GLN A 1023 4.75 -39.94 63.53
C GLN A 1023 4.88 -38.61 62.79
N LEU A 1024 4.07 -38.47 61.74
CA LEU A 1024 3.86 -37.20 61.06
C LEU A 1024 2.47 -36.72 61.47
N ASN A 1025 2.40 -35.55 62.08
CA ASN A 1025 1.13 -34.90 62.34
C ASN A 1025 0.49 -34.57 60.99
N TYR A 1026 -0.56 -35.32 60.65
CA TYR A 1026 -1.33 -35.17 59.41
C TYR A 1026 -2.64 -34.42 59.66
N ARG A 1027 -2.89 -33.96 60.90
CA ARG A 1027 -4.11 -33.23 61.25
C ARG A 1027 -4.06 -31.86 60.59
N SER A 1028 -4.72 -31.80 59.45
CA SER A 1028 -4.59 -30.71 58.49
C SER A 1028 -5.01 -29.35 59.03
N ASN A 1029 -4.15 -28.35 58.84
CA ASN A 1029 -4.61 -27.00 58.54
C ASN A 1029 -5.04 -26.97 57.07
N ASN A 1030 -6.35 -26.88 56.82
CA ASN A 1030 -7.00 -26.65 55.54
C ASN A 1030 -6.22 -26.97 54.24
N PHE A 1031 -5.97 -28.25 53.95
CA PHE A 1031 -5.15 -28.67 52.80
C PHE A 1031 -5.82 -28.48 51.43
N THR A 1032 -7.15 -28.41 51.36
CA THR A 1032 -7.88 -28.29 50.08
C THR A 1032 -8.30 -26.86 49.74
N GLY A 1033 -7.94 -25.88 50.59
CA GLY A 1033 -8.39 -24.49 50.42
C GLY A 1033 -9.91 -24.31 50.50
N THR A 1034 -10.65 -25.28 51.09
CA THR A 1034 -12.12 -25.22 51.25
C THR A 1034 -12.55 -25.01 52.68
N ALA A 1035 -13.74 -24.43 52.87
CA ALA A 1035 -14.33 -24.19 54.18
C ALA A 1035 -14.91 -25.46 54.86
N SER A 1036 -14.74 -26.66 54.28
CA SER A 1036 -15.51 -27.86 54.65
C SER A 1036 -14.63 -29.11 54.78
N ILE A 1037 -13.77 -29.11 55.78
CA ILE A 1037 -12.95 -30.25 56.20
C ILE A 1037 -13.53 -30.82 57.49
N ILE A 1038 -13.41 -32.13 57.72
CA ILE A 1038 -13.77 -32.72 59.01
C ILE A 1038 -12.92 -32.09 60.11
N SER A 1039 -13.58 -31.65 61.19
CA SER A 1039 -12.91 -31.10 62.37
C SER A 1039 -11.78 -32.03 62.83
N SER A 1040 -10.60 -31.46 63.09
CA SER A 1040 -9.44 -32.20 63.64
C SER A 1040 -9.69 -32.80 65.05
N THR A 1041 -10.85 -32.47 65.65
CA THR A 1041 -11.34 -32.95 66.94
C THR A 1041 -12.48 -33.97 66.84
N ASP A 1042 -12.83 -34.44 65.64
CA ASP A 1042 -13.86 -35.49 65.48
C ASP A 1042 -13.45 -36.75 66.27
N GLN A 1043 -14.32 -37.18 67.19
CA GLN A 1043 -14.05 -38.31 68.08
C GLN A 1043 -13.97 -39.63 67.31
N ASN A 1044 -14.54 -39.71 66.10
CA ASN A 1044 -14.55 -40.93 65.30
C ASN A 1044 -13.16 -41.32 64.78
N ALA A 1045 -12.19 -40.39 64.75
CA ALA A 1045 -10.82 -40.69 64.33
C ALA A 1045 -10.15 -41.75 65.23
N LYS A 1046 -10.59 -41.88 66.49
CA LYS A 1046 -10.11 -42.91 67.43
C LYS A 1046 -10.37 -44.34 66.95
N TYR A 1047 -11.43 -44.56 66.18
CA TYR A 1047 -11.78 -45.90 65.66
C TYR A 1047 -10.96 -46.31 64.43
N HIS A 1048 -10.18 -45.38 63.88
CA HIS A 1048 -9.33 -45.61 62.72
C HIS A 1048 -7.83 -45.41 63.05
N ASP A 1049 -7.51 -45.15 64.33
CA ASP A 1049 -6.13 -44.91 64.79
C ASP A 1049 -5.44 -46.22 65.21
N PHE A 1050 -4.78 -46.86 64.24
CA PHE A 1050 -4.00 -48.07 64.44
C PHE A 1050 -2.48 -47.84 64.43
N ARG A 1051 -2.06 -46.60 64.71
CA ARG A 1051 -0.64 -46.21 64.83
C ARG A 1051 0.01 -46.90 66.03
N TRP A 1052 1.33 -47.03 66.03
CA TRP A 1052 2.04 -47.76 67.07
C TRP A 1052 1.77 -47.24 68.49
N ALA A 1053 1.54 -45.93 68.64
CA ALA A 1053 1.25 -45.32 69.93
C ALA A 1053 -0.12 -45.71 70.54
N THR A 1054 -0.98 -46.46 69.85
CA THR A 1054 -2.27 -46.93 70.36
C THR A 1054 -2.19 -48.38 70.87
N ASN A 1055 -3.19 -48.83 71.63
CA ASN A 1055 -3.24 -50.21 72.15
C ASN A 1055 -3.55 -51.28 71.08
N ASP A 1056 -3.86 -50.88 69.84
CA ASP A 1056 -4.24 -51.76 68.72
C ASP A 1056 -3.42 -51.40 67.48
N TYR A 1057 -2.23 -52.02 67.36
CA TYR A 1057 -1.27 -51.71 66.31
C TYR A 1057 -1.52 -52.52 65.02
N ARG A 1058 -1.93 -51.84 63.95
CA ARG A 1058 -2.15 -52.45 62.61
C ARG A 1058 -1.58 -51.53 61.51
N PRO A 1059 -0.29 -51.65 61.17
CA PRO A 1059 0.41 -50.67 60.32
C PRO A 1059 -0.12 -50.58 58.88
N ALA A 1060 -0.48 -51.71 58.27
CA ALA A 1060 -0.94 -51.77 56.87
C ALA A 1060 -2.45 -51.53 56.69
N TRP A 1061 -3.22 -51.40 57.79
CA TRP A 1061 -4.69 -51.39 57.74
C TRP A 1061 -5.24 -50.33 56.79
N PHE A 1062 -4.71 -49.12 56.82
CA PHE A 1062 -5.18 -48.06 55.93
C PHE A 1062 -4.88 -48.35 54.46
N LEU A 1063 -3.70 -48.89 54.12
CA LEU A 1063 -3.37 -49.26 52.74
C LEU A 1063 -4.33 -50.34 52.21
N GLU A 1064 -4.62 -51.35 53.03
CA GLU A 1064 -5.58 -52.41 52.68
C GLU A 1064 -6.99 -51.86 52.45
N GLN A 1065 -7.47 -50.98 53.34
CA GLN A 1065 -8.77 -50.32 53.17
C GLN A 1065 -8.78 -49.40 51.96
N GLN A 1066 -7.69 -48.67 51.70
CA GLN A 1066 -7.56 -47.82 50.53
C GLN A 1066 -7.56 -48.63 49.23
N MET A 1067 -6.91 -49.79 49.20
CA MET A 1067 -6.96 -50.71 48.05
C MET A 1067 -8.38 -51.23 47.80
N ASN A 1068 -9.10 -51.62 48.85
CA ASN A 1068 -10.49 -52.05 48.75
C ASN A 1068 -11.42 -50.92 48.25
N LEU A 1069 -11.29 -49.72 48.84
CA LEU A 1069 -12.05 -48.54 48.44
C LEU A 1069 -11.77 -48.13 46.99
N LYS A 1070 -10.51 -48.22 46.53
CA LYS A 1070 -10.15 -47.96 45.14
C LYS A 1070 -10.75 -48.99 44.17
N GLY A 1071 -10.75 -50.26 44.55
CA GLY A 1071 -11.28 -51.35 43.71
C GLY A 1071 -12.78 -51.25 43.45
N GLY A 1072 -13.57 -50.81 44.44
CA GLY A 1072 -15.05 -50.78 44.33
C GLY A 1072 -15.68 -49.40 44.14
N TYR A 1073 -15.04 -48.33 44.64
CA TYR A 1073 -15.71 -47.04 44.86
C TYR A 1073 -14.95 -45.82 44.36
N TYR A 1074 -13.83 -46.01 43.64
CA TYR A 1074 -13.05 -44.92 43.07
C TYR A 1074 -13.84 -44.08 42.05
N LYS A 1075 -13.69 -42.75 42.12
CA LYS A 1075 -14.28 -41.82 41.15
C LYS A 1075 -13.28 -40.87 40.51
N GLY A 1076 -12.21 -40.50 41.20
CA GLY A 1076 -11.21 -39.58 40.68
C GLY A 1076 -10.32 -39.01 41.78
N HIS A 1077 -9.68 -37.88 41.49
CA HIS A 1077 -8.79 -37.18 42.41
C HIS A 1077 -9.31 -35.79 42.76
N VAL A 1078 -8.85 -35.25 43.88
CA VAL A 1078 -9.07 -33.84 44.23
C VAL A 1078 -8.23 -32.96 43.31
N GLY A 1079 -8.84 -31.92 42.74
CA GLY A 1079 -8.21 -31.04 41.76
C GLY A 1079 -7.64 -29.77 42.34
N TYR A 1080 -6.38 -29.48 41.99
CA TYR A 1080 -5.72 -28.23 42.30
C TYR A 1080 -5.40 -27.49 41.02
N SER A 1081 -5.96 -26.30 40.83
CA SER A 1081 -5.61 -25.46 39.69
C SER A 1081 -4.21 -24.83 39.90
N PRO A 1082 -3.45 -24.57 38.83
CA PRO A 1082 -2.17 -23.86 38.94
C PRO A 1082 -2.28 -22.49 39.64
N GLN A 1083 -3.42 -21.81 39.51
CA GLN A 1083 -3.69 -20.55 40.20
C GLN A 1083 -3.87 -20.75 41.70
N LEU A 1084 -4.53 -21.84 42.11
CA LEU A 1084 -4.69 -22.20 43.52
C LEU A 1084 -3.32 -22.50 44.14
N LEU A 1085 -2.48 -23.31 43.48
CA LEU A 1085 -1.14 -23.66 43.98
C LEU A 1085 -0.24 -22.43 44.21
N LYS A 1086 -0.29 -21.44 43.32
CA LYS A 1086 0.40 -20.15 43.52
C LYS A 1086 -0.15 -19.38 44.73
N THR A 1087 -1.46 -19.43 44.93
CA THR A 1087 -2.12 -18.77 46.08
C THR A 1087 -1.72 -19.44 47.40
N LEU A 1088 -1.63 -20.77 47.42
CA LEU A 1088 -1.20 -21.53 48.60
C LEU A 1088 0.28 -21.27 48.93
N SER A 1089 1.15 -21.19 47.91
CA SER A 1089 2.54 -20.76 48.06
C SER A 1089 2.65 -19.37 48.72
N GLY A 1090 1.81 -18.41 48.30
CA GLY A 1090 1.73 -17.09 48.91
C GLY A 1090 1.29 -17.08 50.38
N LYS A 1091 0.65 -18.15 50.87
CA LYS A 1091 0.28 -18.35 52.28
C LYS A 1091 1.34 -19.11 53.08
N SER A 1092 2.57 -19.18 52.58
CA SER A 1092 3.70 -19.92 53.18
C SER A 1092 3.49 -21.43 53.28
N GLN A 1093 2.61 -22.01 52.45
CA GLN A 1093 2.47 -23.47 52.34
C GLN A 1093 3.48 -24.01 51.32
N SER A 1094 4.10 -25.14 51.64
CA SER A 1094 5.14 -25.78 50.81
C SER A 1094 4.53 -26.87 49.93
N VAL A 1095 3.72 -26.46 48.96
CA VAL A 1095 2.99 -27.35 48.04
C VAL A 1095 3.55 -27.20 46.63
N ALA A 1096 3.91 -28.29 45.98
CA ALA A 1096 4.36 -28.29 44.59
C ALA A 1096 3.89 -29.55 43.87
N TYR A 1097 4.02 -29.59 42.55
CA TYR A 1097 3.57 -30.73 41.75
C TYR A 1097 4.67 -31.31 40.86
N ILE A 1098 4.60 -32.63 40.68
CA ILE A 1098 5.47 -33.43 39.81
C ILE A 1098 4.56 -34.20 38.84
N GLY A 1099 4.73 -33.97 37.54
CA GLY A 1099 3.84 -34.44 36.49
C GLY A 1099 2.42 -33.90 36.71
N ASN A 1100 1.47 -34.80 36.95
CA ASN A 1100 0.08 -34.44 37.26
C ASN A 1100 -0.25 -34.51 38.76
N ARG A 1101 0.70 -34.87 39.63
CA ARG A 1101 0.47 -35.14 41.06
C ARG A 1101 0.95 -34.00 41.94
N VAL A 1102 0.14 -33.62 42.92
CA VAL A 1102 0.37 -32.52 43.84
C VAL A 1102 0.74 -33.07 45.22
N TYR A 1103 1.82 -32.54 45.80
CA TYR A 1103 2.34 -32.95 47.10
C TYR A 1103 2.47 -31.76 48.04
N ASP A 1104 2.15 -31.98 49.32
CA ASP A 1104 2.22 -30.97 50.38
C ASP A 1104 3.23 -31.38 51.47
N PHE A 1105 4.29 -30.58 51.62
CA PHE A 1105 5.33 -30.77 52.63
C PHE A 1105 5.21 -29.82 53.85
N THR A 1106 4.14 -29.03 53.92
CA THR A 1106 3.99 -27.94 54.89
C THR A 1106 4.19 -28.40 56.33
N ASP A 1107 3.48 -29.45 56.76
CA ASP A 1107 3.57 -29.93 58.15
C ASP A 1107 4.90 -30.65 58.44
N TYR A 1108 5.51 -31.27 57.43
CA TYR A 1108 6.84 -31.89 57.57
C TYR A 1108 7.92 -30.83 57.81
N ILE A 1109 7.88 -29.72 57.04
CA ILE A 1109 8.80 -28.59 57.15
C ILE A 1109 8.56 -27.79 58.44
N ALA A 1110 7.30 -27.62 58.85
CA ALA A 1110 6.93 -26.90 60.07
C ALA A 1110 7.33 -27.64 61.37
N GLY A 1111 7.85 -28.87 61.28
CA GLY A 1111 8.32 -29.64 62.43
C GLY A 1111 7.28 -30.60 63.03
N GLY A 1112 6.23 -30.97 62.29
CA GLY A 1112 5.20 -31.93 62.71
C GLY A 1112 5.66 -33.39 62.85
N ARG A 1113 6.95 -33.64 63.06
CA ARG A 1113 7.60 -34.96 63.08
C ARG A 1113 7.95 -35.29 64.53
N VAL A 1114 6.97 -35.77 65.28
CA VAL A 1114 7.11 -36.00 66.72
C VAL A 1114 7.04 -37.50 66.99
N PRO A 1115 8.00 -38.09 67.71
CA PRO A 1115 7.92 -39.49 68.09
C PRO A 1115 6.87 -39.70 69.19
N GLU A 1116 5.89 -40.58 68.93
CA GLU A 1116 4.85 -40.98 69.88
C GLU A 1116 5.08 -42.42 70.34
N TYR A 1117 4.89 -42.69 71.63
CA TYR A 1117 5.11 -44.01 72.24
C TYR A 1117 3.83 -44.52 72.90
N PRO A 1118 3.60 -45.85 72.96
CA PRO A 1118 2.45 -46.44 73.64
C PRO A 1118 2.33 -46.01 75.12
N PRO A 1119 1.11 -45.91 75.66
CA PRO A 1119 0.90 -45.62 77.08
C PRO A 1119 1.57 -46.68 77.97
N GLY A 1120 2.51 -46.26 78.83
CA GLY A 1120 3.20 -47.15 79.78
C GLY A 1120 4.63 -47.55 79.39
N MET A 1121 5.13 -47.19 78.21
CA MET A 1121 6.56 -47.33 77.86
C MET A 1121 7.38 -46.10 78.27
N ALA A 1122 8.56 -46.32 78.85
CA ALA A 1122 9.50 -45.24 79.17
C ALA A 1122 10.13 -44.69 77.87
N LYS A 1123 10.11 -43.36 77.71
CA LYS A 1123 10.72 -42.70 76.55
C LYS A 1123 12.24 -42.94 76.54
N PRO A 1124 12.84 -43.40 75.42
CA PRO A 1124 14.30 -43.56 75.31
C PRO A 1124 15.06 -42.25 75.56
N ALA A 1125 16.26 -42.32 76.14
CA ALA A 1125 17.10 -41.14 76.40
C ALA A 1125 17.60 -40.45 75.12
N VAL A 1126 17.74 -41.20 74.02
CA VAL A 1126 18.05 -40.69 72.69
C VAL A 1126 16.82 -40.92 71.81
N GLN A 1127 16.26 -39.84 71.26
CA GLN A 1127 15.10 -39.92 70.38
C GLN A 1127 15.52 -40.41 68.98
N PRO A 1128 14.67 -41.21 68.29
CA PRO A 1128 14.95 -41.65 66.93
C PRO A 1128 14.96 -40.47 65.95
N ASP A 1129 15.78 -40.56 64.90
CA ASP A 1129 15.79 -39.54 63.85
C ASP A 1129 14.42 -39.51 63.16
N SER A 1130 13.77 -38.37 63.26
CA SER A 1130 12.43 -38.15 62.71
C SER A 1130 12.47 -37.54 61.30
N ASN A 1131 13.67 -37.30 60.75
CA ASN A 1131 13.87 -36.84 59.37
C ASN A 1131 13.94 -38.03 58.41
N PHE A 1132 12.80 -38.43 57.85
CA PHE A 1132 12.74 -39.56 56.93
C PHE A 1132 12.75 -39.20 55.44
N MET A 1133 12.74 -37.90 55.09
CA MET A 1133 12.86 -37.41 53.70
C MET A 1133 14.24 -36.80 53.45
N ASP A 1134 14.80 -37.04 52.26
CA ASP A 1134 16.09 -36.49 51.84
C ASP A 1134 16.07 -34.94 51.85
N PRO A 1135 17.08 -34.27 52.44
CA PRO A 1135 17.13 -32.82 52.53
C PRO A 1135 17.04 -32.09 51.18
N ASN A 1136 17.55 -32.67 50.09
CA ASN A 1136 17.49 -32.03 48.76
C ASN A 1136 16.06 -32.01 48.22
N VAL A 1137 15.29 -33.07 48.49
CA VAL A 1137 13.87 -33.12 48.14
C VAL A 1137 13.09 -32.10 48.97
N VAL A 1138 13.35 -32.02 50.28
CA VAL A 1138 12.68 -31.05 51.16
C VAL A 1138 13.00 -29.60 50.75
N ASN A 1139 14.27 -29.30 50.45
CA ASN A 1139 14.70 -27.98 49.98
C ASN A 1139 14.04 -27.58 48.65
N LEU A 1140 13.79 -28.56 47.76
CA LEU A 1140 13.12 -28.29 46.49
C LEU A 1140 11.69 -27.77 46.71
N PHE A 1141 10.94 -28.36 47.65
CA PHE A 1141 9.60 -27.89 48.03
C PHE A 1141 9.61 -26.53 48.74
N GLN A 1142 10.65 -26.24 49.55
CA GLN A 1142 10.81 -24.93 50.19
C GLN A 1142 11.12 -23.81 49.19
N GLN A 1143 12.02 -24.06 48.24
CA GLN A 1143 12.48 -23.03 47.30
C GLN A 1143 11.50 -22.79 46.14
N ARG A 1144 10.77 -23.82 45.72
CA ARG A 1144 9.96 -23.82 44.49
C ARG A 1144 8.51 -24.21 44.75
N SER A 1145 7.96 -23.81 45.91
CA SER A 1145 6.54 -23.95 46.21
C SER A 1145 5.67 -23.26 45.15
N GLY A 1146 4.54 -23.87 44.79
CA GLY A 1146 3.55 -23.39 43.83
C GLY A 1146 3.92 -23.58 42.36
N GLN A 1147 5.03 -24.27 42.04
CA GLN A 1147 5.55 -24.45 40.68
C GLN A 1147 5.59 -25.93 40.27
N ASP A 1148 5.76 -26.17 38.96
CA ASP A 1148 6.11 -27.50 38.44
C ASP A 1148 7.57 -27.80 38.79
N ILE A 1149 7.79 -28.82 39.62
CA ILE A 1149 9.12 -29.23 40.05
C ILE A 1149 9.60 -30.52 39.36
N THR A 1150 8.88 -31.02 38.35
CA THR A 1150 9.15 -32.32 37.69
C THR A 1150 10.58 -32.43 37.19
N GLN A 1151 11.03 -31.45 36.42
CA GLN A 1151 12.38 -31.46 35.84
C GLN A 1151 13.46 -31.32 36.92
N TYR A 1152 13.19 -30.51 37.95
CA TYR A 1152 14.13 -30.29 39.04
C TYR A 1152 14.28 -31.53 39.93
N PHE A 1153 13.18 -32.24 40.21
CA PHE A 1153 13.20 -33.50 40.94
C PHE A 1153 13.96 -34.59 40.17
N ALA A 1154 13.74 -34.69 38.85
CA ALA A 1154 14.48 -35.61 37.99
C ALA A 1154 16.00 -35.29 37.92
N ALA A 1155 16.35 -34.01 38.03
CA ALA A 1155 17.72 -33.52 38.01
C ALA A 1155 18.46 -33.64 39.36
N LEU A 1156 17.79 -33.97 40.46
CA LEU A 1156 18.45 -34.16 41.75
C LEU A 1156 19.43 -35.34 41.68
N ASN A 1157 20.64 -35.16 42.21
CA ASN A 1157 21.68 -36.20 42.27
C ASN A 1157 21.38 -37.24 43.36
N LEU A 1158 20.31 -38.01 43.16
CA LEU A 1158 19.86 -39.10 44.03
C LEU A 1158 20.07 -40.42 43.32
N ASP A 1159 20.52 -41.44 44.05
CA ASP A 1159 20.55 -42.82 43.56
C ASP A 1159 19.14 -43.28 43.14
N ALA A 1160 19.05 -44.17 42.16
CA ALA A 1160 17.77 -44.63 41.60
C ALA A 1160 16.90 -45.32 42.67
N GLY A 1161 17.51 -46.10 43.57
CA GLY A 1161 16.80 -46.74 44.68
C GLY A 1161 16.34 -45.73 45.73
N LEU A 1162 17.17 -44.74 46.06
CA LEU A 1162 16.79 -43.66 46.98
C LEU A 1162 15.64 -42.81 46.40
N ARG A 1163 15.69 -42.49 45.11
CA ARG A 1163 14.64 -41.72 44.43
C ARG A 1163 13.29 -42.45 44.45
N ASP A 1164 13.28 -43.76 44.22
CA ASP A 1164 12.07 -44.59 44.29
C ASP A 1164 11.48 -44.63 45.71
N ARG A 1165 12.33 -44.75 46.74
CA ARG A 1165 11.89 -44.65 48.15
C ARG A 1165 11.30 -43.28 48.48
N MET A 1166 11.96 -42.20 48.05
CA MET A 1166 11.45 -40.83 48.26
C MET A 1166 10.12 -40.62 47.53
N GLN A 1167 9.99 -41.12 46.30
CA GLN A 1167 8.74 -41.05 45.53
C GLN A 1167 7.62 -41.86 46.19
N THR A 1168 7.92 -43.05 46.71
CA THR A 1168 6.97 -43.89 47.46
C THR A 1168 6.47 -43.15 48.70
N CYS A 1169 7.37 -42.53 49.47
CA CYS A 1169 7.01 -41.70 50.61
C CYS A 1169 6.12 -40.51 50.20
N MET A 1170 6.44 -39.84 49.09
CA MET A 1170 5.63 -38.75 48.53
C MET A 1170 4.22 -39.21 48.16
N ASP A 1171 4.10 -40.32 47.44
CA ASP A 1171 2.83 -40.85 46.94
C ASP A 1171 1.89 -41.32 48.06
N HIS A 1172 2.42 -41.85 49.16
CA HIS A 1172 1.58 -42.35 50.26
C HIS A 1172 1.37 -41.32 51.38
N LEU A 1173 2.38 -40.50 51.72
CA LEU A 1173 2.30 -39.57 52.84
C LEU A 1173 1.96 -38.12 52.45
N PHE A 1174 2.48 -37.63 51.32
CA PHE A 1174 2.42 -36.20 50.97
C PHE A 1174 1.46 -35.89 49.82
N PHE A 1175 0.91 -36.90 49.15
CA PHE A 1175 -0.03 -36.72 48.06
C PHE A 1175 -1.36 -36.11 48.53
N VAL A 1176 -1.76 -35.01 47.89
CA VAL A 1176 -2.99 -34.28 48.23
C VAL A 1176 -4.00 -34.18 47.08
N GLY A 1177 -3.59 -34.48 45.84
CA GLY A 1177 -4.47 -34.47 44.67
C GLY A 1177 -3.73 -34.38 43.33
N GLU A 1178 -4.47 -34.10 42.26
CA GLU A 1178 -3.94 -33.94 40.91
C GLU A 1178 -4.14 -32.51 40.37
N LEU A 1179 -3.34 -32.13 39.37
CA LEU A 1179 -3.42 -30.84 38.71
C LEU A 1179 -4.71 -30.74 37.88
N ASP A 1180 -5.53 -29.72 38.15
CA ASP A 1180 -6.72 -29.42 37.36
C ASP A 1180 -6.33 -28.53 36.17
N THR A 1181 -6.27 -29.13 34.98
CA THR A 1181 -5.89 -28.44 33.73
C THR A 1181 -7.10 -28.06 32.87
N ARG A 1182 -8.33 -28.20 33.38
CA ARG A 1182 -9.55 -27.87 32.63
C ARG A 1182 -9.63 -26.39 32.25
N ASP A 1183 -9.06 -25.51 33.08
CA ASP A 1183 -8.92 -24.06 32.80
C ASP A 1183 -7.60 -23.69 32.11
N SER A 1184 -6.88 -24.67 31.56
CA SER A 1184 -5.69 -24.39 30.76
C SER A 1184 -6.04 -23.68 29.45
N ALA A 1185 -5.07 -22.95 28.89
CA ALA A 1185 -5.24 -22.26 27.62
C ALA A 1185 -5.66 -23.21 26.47
N GLN A 1186 -5.22 -24.47 26.49
CA GLN A 1186 -5.55 -25.48 25.48
C GLN A 1186 -7.03 -25.87 25.54
N CYS A 1187 -7.56 -26.14 26.74
CA CYS A 1187 -8.96 -26.48 26.93
C CYS A 1187 -9.90 -25.28 26.74
N LEU A 1188 -9.49 -24.08 27.18
CA LEU A 1188 -10.23 -22.85 26.92
C LEU A 1188 -10.32 -22.53 25.43
N PHE A 1189 -9.23 -22.74 24.68
CA PHE A 1189 -9.23 -22.59 23.21
C PHE A 1189 -10.27 -23.50 22.55
N ALA A 1190 -10.31 -24.78 22.93
CA ALA A 1190 -11.31 -25.73 22.42
C ALA A 1190 -12.76 -25.32 22.75
N LYS A 1191 -12.99 -24.72 23.92
CA LYS A 1191 -14.33 -24.21 24.31
C LYS A 1191 -14.73 -22.97 23.52
N TYR A 1192 -13.84 -22.00 23.37
CA TYR A 1192 -14.15 -20.74 22.69
C TYR A 1192 -14.24 -20.88 21.18
N ILE A 1193 -13.45 -21.75 20.56
CA ILE A 1193 -13.54 -22.01 19.11
C ILE A 1193 -14.89 -22.63 18.73
N LEU A 1194 -15.43 -23.54 19.54
CA LEU A 1194 -16.77 -24.10 19.36
C LEU A 1194 -17.86 -23.04 19.50
N LEU A 1195 -17.74 -22.15 20.49
CA LEU A 1195 -18.69 -21.06 20.69
C LEU A 1195 -18.68 -20.08 19.50
N ALA A 1196 -17.50 -19.69 19.03
CA ALA A 1196 -17.33 -18.80 17.89
C ALA A 1196 -17.95 -19.37 16.61
N ILE A 1197 -17.72 -20.66 16.34
CA ILE A 1197 -18.32 -21.33 15.16
C ILE A 1197 -19.82 -21.49 15.32
N SER A 1198 -20.32 -21.80 16.53
CA SER A 1198 -21.76 -21.88 16.78
C SER A 1198 -22.45 -20.52 16.57
N LEU A 1199 -21.82 -19.42 17.01
CA LEU A 1199 -22.30 -18.06 16.75
C LEU A 1199 -22.28 -17.72 15.26
N LEU A 1200 -21.23 -18.14 14.53
CA LEU A 1200 -21.16 -17.96 13.08
C LEU A 1200 -22.28 -18.74 12.39
N LEU A 1201 -22.55 -19.99 12.80
CA LEU A 1201 -23.60 -20.82 12.21
C LEU A 1201 -24.99 -20.24 12.49
N VAL A 1202 -25.25 -19.78 13.73
CA VAL A 1202 -26.49 -19.06 14.08
C VAL A 1202 -26.62 -17.75 13.29
N SER A 1203 -25.53 -17.01 13.10
CA SER A 1203 -25.52 -15.80 12.29
C SER A 1203 -25.82 -16.10 10.82
N VAL A 1204 -25.26 -17.16 10.24
CA VAL A 1204 -25.53 -17.60 8.86
C VAL A 1204 -26.98 -18.06 8.71
N VAL A 1205 -27.51 -18.82 9.67
CA VAL A 1205 -28.93 -19.22 9.66
C VAL A 1205 -29.83 -18.00 9.82
N GLY A 1206 -29.48 -17.07 10.70
CA GLY A 1206 -30.20 -15.79 10.86
C GLY A 1206 -30.17 -14.95 9.59
N PHE A 1207 -29.02 -14.88 8.90
CA PHE A 1207 -28.89 -14.16 7.64
C PHE A 1207 -29.66 -14.85 6.52
N LYS A 1208 -29.63 -16.18 6.46
CA LYS A 1208 -30.44 -16.97 5.51
C LYS A 1208 -31.93 -16.82 5.80
N PHE A 1209 -32.34 -16.78 7.05
CA PHE A 1209 -33.73 -16.54 7.46
C PHE A 1209 -34.18 -15.12 7.09
N LEU A 1210 -33.35 -14.11 7.36
CA LEU A 1210 -33.61 -12.72 6.96
C LEU A 1210 -33.61 -12.54 5.43
N ALA A 1211 -32.75 -13.26 4.70
CA ALA A 1211 -32.76 -13.27 3.24
C ALA A 1211 -33.95 -14.06 2.65
N ALA A 1212 -34.43 -15.08 3.36
CA ALA A 1212 -35.61 -15.86 2.98
C ALA A 1212 -36.93 -15.13 3.31
N LEU A 1213 -36.92 -14.24 4.30
CA LEU A 1213 -37.98 -13.25 4.52
C LEU A 1213 -37.95 -12.27 3.34
N GLN A 1214 -38.64 -12.62 2.26
CA GLN A 1214 -38.78 -11.81 1.05
C GLN A 1214 -39.53 -10.51 1.34
N PHE A 1215 -38.83 -9.49 1.83
CA PHE A 1215 -39.31 -8.10 1.87
C PHE A 1215 -39.06 -7.35 0.55
N GLY A 1216 -38.51 -8.03 -0.47
CA GLY A 1216 -38.35 -7.54 -1.83
C GLY A 1216 -39.37 -8.17 -2.79
N LYS A 1217 -39.82 -7.40 -3.79
CA LYS A 1217 -40.67 -7.90 -4.89
C LYS A 1217 -40.00 -9.11 -5.54
N LYS A 1218 -40.79 -10.14 -5.88
CA LYS A 1218 -40.36 -11.34 -6.60
C LYS A 1218 -39.41 -10.94 -7.74
N ASN A 1219 -38.16 -11.40 -7.67
CA ASN A 1219 -37.28 -11.42 -8.82
C ASN A 1219 -38.01 -12.24 -9.90
N MET A 1220 -38.40 -11.57 -10.97
CA MET A 1220 -38.86 -12.26 -12.16
C MET A 1220 -37.69 -13.10 -12.69
N PRO A 1221 -37.92 -14.34 -13.14
CA PRO A 1221 -36.89 -15.10 -13.83
C PRO A 1221 -36.43 -14.31 -15.06
N GLU A 1222 -35.12 -14.35 -15.32
CA GLU A 1222 -34.49 -13.77 -16.51
C GLU A 1222 -35.29 -14.09 -17.78
N ASN A 1223 -35.34 -13.13 -18.70
CA ASN A 1223 -35.96 -13.32 -20.02
C ASN A 1223 -35.41 -14.61 -20.64
N LEU A 1224 -36.27 -15.63 -20.73
CA LEU A 1224 -35.93 -16.88 -21.38
C LEU A 1224 -35.79 -16.60 -22.87
N ASP A 1225 -34.55 -16.65 -23.37
CA ASP A 1225 -34.18 -16.35 -24.76
C ASP A 1225 -34.59 -17.47 -25.75
N LYS A 1226 -35.74 -18.13 -25.51
CA LYS A 1226 -36.25 -19.27 -26.27
C LYS A 1226 -37.62 -18.95 -26.84
N PHE A 1227 -37.87 -19.38 -28.08
CA PHE A 1227 -39.19 -19.28 -28.71
C PHE A 1227 -40.23 -20.06 -27.90
N VAL A 1228 -41.33 -19.41 -27.52
CA VAL A 1228 -42.40 -19.99 -26.70
C VAL A 1228 -43.63 -20.21 -27.57
N ILE A 1229 -44.11 -21.45 -27.62
CA ILE A 1229 -45.38 -21.79 -28.27
C ILE A 1229 -46.44 -21.95 -27.18
N CYS A 1230 -47.44 -21.06 -27.18
CA CYS A 1230 -48.59 -21.11 -26.29
C CYS A 1230 -49.73 -21.84 -27.01
N THR A 1231 -49.90 -23.13 -26.73
CA THR A 1231 -51.00 -23.92 -27.30
C THR A 1231 -52.30 -23.69 -26.54
N VAL A 1232 -53.34 -23.22 -27.21
CA VAL A 1232 -54.68 -23.02 -26.64
C VAL A 1232 -55.63 -24.03 -27.29
N PRO A 1233 -55.94 -25.16 -26.64
CA PRO A 1233 -56.94 -26.09 -27.17
C PRO A 1233 -58.34 -25.49 -26.99
N ALA A 1234 -59.08 -25.35 -28.08
CA ALA A 1234 -60.45 -24.84 -28.12
C ALA A 1234 -61.40 -25.98 -28.52
N TYR A 1235 -62.41 -26.25 -27.69
CA TYR A 1235 -63.36 -27.34 -27.91
C TYR A 1235 -64.77 -26.80 -28.20
N THR A 1236 -65.52 -26.46 -27.14
CA THR A 1236 -66.90 -25.95 -27.19
C THR A 1236 -67.05 -24.74 -26.27
N GLU A 1237 -66.10 -23.81 -26.35
CA GLU A 1237 -66.05 -22.61 -25.50
C GLU A 1237 -66.82 -21.46 -26.17
N ASP A 1238 -67.52 -20.65 -25.38
CA ASP A 1238 -68.21 -19.43 -25.82
C ASP A 1238 -67.21 -18.30 -26.16
N GLU A 1239 -67.60 -17.37 -27.05
CA GLU A 1239 -66.74 -16.29 -27.57
C GLU A 1239 -66.02 -15.53 -26.44
N ASP A 1240 -66.73 -15.19 -25.37
CA ASP A 1240 -66.17 -14.44 -24.25
C ASP A 1240 -65.13 -15.25 -23.46
N SER A 1241 -65.30 -16.57 -23.38
CA SER A 1241 -64.35 -17.46 -22.69
C SER A 1241 -63.10 -17.70 -23.53
N LEU A 1242 -63.25 -17.91 -24.84
CA LEU A 1242 -62.11 -18.03 -25.76
C LEU A 1242 -61.33 -16.71 -25.84
N ARG A 1243 -62.02 -15.57 -25.93
CA ARG A 1243 -61.39 -14.24 -25.89
C ARG A 1243 -60.64 -13.99 -24.59
N ARG A 1244 -61.22 -14.36 -23.44
CA ARG A 1244 -60.52 -14.26 -22.15
C ARG A 1244 -59.28 -15.16 -22.09
N ALA A 1245 -59.33 -16.36 -22.67
CA ALA A 1245 -58.20 -17.28 -22.72
C ALA A 1245 -57.08 -16.75 -23.63
N ILE A 1246 -57.43 -16.24 -24.82
CA ILE A 1246 -56.50 -15.64 -25.77
C ILE A 1246 -55.90 -14.35 -25.19
N ASP A 1247 -56.71 -13.45 -24.63
CA ASP A 1247 -56.23 -12.20 -24.01
C ASP A 1247 -55.32 -12.48 -22.81
N SER A 1248 -55.64 -13.51 -22.00
CA SER A 1248 -54.79 -13.94 -20.89
C SER A 1248 -53.44 -14.46 -21.40
N ALA A 1249 -53.45 -15.28 -22.45
CA ALA A 1249 -52.24 -15.81 -23.06
C ALA A 1249 -51.43 -14.72 -23.77
N ALA A 1250 -52.09 -13.76 -24.42
CA ALA A 1250 -51.48 -12.60 -25.07
C ALA A 1250 -50.85 -11.64 -24.04
N ARG A 1251 -51.43 -11.48 -22.85
CA ARG A 1251 -50.87 -10.65 -21.76
C ARG A 1251 -49.77 -11.31 -20.94
N LEU A 1252 -49.40 -12.56 -21.24
CA LEU A 1252 -48.23 -13.19 -20.63
C LEU A 1252 -46.97 -12.39 -20.98
N ARG A 1253 -46.13 -12.10 -19.97
CA ARG A 1253 -44.92 -11.27 -20.04
C ARG A 1253 -43.75 -11.87 -20.85
N TYR A 1254 -44.01 -12.80 -21.76
CA TYR A 1254 -43.01 -13.29 -22.72
C TYR A 1254 -42.86 -12.27 -23.86
N ASP A 1255 -41.66 -12.17 -24.46
CA ASP A 1255 -41.42 -11.30 -25.61
C ASP A 1255 -42.33 -11.69 -26.79
N ASP A 1256 -43.21 -10.77 -27.19
CA ASP A 1256 -44.22 -10.99 -28.23
C ASP A 1256 -43.58 -11.30 -29.59
N LYS A 1257 -42.32 -10.92 -29.83
CA LYS A 1257 -41.58 -11.27 -31.06
C LYS A 1257 -41.20 -12.74 -31.14
N ARG A 1258 -41.22 -13.46 -30.02
CA ARG A 1258 -40.78 -14.86 -29.89
C ARG A 1258 -41.86 -15.76 -29.31
N LYS A 1259 -43.10 -15.29 -29.36
CA LYS A 1259 -44.28 -15.93 -28.81
C LYS A 1259 -45.24 -16.29 -29.93
N LEU A 1260 -45.52 -17.59 -30.09
CA LEU A 1260 -46.48 -18.10 -31.05
C LEU A 1260 -47.69 -18.66 -30.30
N LEU A 1261 -48.85 -18.04 -30.46
CA LEU A 1261 -50.12 -18.58 -29.99
C LEU A 1261 -50.64 -19.58 -31.02
N PHE A 1262 -50.79 -20.84 -30.61
CA PHE A 1262 -51.25 -21.93 -31.48
C PHE A 1262 -52.60 -22.45 -30.98
N ILE A 1263 -53.67 -22.01 -31.63
CA ILE A 1263 -55.04 -22.38 -31.25
C ILE A 1263 -55.41 -23.69 -31.94
N ILE A 1264 -55.70 -24.72 -31.15
CA ILE A 1264 -56.02 -26.05 -31.65
C ILE A 1264 -57.51 -26.28 -31.47
N CYS A 1265 -58.28 -26.15 -32.54
CA CYS A 1265 -59.73 -26.39 -32.50
C CYS A 1265 -60.01 -27.87 -32.77
N ASP A 1266 -60.58 -28.58 -31.80
CA ASP A 1266 -61.00 -29.98 -31.94
C ASP A 1266 -62.52 -30.11 -31.75
N GLY A 1267 -63.23 -30.47 -32.83
CA GLY A 1267 -64.65 -30.83 -32.80
C GLY A 1267 -65.60 -29.96 -33.63
N MET A 1268 -66.70 -30.58 -34.10
CA MET A 1268 -67.70 -29.97 -34.98
C MET A 1268 -68.37 -28.75 -34.36
N ILE A 1269 -68.13 -27.58 -34.95
CA ILE A 1269 -68.69 -26.32 -34.50
C ILE A 1269 -70.14 -26.20 -35.00
N ILE A 1270 -71.10 -26.44 -34.11
CA ILE A 1270 -72.54 -26.29 -34.39
C ILE A 1270 -73.17 -25.41 -33.30
N GLY A 1271 -73.21 -24.10 -33.53
CA GLY A 1271 -73.82 -23.13 -32.61
C GLY A 1271 -73.87 -21.71 -33.20
N GLN A 1272 -74.94 -20.96 -32.92
CA GLN A 1272 -75.13 -19.57 -33.38
C GLN A 1272 -74.03 -18.66 -32.82
N GLY A 1273 -73.23 -18.07 -33.70
CA GLY A 1273 -72.09 -17.19 -33.35
C GLY A 1273 -70.90 -17.28 -34.31
N ASN A 1274 -70.88 -18.29 -35.19
CA ASN A 1274 -69.70 -18.70 -35.95
C ASN A 1274 -69.21 -17.79 -37.10
N ASP A 1275 -69.85 -16.63 -37.32
CA ASP A 1275 -69.43 -15.66 -38.34
C ASP A 1275 -68.54 -14.54 -37.76
N ARG A 1276 -68.18 -14.60 -36.46
CA ARG A 1276 -67.45 -13.55 -35.75
C ARG A 1276 -66.14 -14.01 -35.14
#